data_AF-A8YHX6-F1
#
_entry.id   AF-A8YHX6-F1
#
_cell.length_a   1.000
_cell.length_b   1.000
_cell.length_c   1.000
_cell.angle_alpha   90.00
_cell.angle_beta   90.00
_cell.angle_gamma   90.00
#
_symmetry.space_group_name_H-M   'P 1'
#
loop_
_entity.id
_entity.type
_entity.pdbx_description
1 polymer ?
#
loop_
_entity_poly.entity_id
_entity_poly.type
_entity_poly.pdbx_seq_one_letter_code
_entity_poly.pdbx_strand_id
1 'polypeptide(L)'
;MVANNLNLSSSADAVVVMIIFCNRIPYYQTAWSYRVLGELYTQSGLDFQAGVFPDAVSLDRYLRLRQGEAIPLLLQFEVLGQDALQEIQREGALVVYSHADPRQSLGNAITGSQETVTQAVAKQLQCQPHIWLPLAHRVIWLKEKDIRQTPLGQIEALAQSVGLRFNSQDYPIENLLDFPTESAPWQEYFTKEEQLLIHCLFKPLLLFGGDETGETFREIFLNLVKEINWQTWLDLLATLQKDLWQILPEQRELVYQAIKNSLIDSFADCGLGNRGAEIAHYLGNQFTQQGHFTLAQSWYLKAIELEPERYQSYYNLGVVNEKQQQWQSAINYYRQAIRLNPQYAKAYYRLGLNLKQQLINQRENLEDQKKQAITLEIGECLTEVLNLDPNHPSIKFQLAKFWQDQGDLAKAKSLLTAKEWELLPDFVSYLINTGNKWERRGKFLQAQNCYEMALEFEPSAIEPLFNLAVIFQQQDKLPEAIAYYRQVLTLDPNHIPALQNCGIVLDKIGYIHEAIAYYQKILTIDNDHLSARKSLASCAEKLGKIANAVDYCHKIMQLEPHDCGNHSFLLWCFGALTIVSPQEILDSSYLWYIYHVVKQSLPTLKYHQRQPDPDHRLRIGYISPDFRRHSCSFFIKPLLENHHHDQFEIFAYAEVEKGDQITEKIQATCDHWRSTVGLSDLEVAELIQADQIDILVDLAGHTAGNRLKVLGIKPAPIQATYLGYFATTGLPTIDYWITDEDLHPSDTPELTSETIWRLPRCYLTYNNYLDTPAVSPLPFEKTGLITFGSLNNTRKLTPETLDVWCQILKAVPNSRLFLKAIHQAGVDPRVQENIINDFTQRGISADRLFIQGKFLDDQAHFSSYNNVDIHLDPFPYGGCTTTCEALWMGVPTLTLAGGRNMERLSVTLLKAVGLDEWIADTPEDYVQKAVQFAQDTVYLANLRATMRDRLAQSELLDAKGMAAAMEEAYRQMWQIYLEEQNKVNSPPLPVVPEENSAAYYHQLGREKTLTGELESAKNFYLQAIKVDPTYAKSYHNLGFLAAQQGQLEEAISYYQQAIESQPDYPSAFYNLGLVYEQLKETEKAIACYSHSVQLDSTNVEVYKSLAQLYDRQENYAKAEKYYRCALLLQPHNLELRYNLGVVLYEQEKFDKAVSCFQKIIQAKPQDAIAYLHLGISYKQQKLLTKAKSCFEKAIELDPDYAMAYYNLGVVYSCQPDEKKAVDCFRQSLRCDPANKLAHTALLFALSGIKEVSSEEIYDASSRWYRNKIQT
;
A
#
# COMPACT_ATOMS: atom_id res chain seq x y z
N MET A 1 43.28 -24.96 -45.72
CA MET A 1 44.04 -23.81 -46.27
C MET A 1 45.49 -24.16 -46.63
N VAL A 2 46.25 -24.90 -45.83
CA VAL A 2 47.66 -25.21 -46.16
C VAL A 2 47.82 -26.21 -47.32
N ALA A 3 46.97 -27.22 -47.43
CA ALA A 3 47.01 -28.15 -48.58
C ALA A 3 46.75 -27.47 -49.94
N ASN A 4 45.99 -26.35 -49.95
CA ASN A 4 45.75 -25.57 -51.18
C ASN A 4 46.82 -24.49 -51.42
N ASN A 5 47.59 -24.08 -50.41
CA ASN A 5 48.64 -23.07 -50.55
C ASN A 5 50.03 -23.66 -50.82
N LEU A 6 50.24 -24.95 -50.53
CA LEU A 6 51.44 -25.66 -50.98
C LEU A 6 51.10 -26.28 -52.33
N ASN A 7 51.43 -25.56 -53.40
CA ASN A 7 51.38 -26.01 -54.78
C ASN A 7 52.40 -27.16 -54.97
N LEU A 8 52.11 -28.35 -54.40
CA LEU A 8 52.95 -29.53 -54.51
C LEU A 8 52.69 -30.20 -55.86
N SER A 9 53.09 -29.52 -56.92
CA SER A 9 53.32 -30.17 -58.21
C SER A 9 54.58 -31.03 -58.10
N SER A 10 54.40 -32.35 -58.17
CA SER A 10 55.38 -33.32 -58.68
C SER A 10 56.78 -33.33 -58.07
N SER A 11 56.91 -33.70 -56.79
CA SER A 11 58.11 -34.42 -56.34
C SER A 11 57.68 -35.52 -55.37
N ALA A 12 57.87 -36.78 -55.76
CA ALA A 12 57.42 -37.97 -55.06
C ALA A 12 58.13 -38.25 -53.72
N ASP A 13 58.94 -37.32 -53.22
CA ASP A 13 59.84 -37.54 -52.08
C ASP A 13 59.44 -36.74 -50.81
N ALA A 14 58.28 -36.08 -50.78
CA ALA A 14 57.90 -35.21 -49.68
C ALA A 14 56.80 -35.81 -48.76
N VAL A 15 57.17 -36.14 -47.52
CA VAL A 15 56.21 -36.47 -46.46
C VAL A 15 55.69 -35.16 -45.83
N VAL A 16 54.39 -34.91 -45.92
CA VAL A 16 53.75 -33.73 -45.28
C VAL A 16 53.33 -34.12 -43.86
N VAL A 17 54.19 -33.82 -42.88
CA VAL A 17 53.89 -34.09 -41.45
C VAL A 17 53.26 -32.84 -40.82
N MET A 18 52.06 -32.97 -40.23
CA MET A 18 51.35 -31.87 -39.57
C MET A 18 51.24 -32.13 -38.05
N ILE A 19 52.17 -31.55 -37.29
CA ILE A 19 52.31 -31.80 -35.85
C ILE A 19 51.57 -30.72 -35.05
N ILE A 20 50.72 -31.12 -34.10
CA ILE A 20 49.93 -30.20 -33.25
C ILE A 20 50.19 -30.48 -31.76
N PHE A 21 50.67 -29.47 -31.04
CA PHE A 21 51.03 -29.59 -29.62
C PHE A 21 49.88 -29.18 -28.70
N CYS A 22 49.24 -30.12 -28.01
CA CYS A 22 48.18 -29.81 -27.06
C CYS A 22 48.71 -29.97 -25.63
N ASN A 23 49.02 -28.87 -24.96
CA ASN A 23 49.43 -28.89 -23.55
C ASN A 23 48.37 -28.21 -22.68
N ARG A 24 48.06 -28.79 -21.51
CA ARG A 24 47.07 -28.29 -20.50
C ARG A 24 45.57 -28.43 -20.81
N ILE A 25 45.18 -29.24 -21.80
CA ILE A 25 43.75 -29.56 -22.05
C ILE A 25 43.43 -30.97 -21.54
N PRO A 26 42.32 -31.19 -20.81
CA PRO A 26 41.93 -32.51 -20.32
C PRO A 26 41.79 -33.54 -21.45
N TYR A 27 42.33 -34.74 -21.24
CA TYR A 27 42.44 -35.83 -22.22
C TYR A 27 41.16 -36.08 -23.06
N TYR A 28 39.97 -35.99 -22.46
CA TYR A 28 38.69 -36.23 -23.15
C TYR A 28 38.31 -35.13 -24.17
N GLN A 29 38.64 -33.86 -23.90
CA GLN A 29 38.40 -32.75 -24.83
C GLN A 29 39.36 -32.81 -26.01
N THR A 30 40.61 -33.22 -25.74
CA THR A 30 41.64 -33.43 -26.76
C THR A 30 41.24 -34.59 -27.68
N ALA A 31 40.84 -35.75 -27.12
CA ALA A 31 40.40 -36.92 -27.90
C ALA A 31 39.18 -36.63 -28.80
N TRP A 32 38.21 -35.87 -28.31
CA TRP A 32 37.04 -35.46 -29.10
C TRP A 32 37.42 -34.48 -30.23
N SER A 33 38.27 -33.49 -29.93
CA SER A 33 38.76 -32.53 -30.93
C SER A 33 39.55 -33.20 -32.05
N TYR A 34 40.38 -34.21 -31.71
CA TYR A 34 41.11 -35.03 -32.67
C TYR A 34 40.15 -35.89 -33.53
N ARG A 35 39.08 -36.44 -32.96
CA ARG A 35 38.08 -37.21 -33.72
C ARG A 35 37.32 -36.32 -34.72
N VAL A 36 36.91 -35.12 -34.31
CA VAL A 36 36.21 -34.16 -35.18
C VAL A 36 37.12 -33.64 -36.30
N LEU A 37 38.38 -33.30 -35.98
CA LEU A 37 39.36 -32.93 -37.00
C LEU A 37 39.65 -34.08 -37.97
N GLY A 38 39.76 -35.30 -37.44
CA GLY A 38 39.90 -36.51 -38.25
C GLY A 38 38.74 -36.72 -39.21
N GLU A 39 37.49 -36.67 -38.71
CA GLU A 39 36.28 -36.80 -39.52
C GLU A 39 36.20 -35.71 -40.61
N LEU A 40 36.57 -34.47 -40.30
CA LEU A 40 36.64 -33.36 -41.26
C LEU A 40 37.67 -33.61 -42.37
N TYR A 41 38.87 -34.11 -42.02
CA TYR A 41 39.89 -34.43 -43.01
C TYR A 41 39.50 -35.63 -43.89
N THR A 42 38.91 -36.68 -43.32
CA THR A 42 38.38 -37.82 -44.09
C THR A 42 37.26 -37.38 -45.05
N GLN A 43 36.37 -36.49 -44.62
CA GLN A 43 35.32 -35.91 -45.50
C GLN A 43 35.88 -35.00 -46.60
N SER A 44 37.09 -34.45 -46.42
CA SER A 44 37.81 -33.70 -47.46
C SER A 44 38.55 -34.58 -48.47
N GLY A 45 38.49 -35.92 -48.32
CA GLY A 45 39.08 -36.89 -49.24
C GLY A 45 40.57 -37.17 -49.03
N LEU A 46 41.17 -36.63 -47.97
CA LEU A 46 42.57 -36.89 -47.59
C LEU A 46 42.63 -38.04 -46.59
N ASP A 47 43.32 -39.12 -46.95
CA ASP A 47 43.53 -40.27 -46.05
C ASP A 47 44.58 -39.87 -45.00
N PHE A 48 44.21 -39.87 -43.72
CA PHE A 48 45.07 -39.38 -42.65
C PHE A 48 45.34 -40.48 -41.62
N GLN A 49 46.50 -40.44 -40.98
CA GLN A 49 46.80 -41.31 -39.84
C GLN A 49 47.09 -40.47 -38.59
N ALA A 50 46.54 -40.88 -37.45
CA ALA A 50 46.81 -40.25 -36.16
C ALA A 50 47.54 -41.21 -35.22
N GLY A 51 48.50 -40.68 -34.49
CA GLY A 51 49.26 -41.43 -33.48
C GLY A 51 49.76 -40.51 -32.37
N VAL A 52 49.80 -41.04 -31.15
CA VAL A 52 50.36 -40.34 -29.99
C VAL A 52 51.72 -40.92 -29.69
N PHE A 53 52.76 -40.09 -29.66
CA PHE A 53 54.13 -40.52 -29.44
C PHE A 53 54.69 -39.85 -28.18
N PRO A 54 55.28 -40.64 -27.26
CA PRO A 54 55.69 -40.11 -25.96
C PRO A 54 56.99 -39.29 -26.02
N ASP A 55 57.85 -39.53 -27.01
CA ASP A 55 59.14 -38.86 -27.15
C ASP A 55 59.62 -38.75 -28.61
N ALA A 56 60.65 -37.90 -28.81
CA ALA A 56 61.13 -37.51 -30.14
C ALA A 56 61.81 -38.66 -30.87
N VAL A 57 62.44 -39.56 -30.11
CA VAL A 57 63.12 -40.72 -30.63
C VAL A 57 62.12 -41.76 -31.17
N SER A 58 60.98 -41.93 -30.50
CA SER A 58 59.89 -42.80 -30.92
C SER A 58 59.19 -42.28 -32.17
N LEU A 59 59.01 -40.96 -32.27
CA LEU A 59 58.50 -40.28 -33.45
C LEU A 59 59.47 -40.40 -34.63
N ASP A 60 60.75 -40.10 -34.42
CA ASP A 60 61.81 -40.22 -35.44
C ASP A 60 61.90 -41.66 -35.98
N ARG A 61 61.87 -42.66 -35.08
CA ARG A 61 61.87 -44.08 -35.49
C ARG A 61 60.63 -44.45 -36.31
N TYR A 62 59.45 -43.90 -35.99
CA TYR A 62 58.21 -44.10 -36.75
C TYR A 62 58.27 -43.44 -38.13
N LEU A 63 58.79 -42.21 -38.22
CA LEU A 63 58.95 -41.47 -39.48
C LEU A 63 59.99 -42.13 -40.40
N ARG A 64 61.11 -42.62 -39.85
CA ARG A 64 62.14 -43.35 -40.64
C ARG A 64 61.64 -44.67 -41.21
N LEU A 65 60.72 -45.36 -40.51
CA LEU A 65 60.09 -46.60 -41.00
C LEU A 65 59.10 -46.36 -42.16
N ARG A 66 58.70 -45.11 -42.40
CA ARG A 66 57.68 -44.71 -43.38
C ARG A 66 58.24 -43.95 -44.59
N GLN A 67 59.56 -43.99 -44.80
CA GLN A 67 60.19 -43.33 -45.95
C GLN A 67 59.55 -43.78 -47.28
N GLY A 68 58.86 -42.86 -47.95
CA GLY A 68 58.30 -43.04 -49.30
C GLY A 68 56.79 -42.87 -49.44
N GLU A 69 56.02 -42.75 -48.36
CA GLU A 69 54.56 -42.53 -48.43
C GLU A 69 54.18 -41.09 -48.00
N ALA A 70 53.57 -40.32 -48.91
CA ALA A 70 53.06 -38.98 -48.62
C ALA A 70 51.68 -39.07 -47.95
N ILE A 71 51.64 -39.21 -46.62
CA ILE A 71 50.41 -39.27 -45.84
C ILE A 71 50.38 -38.13 -44.81
N PRO A 72 49.31 -37.32 -44.73
CA PRO A 72 49.12 -36.35 -43.67
C PRO A 72 48.98 -37.05 -42.31
N LEU A 73 49.93 -36.80 -41.41
CA LEU A 73 49.97 -37.38 -40.07
C LEU A 73 49.62 -36.32 -39.01
N LEU A 74 48.63 -36.63 -38.16
CA LEU A 74 48.19 -35.78 -37.06
C LEU A 74 48.76 -36.32 -35.73
N LEU A 75 49.69 -35.59 -35.14
CA LEU A 75 50.53 -36.09 -34.04
C LEU A 75 50.38 -35.26 -32.78
N GLN A 76 50.28 -35.91 -31.62
CA GLN A 76 50.30 -35.29 -30.30
C GLN A 76 51.65 -35.54 -29.61
N PHE A 77 52.20 -34.51 -28.96
CA PHE A 77 53.54 -34.52 -28.37
C PHE A 77 53.62 -33.64 -27.12
N GLU A 78 54.34 -34.04 -26.07
CA GLU A 78 54.21 -33.44 -24.72
C GLU A 78 55.30 -32.45 -24.25
N VAL A 79 56.46 -32.32 -24.91
CA VAL A 79 57.58 -31.52 -24.34
C VAL A 79 57.66 -30.08 -24.87
N LEU A 80 57.70 -29.12 -23.94
CA LEU A 80 57.97 -27.68 -24.15
C LEU A 80 59.48 -27.40 -24.14
N GLY A 81 60.14 -27.52 -25.29
CA GLY A 81 61.51 -27.04 -25.47
C GLY A 81 61.73 -26.63 -26.92
N GLN A 82 62.14 -25.38 -27.16
CA GLN A 82 62.39 -24.85 -28.51
C GLN A 82 63.41 -25.70 -29.30
N ASP A 83 64.33 -26.38 -28.61
CA ASP A 83 65.37 -27.21 -29.21
C ASP A 83 64.79 -28.42 -29.96
N ALA A 84 63.75 -29.07 -29.42
CA ALA A 84 63.06 -30.18 -30.10
C ALA A 84 62.28 -29.69 -31.34
N LEU A 85 61.74 -28.48 -31.29
CA LEU A 85 61.05 -27.85 -32.42
C LEU A 85 62.02 -27.57 -33.57
N GLN A 86 63.25 -27.14 -33.25
CA GLN A 86 64.31 -26.89 -34.23
C GLN A 86 64.87 -28.18 -34.84
N GLU A 87 65.00 -29.26 -34.08
CA GLU A 87 65.39 -30.57 -34.63
C GLU A 87 64.36 -31.13 -35.60
N ILE A 88 63.07 -31.08 -35.26
CA ILE A 88 61.97 -31.57 -36.12
C ILE A 88 61.87 -30.75 -37.42
N GLN A 89 62.06 -29.44 -37.35
CA GLN A 89 62.10 -28.58 -38.54
C GLN A 89 63.35 -28.84 -39.41
N ARG A 90 64.48 -29.24 -38.80
CA ARG A 90 65.72 -29.57 -39.53
C ARG A 90 65.62 -30.87 -40.33
N GLU A 91 64.87 -31.87 -39.86
CA GLU A 91 64.74 -33.18 -40.53
C GLU A 91 63.62 -33.25 -41.58
N GLY A 92 63.05 -32.10 -42.00
CA GLY A 92 62.24 -32.01 -43.22
C GLY A 92 60.72 -32.03 -43.03
N ALA A 93 60.21 -31.79 -41.82
CA ALA A 93 58.77 -31.57 -41.63
C ALA A 93 58.32 -30.26 -42.31
N LEU A 94 57.47 -30.37 -43.33
CA LEU A 94 57.05 -29.25 -44.17
C LEU A 94 56.25 -28.18 -43.41
N VAL A 95 55.43 -28.55 -42.41
CA VAL A 95 54.58 -27.59 -41.68
C VAL A 95 54.33 -28.01 -40.23
N VAL A 96 54.80 -27.20 -39.27
CA VAL A 96 54.59 -27.44 -37.82
C VAL A 96 53.70 -26.34 -37.23
N TYR A 97 52.60 -26.72 -36.57
CA TYR A 97 51.69 -25.79 -35.88
C TYR A 97 51.76 -25.98 -34.36
N SER A 98 52.27 -24.98 -33.65
CA SER A 98 52.15 -24.91 -32.20
C SER A 98 50.89 -24.14 -31.84
N HIS A 99 49.81 -24.84 -31.47
CA HIS A 99 48.62 -24.21 -30.91
C HIS A 99 48.28 -24.86 -29.58
N ALA A 100 48.29 -24.07 -28.51
CA ALA A 100 47.88 -24.52 -27.19
C ALA A 100 46.40 -24.96 -27.13
N ASP A 101 45.59 -24.61 -28.14
CA ASP A 101 44.17 -24.85 -28.17
C ASP A 101 43.65 -25.26 -29.58
N PRO A 102 43.21 -26.51 -29.79
CA PRO A 102 42.70 -26.98 -31.08
C PRO A 102 41.43 -26.25 -31.56
N ARG A 103 40.74 -25.48 -30.69
CA ARG A 103 39.53 -24.71 -31.02
C ARG A 103 39.76 -23.56 -32.01
N GLN A 104 40.92 -22.90 -31.94
CA GLN A 104 41.28 -21.83 -32.87
C GLN A 104 41.53 -22.37 -34.29
N SER A 105 42.22 -23.50 -34.40
CA SER A 105 42.51 -24.13 -35.69
C SER A 105 41.25 -24.54 -36.43
N LEU A 106 40.23 -25.03 -35.71
CA LEU A 106 38.94 -25.37 -36.30
C LEU A 106 38.13 -24.12 -36.68
N GLY A 107 38.15 -23.06 -35.84
CA GLY A 107 37.53 -21.77 -36.17
C GLY A 107 38.04 -21.21 -37.51
N ASN A 108 39.36 -21.27 -37.73
CA ASN A 108 39.98 -20.85 -38.98
C ASN A 108 39.65 -21.78 -40.17
N ALA A 109 39.44 -23.08 -39.92
CA ALA A 109 39.01 -24.03 -40.95
C ALA A 109 37.54 -23.81 -41.36
N ILE A 110 36.67 -23.46 -40.41
CA ILE A 110 35.25 -23.15 -40.64
C ILE A 110 35.10 -21.85 -41.44
N THR A 111 35.88 -20.81 -41.11
CA THR A 111 35.86 -19.53 -41.84
C THR A 111 36.45 -19.64 -43.26
N GLY A 112 37.18 -20.72 -43.56
CA GLY A 112 37.92 -20.88 -44.81
C GLY A 112 37.46 -22.01 -45.74
N SER A 113 36.32 -22.68 -45.51
CA SER A 113 35.87 -23.83 -46.32
C SER A 113 34.43 -23.72 -46.84
N GLN A 114 34.17 -24.36 -47.98
CA GLN A 114 32.89 -24.37 -48.68
C GLN A 114 31.74 -24.91 -47.83
N GLU A 115 30.55 -24.39 -48.14
CA GLU A 115 29.22 -24.55 -47.50
C GLU A 115 28.89 -25.93 -46.92
N THR A 116 29.34 -27.02 -47.55
CA THR A 116 29.10 -28.40 -47.11
C THR A 116 29.83 -28.75 -45.81
N VAL A 117 31.05 -28.23 -45.60
CA VAL A 117 31.79 -28.39 -44.33
C VAL A 117 31.09 -27.60 -43.22
N THR A 118 30.62 -26.40 -43.54
CA THR A 118 29.88 -25.52 -42.61
C THR A 118 28.57 -26.16 -42.16
N GLN A 119 27.84 -26.85 -43.04
CA GLN A 119 26.59 -27.55 -42.70
C GLN A 119 26.81 -28.81 -41.85
N ALA A 120 27.85 -29.61 -42.15
CA ALA A 120 28.19 -30.78 -41.34
C ALA A 120 28.63 -30.38 -39.92
N VAL A 121 29.46 -29.33 -39.82
CA VAL A 121 29.90 -28.74 -38.55
C VAL A 121 28.75 -28.10 -37.78
N ALA A 122 27.85 -27.36 -38.45
CA ALA A 122 26.66 -26.78 -37.83
C ALA A 122 25.73 -27.86 -37.25
N LYS A 123 25.59 -29.01 -37.93
CA LYS A 123 24.76 -30.13 -37.48
C LYS A 123 25.35 -30.86 -36.28
N GLN A 124 26.68 -31.02 -36.19
CA GLN A 124 27.34 -31.54 -34.99
C GLN A 124 27.36 -30.53 -33.83
N LEU A 125 27.51 -29.22 -34.10
CA LEU A 125 27.52 -28.15 -33.09
C LEU A 125 26.14 -27.84 -32.48
N GLN A 126 25.05 -28.10 -33.21
CA GLN A 126 23.67 -27.96 -32.72
C GLN A 126 23.38 -28.83 -31.48
N CYS A 127 24.09 -29.95 -31.29
CA CYS A 127 23.84 -30.87 -30.19
C CYS A 127 24.47 -30.44 -28.84
N GLN A 128 25.46 -29.52 -28.83
CA GLN A 128 26.17 -29.07 -27.61
C GLN A 128 26.74 -27.63 -27.77
N PRO A 129 25.92 -26.58 -27.94
CA PRO A 129 26.37 -25.21 -28.28
C PRO A 129 27.16 -24.48 -27.16
N HIS A 130 27.18 -25.02 -25.95
CA HIS A 130 27.79 -24.39 -24.77
C HIS A 130 29.30 -24.64 -24.65
N ILE A 131 29.85 -25.63 -25.38
CA ILE A 131 31.17 -26.17 -25.07
C ILE A 131 32.29 -25.53 -25.92
N TRP A 132 31.98 -24.80 -27.00
CA TRP A 132 32.99 -24.53 -28.04
C TRP A 132 33.14 -23.11 -28.62
N LEU A 133 32.17 -22.18 -28.55
CA LEU A 133 32.31 -20.85 -29.20
C LEU A 133 32.91 -19.78 -28.26
N PRO A 134 34.02 -19.10 -28.63
CA PRO A 134 34.51 -17.93 -27.90
C PRO A 134 33.54 -16.75 -27.99
N LEU A 135 33.45 -15.97 -26.91
CA LEU A 135 32.52 -14.86 -26.71
C LEU A 135 32.49 -13.85 -27.88
N ALA A 136 33.64 -13.59 -28.52
CA ALA A 136 33.76 -12.60 -29.59
C ALA A 136 32.99 -12.96 -30.89
N HIS A 137 32.83 -14.25 -31.21
CA HIS A 137 32.07 -14.67 -32.39
C HIS A 137 30.58 -14.89 -32.08
N ARG A 138 30.22 -15.16 -30.82
CA ARG A 138 28.84 -14.97 -30.35
C ARG A 138 28.40 -13.53 -30.56
N VAL A 139 29.28 -12.58 -30.28
CA VAL A 139 28.99 -11.15 -30.42
C VAL A 139 28.72 -10.74 -31.88
N ILE A 140 29.42 -11.29 -32.88
CA ILE A 140 29.15 -10.94 -34.30
C ILE A 140 27.82 -11.56 -34.77
N TRP A 141 27.55 -12.83 -34.43
CA TRP A 141 26.29 -13.50 -34.81
C TRP A 141 25.06 -12.95 -34.07
N LEU A 142 25.23 -12.47 -32.83
CA LEU A 142 24.17 -11.79 -32.06
C LEU A 142 23.98 -10.32 -32.50
N LYS A 143 25.05 -9.62 -32.91
CA LYS A 143 25.00 -8.19 -33.29
C LYS A 143 24.14 -7.89 -34.53
N GLU A 144 24.04 -8.79 -35.50
CA GLU A 144 23.19 -8.54 -36.68
C GLU A 144 21.69 -8.68 -36.37
N LYS A 145 21.33 -9.41 -35.31
CA LYS A 145 19.94 -9.62 -34.86
C LYS A 145 19.51 -8.66 -33.74
N ASP A 146 20.42 -8.29 -32.83
CA ASP A 146 20.08 -7.48 -31.64
C ASP A 146 20.12 -5.96 -31.88
N ILE A 147 20.85 -5.46 -32.88
CA ILE A 147 20.86 -4.01 -33.19
C ILE A 147 19.48 -3.53 -33.67
N ARG A 148 18.66 -4.42 -34.25
CA ARG A 148 17.29 -4.08 -34.68
C ARG A 148 16.21 -4.24 -33.61
N GLN A 149 16.52 -4.70 -32.39
CA GLN A 149 15.47 -5.00 -31.40
C GLN A 149 15.57 -4.27 -30.05
N THR A 150 16.64 -3.54 -29.70
CA THR A 150 16.65 -2.84 -28.40
C THR A 150 17.56 -1.59 -28.23
N PRO A 151 18.68 -1.37 -28.95
CA PRO A 151 19.55 -0.22 -28.67
C PRO A 151 18.98 1.14 -29.09
N LEU A 152 18.30 1.20 -30.24
CA LEU A 152 17.85 2.47 -30.82
C LEU A 152 16.79 3.16 -29.93
N GLY A 153 15.78 2.42 -29.47
CA GLY A 153 14.72 2.96 -28.60
C GLY A 153 15.22 3.42 -27.23
N GLN A 154 16.31 2.84 -26.70
CA GLN A 154 16.91 3.30 -25.45
C GLN A 154 17.83 4.51 -25.64
N ILE A 155 18.51 4.61 -26.78
CA ILE A 155 19.25 5.82 -27.16
C ILE A 155 18.26 6.96 -27.45
N GLU A 156 17.11 6.68 -28.08
CA GLU A 156 15.98 7.61 -28.23
C GLU A 156 15.41 8.03 -26.88
N ALA A 157 15.20 7.10 -25.96
CA ALA A 157 14.74 7.42 -24.61
C ALA A 157 15.73 8.31 -23.85
N LEU A 158 17.03 8.03 -23.95
CA LEU A 158 18.09 8.87 -23.36
C LEU A 158 18.18 10.25 -24.01
N ALA A 159 18.00 10.35 -25.33
CA ALA A 159 17.94 11.62 -26.03
C ALA A 159 16.71 12.42 -25.59
N GLN A 160 15.53 11.80 -25.55
CA GLN A 160 14.29 12.44 -25.09
C GLN A 160 14.40 12.92 -23.64
N SER A 161 15.13 12.20 -22.80
CA SER A 161 15.30 12.53 -21.38
C SER A 161 16.06 13.85 -21.17
N VAL A 162 17.00 14.18 -22.06
CA VAL A 162 17.68 15.49 -22.09
C VAL A 162 16.98 16.54 -22.96
N GLY A 163 15.75 16.27 -23.41
CA GLY A 163 14.96 17.20 -24.23
C GLY A 163 15.23 17.13 -25.73
N LEU A 164 16.13 16.24 -26.19
CA LEU A 164 16.38 16.03 -27.61
C LEU A 164 15.23 15.23 -28.23
N ARG A 165 14.29 15.92 -28.87
CA ARG A 165 13.18 15.30 -29.59
C ARG A 165 13.59 14.95 -31.02
N PHE A 166 14.05 13.72 -31.23
CA PHE A 166 14.07 13.11 -32.56
C PHE A 166 12.65 12.60 -32.86
N ASN A 167 11.81 13.41 -33.51
CA ASN A 167 10.49 12.94 -33.94
C ASN A 167 10.67 11.95 -35.10
N SER A 168 10.21 10.70 -34.94
CA SER A 168 10.31 9.66 -35.98
C SER A 168 9.56 10.02 -37.28
N GLN A 169 8.65 10.99 -37.25
CA GLN A 169 7.98 11.51 -38.45
C GLN A 169 8.74 12.64 -39.16
N ASP A 170 9.56 13.42 -38.44
CA ASP A 170 10.25 14.59 -39.02
C ASP A 170 11.74 14.32 -39.29
N TYR A 171 12.41 13.54 -38.42
CA TYR A 171 13.82 13.13 -38.55
C TYR A 171 14.08 11.78 -37.83
N PRO A 172 14.10 10.66 -38.55
CA PRO A 172 14.50 9.36 -38.02
C PRO A 172 15.90 9.41 -37.40
N ILE A 173 16.10 8.83 -36.21
CA ILE A 173 17.43 8.71 -35.57
C ILE A 173 18.40 7.87 -36.45
N GLU A 174 17.85 7.05 -37.35
CA GLU A 174 18.57 6.32 -38.40
C GLU A 174 19.31 7.27 -39.37
N ASN A 175 18.80 8.50 -39.57
CA ASN A 175 19.45 9.51 -40.41
C ASN A 175 20.63 10.21 -39.71
N LEU A 176 20.91 9.96 -38.43
CA LEU A 176 22.17 10.35 -37.79
C LEU A 176 23.35 9.46 -38.25
N LEU A 177 23.05 8.30 -38.84
CA LEU A 177 24.05 7.37 -39.40
C LEU A 177 24.48 7.78 -40.82
N ASP A 178 23.60 8.41 -41.59
CA ASP A 178 23.88 8.89 -42.93
C ASP A 178 24.52 10.28 -42.87
N PHE A 179 25.83 10.36 -43.04
CA PHE A 179 26.52 11.63 -43.28
C PHE A 179 25.99 12.28 -44.56
N PRO A 180 25.31 13.44 -44.51
CA PRO A 180 25.09 14.26 -45.69
C PRO A 180 26.36 15.07 -45.88
N THR A 181 27.03 14.86 -47.01
CA THR A 181 28.27 15.55 -47.35
C THR A 181 28.11 17.05 -47.57
N GLU A 182 26.89 17.60 -47.56
CA GLU A 182 26.65 19.04 -47.64
C GLU A 182 25.25 19.38 -47.08
N SER A 183 25.22 20.31 -46.12
CA SER A 183 24.04 21.00 -45.56
C SER A 183 22.85 20.14 -45.11
N ALA A 184 22.76 19.81 -43.82
CA ALA A 184 21.52 19.32 -43.22
C ALA A 184 20.95 20.31 -42.18
N PRO A 185 19.62 20.54 -42.13
CA PRO A 185 19.01 21.65 -41.38
C PRO A 185 18.88 21.39 -39.87
N TRP A 186 19.31 20.22 -39.37
CA TRP A 186 19.07 19.82 -37.98
C TRP A 186 19.75 20.76 -36.96
N GLN A 187 20.88 21.37 -37.32
CA GLN A 187 21.56 22.36 -36.47
C GLN A 187 20.72 23.62 -36.19
N GLU A 188 19.64 23.89 -36.93
CA GLU A 188 18.73 25.01 -36.65
C GLU A 188 17.68 24.67 -35.57
N TYR A 189 17.46 23.37 -35.30
CA TYR A 189 16.40 22.88 -34.40
C TYR A 189 16.89 22.54 -32.99
N PHE A 190 18.20 22.38 -32.82
CA PHE A 190 18.81 22.08 -31.53
C PHE A 190 19.64 23.26 -31.06
N THR A 191 19.64 23.50 -29.75
CA THR A 191 20.56 24.44 -29.11
C THR A 191 22.01 24.02 -29.34
N LYS A 192 22.95 24.95 -29.19
CA LYS A 192 24.39 24.65 -29.39
C LYS A 192 24.87 23.60 -28.38
N GLU A 193 24.29 23.60 -27.19
CA GLU A 193 24.54 22.64 -26.12
C GLU A 193 24.09 21.23 -26.50
N GLU A 194 22.89 21.12 -27.04
CA GLU A 194 22.31 19.88 -27.58
C GLU A 194 23.11 19.36 -28.77
N GLN A 195 23.49 20.24 -29.71
CA GLN A 195 24.35 19.88 -30.83
C GLN A 195 25.69 19.28 -30.37
N LEU A 196 26.30 19.86 -29.33
CA LEU A 196 27.56 19.35 -28.78
C LEU A 196 27.38 17.95 -28.16
N LEU A 197 26.28 17.72 -27.44
CA LEU A 197 25.95 16.41 -26.86
C LEU A 197 25.69 15.35 -27.96
N ILE A 198 24.99 15.74 -29.03
CA ILE A 198 24.75 14.88 -30.20
C ILE A 198 26.07 14.49 -30.86
N HIS A 199 26.92 15.48 -31.16
CA HIS A 199 28.19 15.27 -31.85
C HIS A 199 29.18 14.41 -31.07
N CYS A 200 29.22 14.55 -29.74
CA CYS A 200 30.29 13.96 -28.92
C CYS A 200 29.88 12.69 -28.18
N LEU A 201 28.57 12.45 -28.02
CA LEU A 201 28.07 11.33 -27.24
C LEU A 201 27.10 10.44 -28.03
N PHE A 202 26.02 11.00 -28.58
CA PHE A 202 25.01 10.19 -29.26
C PHE A 202 25.48 9.64 -30.61
N LYS A 203 26.18 10.45 -31.42
CA LYS A 203 26.69 10.03 -32.72
C LYS A 203 27.73 8.89 -32.61
N PRO A 204 28.74 8.94 -31.70
CA PRO A 204 29.65 7.81 -31.47
C PRO A 204 28.96 6.54 -30.95
N LEU A 205 27.92 6.68 -30.12
CA LEU A 205 27.11 5.56 -29.63
C LEU A 205 26.31 4.87 -30.75
N LEU A 206 25.92 5.63 -31.78
CA LEU A 206 25.20 5.13 -32.96
C LEU A 206 26.14 4.52 -34.01
N LEU A 207 27.36 5.04 -34.16
CA LEU A 207 28.33 4.62 -35.20
C LEU A 207 29.35 3.55 -34.75
N PHE A 208 29.39 3.18 -33.46
CA PHE A 208 30.32 2.19 -32.88
C PHE A 208 31.76 2.25 -33.40
N GLY A 209 32.44 3.37 -33.13
CA GLY A 209 33.89 3.45 -33.14
C GLY A 209 34.54 3.72 -34.50
N GLY A 210 34.87 4.99 -34.72
CA GLY A 210 35.74 5.46 -35.79
C GLY A 210 35.00 6.30 -36.82
N ASP A 211 35.06 7.64 -36.68
CA ASP A 211 34.85 8.50 -37.84
C ASP A 211 36.21 8.74 -38.49
N GLU A 212 36.31 8.27 -39.74
CA GLU A 212 37.27 8.80 -40.69
C GLU A 212 37.04 10.32 -40.83
N THR A 213 38.15 11.07 -41.01
CA THR A 213 38.25 12.51 -41.36
C THR A 213 38.32 13.52 -40.19
N GLY A 214 39.47 13.53 -39.51
CA GLY A 214 39.82 14.44 -38.41
C GLY A 214 40.09 15.92 -38.77
N GLU A 215 39.58 16.46 -39.88
CA GLU A 215 39.77 17.89 -40.22
C GLU A 215 38.48 18.74 -40.14
N THR A 216 37.27 18.15 -40.20
CA THR A 216 36.00 18.91 -40.08
C THR A 216 35.37 18.86 -38.69
N PHE A 217 35.41 17.72 -37.99
CA PHE A 217 34.84 17.60 -36.64
C PHE A 217 35.52 18.51 -35.62
N ARG A 218 36.85 18.64 -35.69
CA ARG A 218 37.64 19.46 -34.77
C ARG A 218 37.24 20.94 -34.84
N GLU A 219 37.00 21.47 -36.04
CA GLU A 219 36.60 22.86 -36.24
C GLU A 219 35.16 23.12 -35.76
N ILE A 220 34.23 22.20 -36.07
CA ILE A 220 32.85 22.26 -35.60
C ILE A 220 32.80 22.18 -34.06
N PHE A 221 33.53 21.23 -33.47
CA PHE A 221 33.63 21.04 -32.02
C PHE A 221 34.17 22.29 -31.32
N LEU A 222 35.29 22.84 -31.81
CA LEU A 222 35.88 24.05 -31.22
C LEU A 222 34.97 25.28 -31.36
N ASN A 223 34.14 25.38 -32.41
CA ASN A 223 33.16 26.45 -32.56
C ASN A 223 31.96 26.26 -31.63
N LEU A 224 31.40 25.05 -31.52
CA LEU A 224 30.31 24.75 -30.59
C LEU A 224 30.73 25.04 -29.15
N VAL A 225 31.91 24.57 -28.72
CA VAL A 225 32.39 24.77 -27.34
C VAL A 225 32.55 26.26 -26.99
N LYS A 226 32.83 27.14 -27.97
CA LYS A 226 32.91 28.60 -27.74
C LYS A 226 31.54 29.27 -27.57
N GLU A 227 30.49 28.69 -28.16
CA GLU A 227 29.16 29.29 -28.23
C GLU A 227 28.22 28.78 -27.12
N ILE A 228 28.53 27.65 -26.48
CA ILE A 228 27.68 27.09 -25.42
C ILE A 228 27.77 27.83 -24.08
N ASN A 229 26.66 27.86 -23.37
CA ASN A 229 26.65 28.05 -21.93
C ASN A 229 27.09 26.75 -21.24
N TRP A 230 28.28 26.78 -20.68
CA TRP A 230 28.88 25.62 -20.02
C TRP A 230 28.06 25.05 -18.87
N GLN A 231 27.41 25.90 -18.05
CA GLN A 231 26.60 25.43 -16.94
C GLN A 231 25.33 24.74 -17.44
N THR A 232 24.65 25.33 -18.41
CA THR A 232 23.47 24.73 -19.06
C THR A 232 23.82 23.37 -19.69
N TRP A 233 25.00 23.26 -20.28
CA TRP A 233 25.46 22.00 -20.84
C TRP A 233 25.76 20.94 -19.79
N LEU A 234 26.36 21.31 -18.65
CA LEU A 234 26.54 20.40 -17.52
C LEU A 234 25.19 19.93 -16.93
N ASP A 235 24.18 20.80 -16.90
CA ASP A 235 22.83 20.45 -16.44
C ASP A 235 22.14 19.45 -17.39
N LEU A 236 22.36 19.57 -18.70
CA LEU A 236 21.92 18.57 -19.69
C LEU A 236 22.61 17.23 -19.48
N LEU A 237 23.94 17.23 -19.26
CA LEU A 237 24.69 16.01 -18.96
C LEU A 237 24.24 15.38 -17.63
N ALA A 238 23.84 16.19 -16.65
CA ALA A 238 23.28 15.72 -15.38
C ALA A 238 21.94 15.03 -15.55
N THR A 239 21.08 15.61 -16.40
CA THR A 239 19.79 15.04 -16.76
C THR A 239 19.99 13.68 -17.42
N LEU A 240 20.92 13.58 -18.38
CA LEU A 240 21.29 12.30 -18.99
C LEU A 240 21.72 11.27 -17.94
N GLN A 241 22.62 11.67 -17.03
CA GLN A 241 23.17 10.78 -16.00
C GLN A 241 22.08 10.21 -15.08
N LYS A 242 21.09 11.02 -14.71
CA LYS A 242 19.97 10.60 -13.87
C LYS A 242 19.17 9.47 -14.51
N ASP A 243 19.04 9.49 -15.83
CA ASP A 243 18.22 8.54 -16.60
C ASP A 243 19.00 7.32 -17.09
N LEU A 244 20.35 7.31 -17.00
CA LEU A 244 21.17 6.15 -17.36
C LEU A 244 20.90 4.89 -16.52
N TRP A 245 20.25 5.02 -15.36
CA TRP A 245 19.83 3.89 -14.54
C TRP A 245 18.55 3.22 -15.04
N GLN A 246 17.82 3.86 -15.97
CA GLN A 246 16.61 3.33 -16.59
C GLN A 246 16.91 2.39 -17.78
N ILE A 247 18.17 2.37 -18.25
CA ILE A 247 18.64 1.48 -19.33
C ILE A 247 19.43 0.27 -18.80
N LEU A 248 19.53 -0.79 -19.60
CA LEU A 248 20.14 -2.07 -19.17
C LEU A 248 21.62 -1.89 -18.76
N PRO A 249 22.13 -2.67 -17.77
CA PRO A 249 23.50 -2.52 -17.28
C PRO A 249 24.58 -2.58 -18.36
N GLU A 250 24.42 -3.46 -19.35
CA GLU A 250 25.36 -3.63 -20.46
C GLU A 250 25.39 -2.40 -21.38
N GLN A 251 24.25 -1.74 -21.58
CA GLN A 251 24.12 -0.52 -22.40
C GLN A 251 24.59 0.72 -21.64
N ARG A 252 24.34 0.76 -20.34
CA ARG A 252 24.84 1.81 -19.44
C ARG A 252 26.37 1.88 -19.45
N GLU A 253 27.02 0.72 -19.43
CA GLU A 253 28.48 0.61 -19.54
C GLU A 253 28.99 1.16 -20.87
N LEU A 254 28.28 0.92 -21.98
CA LEU A 254 28.63 1.50 -23.29
C LEU A 254 28.53 3.03 -23.28
N VAL A 255 27.51 3.61 -22.63
CA VAL A 255 27.39 5.07 -22.50
C VAL A 255 28.51 5.65 -21.63
N TYR A 256 28.86 5.01 -20.51
CA TYR A 256 30.00 5.42 -19.69
C TYR A 256 31.32 5.36 -20.46
N GLN A 257 31.51 4.32 -21.28
CA GLN A 257 32.68 4.21 -22.14
C GLN A 257 32.69 5.28 -23.24
N ALA A 258 31.55 5.62 -23.84
CA ALA A 258 31.46 6.69 -24.84
C ALA A 258 31.73 8.07 -24.22
N ILE A 259 31.22 8.35 -23.01
CA ILE A 259 31.56 9.57 -22.27
C ILE A 259 33.07 9.65 -22.03
N LYS A 260 33.69 8.52 -21.64
CA LYS A 260 35.12 8.49 -21.35
C LYS A 260 35.99 8.61 -22.61
N ASN A 261 35.66 7.85 -23.66
CA ASN A 261 36.54 7.64 -24.83
C ASN A 261 36.20 8.55 -26.01
N SER A 262 35.01 9.14 -26.06
CA SER A 262 34.57 9.98 -27.18
C SER A 262 34.29 11.41 -26.76
N LEU A 263 33.62 11.62 -25.64
CA LEU A 263 33.35 12.98 -25.15
C LEU A 263 34.59 13.59 -24.50
N ILE A 264 35.10 12.99 -23.43
CA ILE A 264 36.24 13.52 -22.67
C ILE A 264 37.53 13.55 -23.49
N ASP A 265 37.82 12.48 -24.23
CA ASP A 265 39.02 12.43 -25.06
C ASP A 265 38.93 13.44 -26.23
N SER A 266 37.75 13.73 -26.80
CA SER A 266 37.60 14.83 -27.79
C SER A 266 37.93 16.21 -27.21
N PHE A 267 37.54 16.48 -25.96
CA PHE A 267 37.96 17.70 -25.26
C PHE A 267 39.48 17.73 -25.07
N ALA A 268 40.08 16.61 -24.69
CA ALA A 268 41.53 16.51 -24.52
C ALA A 268 42.30 16.72 -25.84
N ASP A 269 41.90 16.05 -26.92
CA ASP A 269 42.52 16.12 -28.26
C ASP A 269 42.40 17.52 -28.87
N CYS A 270 41.36 18.27 -28.50
CA CYS A 270 41.17 19.66 -28.90
C CYS A 270 41.93 20.68 -28.02
N GLY A 271 42.75 20.22 -27.06
CA GLY A 271 43.52 21.09 -26.16
C GLY A 271 42.69 21.70 -25.01
N LEU A 272 41.49 21.16 -24.76
CA LEU A 272 40.55 21.59 -23.71
C LEU A 272 40.48 20.53 -22.58
N GLY A 273 41.62 19.94 -22.22
CA GLY A 273 41.70 18.89 -21.19
C GLY A 273 41.16 19.32 -19.82
N ASN A 274 41.21 20.61 -19.49
CA ASN A 274 40.59 21.19 -18.28
C ASN A 274 39.06 21.02 -18.26
N ARG A 275 38.39 21.15 -19.41
CA ARG A 275 36.95 20.92 -19.57
C ARG A 275 36.63 19.43 -19.46
N GLY A 276 37.45 18.57 -20.06
CA GLY A 276 37.34 17.11 -19.90
C GLY A 276 37.50 16.66 -18.44
N ALA A 277 38.46 17.25 -17.72
CA ALA A 277 38.67 17.01 -16.29
C ALA A 277 37.49 17.50 -15.44
N GLU A 278 36.88 18.63 -15.80
CA GLU A 278 35.67 19.17 -15.15
C GLU A 278 34.47 18.22 -15.30
N ILE A 279 34.27 17.65 -16.50
CA ILE A 279 33.22 16.65 -16.77
C ILE A 279 33.44 15.39 -15.92
N ALA A 280 34.66 14.85 -15.93
CA ALA A 280 34.99 13.66 -15.16
C ALA A 280 34.83 13.88 -13.65
N HIS A 281 35.23 15.06 -13.15
CA HIS A 281 35.05 15.45 -11.76
C HIS A 281 33.57 15.57 -11.40
N TYR A 282 32.76 16.18 -12.27
CA TYR A 282 31.32 16.34 -12.08
C TYR A 282 30.61 14.99 -11.98
N LEU A 283 30.87 14.07 -12.91
CA LEU A 283 30.29 12.72 -12.88
C LEU A 283 30.73 11.95 -11.62
N GLY A 284 31.98 12.11 -11.19
CA GLY A 284 32.46 11.58 -9.91
C GLY A 284 31.61 12.06 -8.73
N ASN A 285 31.24 13.35 -8.69
CA ASN A 285 30.37 13.91 -7.64
C ASN A 285 28.99 13.27 -7.65
N GLN A 286 28.39 13.11 -8.83
CA GLN A 286 27.07 12.48 -8.98
C GLN A 286 27.07 11.02 -8.50
N PHE A 287 28.06 10.23 -8.91
CA PHE A 287 28.17 8.84 -8.44
C PHE A 287 28.47 8.73 -6.95
N THR A 288 29.18 9.71 -6.38
CA THR A 288 29.43 9.77 -4.93
C THR A 288 28.13 9.98 -4.16
N GLN A 289 27.27 10.89 -4.63
CA GLN A 289 25.96 11.14 -4.02
C GLN A 289 25.03 9.92 -4.10
N GLN A 290 25.14 9.14 -5.18
CA GLN A 290 24.36 7.92 -5.41
C GLN A 290 24.94 6.67 -4.70
N GLY A 291 26.09 6.78 -4.02
CA GLY A 291 26.72 5.66 -3.30
C GLY A 291 27.51 4.68 -4.18
N HIS A 292 27.73 4.98 -5.46
CA HIS A 292 28.48 4.13 -6.39
C HIS A 292 29.99 4.41 -6.33
N PHE A 293 30.60 4.08 -5.19
CA PHE A 293 31.96 4.51 -4.85
C PHE A 293 33.07 4.02 -5.81
N THR A 294 32.98 2.80 -6.34
CA THR A 294 33.96 2.27 -7.29
C THR A 294 33.94 3.01 -8.62
N LEU A 295 32.74 3.38 -9.09
CA LEU A 295 32.56 4.16 -10.31
C LEU A 295 32.97 5.61 -10.09
N ALA A 296 32.58 6.21 -8.96
CA ALA A 296 33.04 7.56 -8.59
C ALA A 296 34.57 7.65 -8.57
N GLN A 297 35.24 6.64 -8.01
CA GLN A 297 36.71 6.56 -7.97
C GLN A 297 37.34 6.54 -9.38
N SER A 298 36.77 5.77 -10.32
CA SER A 298 37.31 5.71 -11.69
C SER A 298 37.18 7.06 -12.43
N TRP A 299 36.10 7.79 -12.19
CA TRP A 299 35.87 9.12 -12.75
C TRP A 299 36.78 10.20 -12.17
N TYR A 300 36.98 10.24 -10.84
CA TYR A 300 37.93 11.20 -10.27
C TYR A 300 39.38 10.91 -10.68
N LEU A 301 39.76 9.65 -10.85
CA LEU A 301 41.08 9.30 -11.37
C LEU A 301 41.26 9.78 -12.81
N LYS A 302 40.25 9.64 -13.68
CA LYS A 302 40.28 10.20 -15.04
C LYS A 302 40.34 11.73 -15.03
N ALA A 303 39.67 12.40 -14.08
CA ALA A 303 39.79 13.85 -13.92
C ALA A 303 41.23 14.29 -13.57
N ILE A 304 41.91 13.53 -12.71
CA ILE A 304 43.30 13.77 -12.30
C ILE A 304 44.28 13.46 -13.43
N GLU A 305 44.02 12.41 -14.22
CA GLU A 305 44.82 12.06 -15.39
C GLU A 305 44.88 13.22 -16.39
N LEU A 306 43.76 13.92 -16.59
CA LEU A 306 43.63 15.04 -17.53
C LEU A 306 44.10 16.37 -16.93
N GLU A 307 43.90 16.57 -15.62
CA GLU A 307 44.33 17.77 -14.92
C GLU A 307 44.96 17.42 -13.55
N PRO A 308 46.27 17.11 -13.51
CA PRO A 308 46.96 16.68 -12.30
C PRO A 308 46.99 17.69 -11.16
N GLU A 309 46.75 18.97 -11.44
CA GLU A 309 46.74 20.05 -10.45
C GLU A 309 45.35 20.27 -9.80
N ARG A 310 44.34 19.50 -10.21
CA ARG A 310 42.95 19.63 -9.72
C ARG A 310 42.78 19.07 -8.30
N TYR A 311 43.15 19.87 -7.30
CA TYR A 311 43.11 19.50 -5.89
C TYR A 311 41.72 19.03 -5.39
N GLN A 312 40.61 19.51 -5.98
CA GLN A 312 39.25 19.09 -5.62
C GLN A 312 38.99 17.61 -5.91
N SER A 313 39.56 17.08 -7.01
CA SER A 313 39.43 15.65 -7.36
C SER A 313 40.20 14.77 -6.37
N TYR A 314 41.39 15.20 -5.94
CA TYR A 314 42.14 14.52 -4.88
C TYR A 314 41.37 14.53 -3.56
N TYR A 315 40.78 15.67 -3.17
CA TYR A 315 39.95 15.74 -1.98
C TYR A 315 38.74 14.80 -2.04
N ASN A 316 38.00 14.78 -3.15
CA ASN A 316 36.83 13.91 -3.29
C ASN A 316 37.20 12.42 -3.37
N LEU A 317 38.35 12.07 -3.96
CA LEU A 317 38.91 10.71 -3.83
C LEU A 317 39.18 10.35 -2.38
N GLY A 318 39.72 11.29 -1.59
CA GLY A 318 39.88 11.11 -0.15
C GLY A 318 38.56 10.74 0.52
N VAL A 319 37.48 11.49 0.23
CA VAL A 319 36.13 11.25 0.78
C VAL A 319 35.59 9.88 0.35
N VAL A 320 35.77 9.49 -0.91
CA VAL A 320 35.33 8.18 -1.42
C VAL A 320 36.08 7.03 -0.74
N ASN A 321 37.40 7.18 -0.54
CA ASN A 321 38.21 6.18 0.16
C ASN A 321 37.85 6.09 1.65
N GLU A 322 37.57 7.22 2.30
CA GLU A 322 37.06 7.29 3.67
C GLU A 322 35.75 6.51 3.82
N LYS A 323 34.78 6.71 2.90
CA LYS A 323 33.50 5.97 2.89
C LYS A 323 33.68 4.45 2.67
N GLN A 324 34.72 4.05 1.93
CA GLN A 324 35.09 2.65 1.73
C GLN A 324 36.00 2.09 2.85
N GLN A 325 36.25 2.85 3.93
CA GLN A 325 37.15 2.50 5.03
C GLN A 325 38.61 2.26 4.62
N GLN A 326 39.03 2.84 3.50
CA GLN A 326 40.40 2.80 2.98
C GLN A 326 41.22 3.99 3.54
N TRP A 327 41.40 4.00 4.86
CA TRP A 327 41.93 5.14 5.62
C TRP A 327 43.29 5.66 5.13
N GLN A 328 44.23 4.77 4.81
CA GLN A 328 45.57 5.17 4.38
C GLN A 328 45.56 5.85 3.01
N SER A 329 44.74 5.34 2.08
CA SER A 329 44.53 5.96 0.77
C SER A 329 43.88 7.33 0.90
N ALA A 330 42.87 7.45 1.77
CA ALA A 330 42.21 8.72 2.04
C ALA A 330 43.18 9.80 2.55
N ILE A 331 44.02 9.44 3.53
CA ILE A 331 45.08 10.33 4.08
C ILE A 331 46.04 10.81 2.98
N ASN A 332 46.51 9.90 2.13
CA ASN A 332 47.43 10.25 1.04
C ASN A 332 46.79 11.22 0.05
N TYR A 333 45.52 11.02 -0.31
CA TYR A 333 44.81 11.92 -1.21
C TYR A 333 44.53 13.29 -0.59
N TYR A 334 44.19 13.37 0.69
CA TYR A 334 44.03 14.66 1.38
C TYR A 334 45.36 15.44 1.47
N ARG A 335 46.48 14.77 1.77
CA ARG A 335 47.81 15.39 1.74
C ARG A 335 48.17 15.92 0.35
N GLN A 336 47.84 15.17 -0.70
CA GLN A 336 48.08 15.63 -2.07
C GLN A 336 47.19 16.83 -2.43
N ALA A 337 45.92 16.86 -2.00
CA ALA A 337 45.05 18.03 -2.19
C ALA A 337 45.61 19.29 -1.48
N ILE A 338 46.11 19.13 -0.25
CA ILE A 338 46.74 20.22 0.52
C ILE A 338 48.03 20.71 -0.17
N ARG A 339 48.86 19.78 -0.67
CA ARG A 339 50.09 20.14 -1.39
C ARG A 339 49.81 20.99 -2.62
N LEU A 340 48.75 20.67 -3.36
CA LEU A 340 48.33 21.39 -4.56
C LEU A 340 47.64 22.72 -4.23
N ASN A 341 46.88 22.78 -3.13
CA ASN A 341 46.28 24.01 -2.63
C ASN A 341 46.36 24.11 -1.09
N PRO A 342 47.39 24.77 -0.55
CA PRO A 342 47.57 24.97 0.89
C PRO A 342 46.50 25.85 1.54
N GLN A 343 45.66 26.55 0.77
CA GLN A 343 44.57 27.36 1.30
C GLN A 343 43.26 26.56 1.42
N TYR A 344 43.27 25.26 1.12
CA TYR A 344 42.07 24.45 1.08
C TYR A 344 41.71 23.85 2.45
N ALA A 345 41.09 24.67 3.31
CA ALA A 345 40.73 24.33 4.69
C ALA A 345 39.98 22.99 4.83
N LYS A 346 39.07 22.65 3.89
CA LYS A 346 38.32 21.38 3.91
C LYS A 346 39.22 20.15 3.92
N ALA A 347 40.35 20.19 3.22
CA ALA A 347 41.28 19.06 3.17
C ALA A 347 42.07 18.90 4.47
N TYR A 348 42.51 20.00 5.11
CA TYR A 348 43.11 19.95 6.45
C TYR A 348 42.16 19.36 7.49
N TYR A 349 40.89 19.79 7.45
CA TYR A 349 39.87 19.27 8.37
C TYR A 349 39.68 17.76 8.22
N ARG A 350 39.45 17.28 6.99
CA ARG A 350 39.27 15.84 6.72
C ARG A 350 40.52 15.02 7.00
N LEU A 351 41.71 15.56 6.73
CA LEU A 351 42.98 14.92 7.08
C LEU A 351 43.09 14.73 8.60
N GLY A 352 42.82 15.77 9.40
CA GLY A 352 42.84 15.70 10.86
C GLY A 352 41.88 14.64 11.42
N LEU A 353 40.65 14.54 10.89
CA LEU A 353 39.69 13.52 11.30
C LEU A 353 40.16 12.10 10.96
N ASN A 354 40.70 11.89 9.76
CA ASN A 354 41.18 10.57 9.32
C ASN A 354 42.44 10.14 10.10
N LEU A 355 43.35 11.06 10.41
CA LEU A 355 44.51 10.80 11.28
C LEU A 355 44.07 10.44 12.71
N LYS A 356 43.05 11.11 13.24
CA LYS A 356 42.44 10.76 14.53
C LYS A 356 41.84 9.35 14.49
N GLN A 357 41.12 9.00 13.43
CA GLN A 357 40.57 7.65 13.26
C GLN A 357 41.66 6.59 13.12
N GLN A 358 42.75 6.87 12.39
CA GLN A 358 43.93 6.00 12.30
C GLN A 358 44.55 5.76 13.68
N LEU A 359 44.71 6.82 14.47
CA LEU A 359 45.25 6.74 15.83
C LEU A 359 44.37 5.88 16.74
N ILE A 360 43.03 5.97 16.61
CA ILE A 360 42.07 5.13 17.34
C ILE A 360 42.22 3.66 16.90
N ASN A 361 42.17 3.39 15.60
CA ASN A 361 42.16 2.04 15.05
C ASN A 361 43.48 1.27 15.28
N GLN A 362 44.61 1.98 15.38
CA GLN A 362 45.95 1.38 15.47
C GLN A 362 46.65 1.69 16.81
N ARG A 363 45.89 2.15 17.82
CA ARG A 363 46.43 2.65 19.08
C ARG A 363 47.34 1.66 19.80
N GLU A 364 47.03 0.37 19.77
CA GLU A 364 47.81 -0.66 20.45
C GLU A 364 49.05 -1.11 19.65
N ASN A 365 49.03 -0.92 18.32
CA ASN A 365 50.04 -1.44 17.40
C ASN A 365 51.08 -0.39 16.95
N LEU A 366 50.93 0.88 17.36
CA LEU A 366 51.85 1.96 17.00
C LEU A 366 52.88 2.21 18.11
N GLU A 367 54.14 2.40 17.70
CA GLU A 367 55.22 2.89 18.56
C GLU A 367 54.89 4.28 19.11
N ASP A 368 55.31 4.58 20.34
CA ASP A 368 54.96 5.84 21.02
C ASP A 368 55.43 7.09 20.27
N GLN A 369 56.57 7.01 19.58
CA GLN A 369 57.04 8.10 18.72
C GLN A 369 56.09 8.39 17.54
N LYS A 370 55.51 7.34 16.92
CA LYS A 370 54.55 7.50 15.82
C LYS A 370 53.21 8.02 16.30
N LYS A 371 52.74 7.60 17.48
CA LYS A 371 51.54 8.15 18.13
C LYS A 371 51.68 9.64 18.38
N GLN A 372 52.84 10.06 18.89
CA GLN A 372 53.11 11.47 19.17
C GLN A 372 53.19 12.31 17.89
N ALA A 373 53.80 11.78 16.82
CA ALA A 373 53.85 12.44 15.52
C ALA A 373 52.45 12.63 14.90
N ILE A 374 51.60 11.60 14.91
CA ILE A 374 50.22 11.68 14.41
C ILE A 374 49.40 12.67 15.25
N THR A 375 49.57 12.65 16.57
CA THR A 375 48.87 13.58 17.48
C THR A 375 49.25 15.03 17.20
N LEU A 376 50.53 15.30 16.92
CA LEU A 376 50.99 16.63 16.54
C LEU A 376 50.40 17.07 15.19
N GLU A 377 50.43 16.20 14.18
CA GLU A 377 49.86 16.46 12.85
C GLU A 377 48.35 16.76 12.92
N ILE A 378 47.59 16.09 13.80
CA ILE A 378 46.18 16.40 14.05
C ILE A 378 46.01 17.84 14.58
N GLY A 379 46.82 18.22 15.58
CA GLY A 379 46.79 19.57 16.15
C GLY A 379 47.16 20.65 15.13
N GLU A 380 48.14 20.40 14.28
CA GLU A 380 48.54 21.29 13.18
C GLU A 380 47.43 21.43 12.14
N CYS A 381 46.81 20.33 11.72
CA CYS A 381 45.70 20.37 10.77
C CYS A 381 44.53 21.21 11.29
N LEU A 382 44.11 20.99 12.54
CA LEU A 382 43.00 21.73 13.14
C LEU A 382 43.35 23.22 13.37
N THR A 383 44.61 23.54 13.64
CA THR A 383 45.10 24.93 13.77
C THR A 383 45.07 25.64 12.41
N GLU A 384 45.51 24.98 11.34
CA GLU A 384 45.47 25.54 10.00
C GLU A 384 44.04 25.75 9.49
N VAL A 385 43.09 24.87 9.84
CA VAL A 385 41.67 25.12 9.56
C VAL A 385 41.20 26.42 10.23
N LEU A 386 41.57 26.66 11.49
CA LEU A 386 41.22 27.89 12.20
C LEU A 386 41.90 29.14 11.62
N ASN A 387 43.13 29.01 11.11
CA ASN A 387 43.84 30.12 10.47
C ASN A 387 43.22 30.49 9.12
N LEU A 388 42.85 29.49 8.31
CA LEU A 388 42.27 29.66 6.98
C LEU A 388 40.78 30.04 7.03
N ASP A 389 40.05 29.57 8.06
CA ASP A 389 38.66 29.93 8.33
C ASP A 389 38.48 30.32 9.81
N PRO A 390 38.81 31.57 10.18
CA PRO A 390 38.68 32.07 11.55
C PRO A 390 37.24 32.06 12.10
N ASN A 391 36.25 32.00 11.20
CA ASN A 391 34.84 31.95 11.57
C ASN A 391 34.28 30.53 11.55
N HIS A 392 35.12 29.50 11.38
CA HIS A 392 34.66 28.12 11.33
C HIS A 392 33.90 27.78 12.62
N PRO A 393 32.62 27.39 12.55
CA PRO A 393 31.71 27.53 13.69
C PRO A 393 32.05 26.64 14.90
N SER A 394 32.73 25.52 14.67
CA SER A 394 33.03 24.47 15.65
C SER A 394 34.53 24.26 15.91
N ILE A 395 35.44 24.71 15.03
CA ILE A 395 36.85 24.28 15.04
C ILE A 395 37.60 24.79 16.27
N LYS A 396 37.28 26.01 16.73
CA LYS A 396 37.87 26.64 17.91
C LYS A 396 37.59 25.81 19.17
N PHE A 397 36.36 25.31 19.31
CA PHE A 397 35.95 24.43 20.41
C PHE A 397 36.53 23.01 20.25
N GLN A 398 36.59 22.47 19.02
CA GLN A 398 37.16 21.15 18.76
C GLN A 398 38.67 21.12 19.05
N LEU A 399 39.41 22.15 18.65
CA LEU A 399 40.84 22.30 18.91
C LEU A 399 41.11 22.47 20.40
N ALA A 400 40.29 23.26 21.11
CA ALA A 400 40.40 23.40 22.56
C ALA A 400 40.16 22.07 23.29
N LYS A 401 39.12 21.31 22.90
CA LYS A 401 38.85 19.97 23.45
C LYS A 401 39.97 18.98 23.14
N PHE A 402 40.51 19.01 21.92
CA PHE A 402 41.64 18.17 21.54
C PHE A 402 42.85 18.38 22.45
N TRP A 403 43.27 19.63 22.68
CA TRP A 403 44.40 19.91 23.57
C TRP A 403 44.10 19.59 25.04
N GLN A 404 42.85 19.75 25.47
CA GLN A 404 42.41 19.30 26.79
C GLN A 404 42.56 17.78 26.96
N ASP A 405 42.12 16.99 25.98
CA ASP A 405 42.23 15.52 25.98
C ASP A 405 43.69 15.04 25.94
N GLN A 406 44.60 15.83 25.36
CA GLN A 406 46.06 15.56 25.39
C GLN A 406 46.75 16.05 26.68
N GLY A 407 46.03 16.69 27.61
CA GLY A 407 46.58 17.20 28.87
C GLY A 407 47.25 18.58 28.78
N ASP A 408 47.25 19.25 27.61
CA ASP A 408 47.80 20.59 27.41
C ASP A 408 46.73 21.67 27.66
N LEU A 409 46.39 21.84 28.95
CA LEU A 409 45.37 22.79 29.41
C LEU A 409 45.71 24.25 29.08
N ALA A 410 46.99 24.58 28.92
CA ALA A 410 47.42 25.94 28.61
C ALA A 410 47.03 26.32 27.17
N LYS A 411 47.31 25.45 26.19
CA LYS A 411 46.88 25.66 24.81
C LYS A 411 45.36 25.67 24.68
N ALA A 412 44.68 24.74 25.34
CA ALA A 412 43.21 24.66 25.33
C ALA A 412 42.55 25.97 25.82
N LYS A 413 43.02 26.53 26.95
CA LYS A 413 42.47 27.78 27.51
C LYS A 413 42.82 29.02 26.68
N SER A 414 43.94 29.01 25.98
CA SER A 414 44.33 30.16 25.13
C SER A 414 43.42 30.35 23.92
N LEU A 415 42.71 29.28 23.51
CA LEU A 415 41.83 29.27 22.35
C LEU A 415 40.41 29.76 22.66
N LEU A 416 39.97 29.81 23.91
CA LEU A 416 38.59 30.14 24.30
C LEU A 416 38.55 31.32 25.27
N THR A 417 37.53 32.16 25.18
CA THR A 417 37.22 33.14 26.23
C THR A 417 36.73 32.44 27.50
N ALA A 418 36.75 33.12 28.65
CA ALA A 418 36.27 32.54 29.92
C ALA A 418 34.84 31.99 29.83
N LYS A 419 33.95 32.70 29.12
CA LYS A 419 32.56 32.27 28.91
C LYS A 419 32.43 31.08 27.96
N GLU A 420 33.25 31.02 26.92
CA GLU A 420 33.28 29.87 25.99
C GLU A 420 33.88 28.62 26.64
N TRP A 421 34.84 28.79 27.54
CA TRP A 421 35.43 27.70 28.33
C TRP A 421 34.40 27.04 29.26
N GLU A 422 33.55 27.84 29.91
CA GLU A 422 32.44 27.34 30.73
C GLU A 422 31.39 26.58 29.90
N LEU A 423 31.20 26.96 28.63
CA LEU A 423 30.26 26.31 27.71
C LEU A 423 30.80 25.03 27.08
N LEU A 424 32.12 24.83 27.06
CA LEU A 424 32.78 23.71 26.37
C LEU A 424 32.23 22.31 26.77
N PRO A 425 31.91 22.02 28.05
CA PRO A 425 31.32 20.73 28.44
C PRO A 425 29.93 20.46 27.86
N ASP A 426 29.10 21.49 27.68
CA ASP A 426 27.68 21.39 27.29
C ASP A 426 27.38 21.98 25.90
N PHE A 427 28.42 22.17 25.07
CA PHE A 427 28.32 22.93 23.82
C PHE A 427 27.34 22.31 22.81
N VAL A 428 27.31 20.97 22.69
CA VAL A 428 26.38 20.23 21.81
C VAL A 428 24.93 20.48 22.22
N SER A 429 24.64 20.36 23.53
CA SER A 429 23.32 20.65 24.10
C SER A 429 22.89 22.09 23.87
N TYR A 430 23.82 23.05 23.94
CA TYR A 430 23.55 24.46 23.63
C TYR A 430 23.15 24.66 22.15
N LEU A 431 23.84 24.00 21.22
CA LEU A 431 23.54 24.08 19.79
C LEU A 431 22.18 23.49 19.46
N ILE A 432 21.86 22.31 19.99
CA ILE A 432 20.53 21.66 19.85
C ILE A 432 19.43 22.60 20.33
N ASN A 433 19.55 23.13 21.55
CA ASN A 433 18.56 24.03 22.12
C ASN A 433 18.40 25.34 21.32
N THR A 434 19.46 25.81 20.70
CA THR A 434 19.43 27.00 19.83
C THR A 434 18.76 26.68 18.49
N GLY A 435 19.06 25.53 17.89
CA GLY A 435 18.38 25.01 16.70
C GLY A 435 16.87 24.88 16.93
N ASN A 436 16.46 24.23 18.02
CA ASN A 436 15.05 24.05 18.41
C ASN A 436 14.31 25.39 18.60
N LYS A 437 15.02 26.48 18.93
CA LYS A 437 14.44 27.84 19.02
C LYS A 437 14.28 28.49 17.66
N TRP A 438 15.20 28.26 16.72
CA TRP A 438 15.11 28.79 15.36
C TRP A 438 14.04 28.07 14.54
N GLU A 439 13.94 26.74 14.70
CA GLU A 439 12.92 25.92 14.06
C GLU A 439 11.51 26.37 14.44
N ARG A 440 11.24 26.56 15.73
CA ARG A 440 9.95 27.10 16.23
C ARG A 440 9.59 28.49 15.69
N ARG A 441 10.56 29.23 15.15
CA ARG A 441 10.37 30.54 14.52
C ARG A 441 10.30 30.46 12.99
N GLY A 442 10.27 29.26 12.41
CA GLY A 442 10.28 29.03 10.96
C GLY A 442 11.61 29.38 10.28
N LYS A 443 12.69 29.58 11.05
CA LYS A 443 14.01 29.96 10.54
C LYS A 443 14.85 28.72 10.25
N PHE A 444 14.45 27.97 9.23
CA PHE A 444 14.99 26.64 8.94
C PHE A 444 16.48 26.61 8.65
N LEU A 445 17.02 27.59 7.92
CA LEU A 445 18.45 27.65 7.60
C LEU A 445 19.31 27.83 8.87
N GLN A 446 18.88 28.70 9.78
CA GLN A 446 19.58 28.91 11.05
C GLN A 446 19.49 27.68 11.96
N ALA A 447 18.35 26.98 11.95
CA ALA A 447 18.19 25.72 12.68
C ALA A 447 19.09 24.61 12.12
N GLN A 448 19.10 24.44 10.78
CA GLN A 448 19.97 23.50 10.08
C GLN A 448 21.43 23.73 10.45
N ASN A 449 21.92 24.96 10.35
CA ASN A 449 23.30 25.30 10.72
C ASN A 449 23.62 24.88 12.17
N CYS A 450 22.70 25.09 13.12
CA CYS A 450 22.93 24.68 14.51
C CYS A 450 23.04 23.16 14.66
N TYR A 451 22.17 22.39 13.99
CA TYR A 451 22.19 20.93 14.06
C TYR A 451 23.39 20.33 13.33
N GLU A 452 23.76 20.86 12.17
CA GLU A 452 24.96 20.45 11.44
C GLU A 452 26.22 20.71 12.27
N MET A 453 26.32 21.87 12.92
CA MET A 453 27.40 22.17 13.86
C MET A 453 27.46 21.19 15.04
N ALA A 454 26.31 20.78 15.57
CA ALA A 454 26.25 19.78 16.63
C ALA A 454 26.81 18.44 16.15
N LEU A 455 26.49 18.03 14.92
CA LEU A 455 26.97 16.79 14.30
C LEU A 455 28.45 16.83 13.91
N GLU A 456 29.00 18.00 13.61
CA GLU A 456 30.45 18.15 13.45
C GLU A 456 31.19 17.84 14.76
N PHE A 457 30.61 18.21 15.90
CA PHE A 457 31.19 17.98 17.22
C PHE A 457 30.96 16.55 17.72
N GLU A 458 29.76 16.02 17.48
CA GLU A 458 29.35 14.67 17.85
C GLU A 458 28.53 14.02 16.72
N PRO A 459 29.20 13.31 15.78
CA PRO A 459 28.54 12.71 14.62
C PRO A 459 27.49 11.66 14.94
N SER A 460 27.53 11.08 16.15
CA SER A 460 26.58 10.08 16.65
C SER A 460 25.40 10.68 17.43
N ALA A 461 25.27 12.00 17.50
CA ALA A 461 24.17 12.64 18.22
C ALA A 461 22.84 12.42 17.48
N ILE A 462 21.91 11.69 18.11
CA ILE A 462 20.63 11.28 17.52
C ILE A 462 19.68 12.48 17.31
N GLU A 463 19.55 13.36 18.31
CA GLU A 463 18.57 14.46 18.28
C GLU A 463 18.81 15.45 17.12
N PRO A 464 20.04 15.93 16.83
CA PRO A 464 20.28 16.75 15.64
C PRO A 464 19.97 16.04 14.32
N LEU A 465 20.29 14.74 14.18
CA LEU A 465 19.97 13.97 12.96
C LEU A 465 18.45 13.88 12.75
N PHE A 466 17.71 13.59 13.81
CA PHE A 466 16.26 13.51 13.77
C PHE A 466 15.63 14.87 13.41
N ASN A 467 16.09 15.97 14.04
CA ASN A 467 15.55 17.30 13.76
C ASN A 467 15.88 17.77 12.33
N LEU A 468 17.07 17.45 11.80
CA LEU A 468 17.38 17.68 10.38
C LEU A 468 16.42 16.92 9.47
N ALA A 469 16.15 15.64 9.75
CA ALA A 469 15.20 14.85 8.97
C ALA A 469 13.80 15.49 8.94
N VAL A 470 13.32 15.98 10.09
CA VAL A 470 12.04 16.68 10.22
C VAL A 470 12.03 17.98 9.40
N ILE A 471 13.09 18.78 9.44
CA ILE A 471 13.18 20.01 8.62
C ILE A 471 13.16 19.67 7.13
N PHE A 472 13.92 18.67 6.67
CA PHE A 472 13.91 18.25 5.27
C PHE A 472 12.52 17.76 4.84
N GLN A 473 11.82 17.02 5.70
CA GLN A 473 10.45 16.60 5.46
C GLN A 473 9.50 17.80 5.33
N GLN A 474 9.62 18.83 6.19
CA GLN A 474 8.81 20.05 6.11
C GLN A 474 9.09 20.88 4.85
N GLN A 475 10.32 20.82 4.32
CA GLN A 475 10.73 21.44 3.05
C GLN A 475 10.35 20.61 1.82
N ASP A 476 9.63 19.48 2.00
CA ASP A 476 9.29 18.49 0.95
C ASP A 476 10.51 17.88 0.24
N LYS A 477 11.68 17.92 0.89
CA LYS A 477 12.93 17.24 0.47
C LYS A 477 12.96 15.82 1.01
N LEU A 478 12.06 14.99 0.48
CA LEU A 478 11.74 13.66 1.01
C LEU A 478 12.91 12.66 0.94
N PRO A 479 13.73 12.59 -0.13
CA PRO A 479 14.89 11.69 -0.17
C PRO A 479 15.92 11.99 0.92
N GLU A 480 16.21 13.27 1.16
CA GLU A 480 17.12 13.73 2.21
C GLU A 480 16.56 13.40 3.60
N ALA A 481 15.26 13.63 3.83
CA ALA A 481 14.60 13.26 5.07
C ALA A 481 14.75 11.75 5.37
N ILE A 482 14.50 10.88 4.39
CA ILE A 482 14.68 9.42 4.53
C ILE A 482 16.14 9.08 4.88
N ALA A 483 17.12 9.72 4.23
CA ALA A 483 18.53 9.47 4.49
C ALA A 483 18.90 9.79 5.95
N TYR A 484 18.42 10.90 6.50
CA TYR A 484 18.66 11.25 7.91
C TYR A 484 17.88 10.35 8.88
N TYR A 485 16.61 10.01 8.59
CA TYR A 485 15.88 9.05 9.42
C TYR A 485 16.58 7.69 9.47
N ARG A 486 17.09 7.18 8.34
CA ARG A 486 17.85 5.92 8.30
C ARG A 486 19.16 6.00 9.08
N GLN A 487 19.82 7.15 9.11
CA GLN A 487 21.00 7.37 9.97
C GLN A 487 20.64 7.27 11.45
N VAL A 488 19.55 7.93 11.88
CA VAL A 488 19.01 7.77 13.24
C VAL A 488 18.76 6.30 13.56
N LEU A 489 18.10 5.56 12.66
CA LEU A 489 17.78 4.15 12.83
C LEU A 489 19.00 3.21 12.77
N THR A 490 20.14 3.67 12.25
CA THR A 490 21.41 2.94 12.31
C THR A 490 22.03 3.05 13.70
N LEU A 491 21.90 4.22 14.35
CA LEU A 491 22.42 4.48 15.69
C LEU A 491 21.49 3.92 16.79
N ASP A 492 20.18 4.11 16.62
CA ASP A 492 19.13 3.56 17.47
C ASP A 492 18.04 2.90 16.62
N PRO A 493 18.13 1.58 16.39
CA PRO A 493 17.14 0.85 15.61
C PRO A 493 15.72 0.91 16.16
N ASN A 494 15.54 1.24 17.44
CA ASN A 494 14.24 1.23 18.12
C ASN A 494 13.67 2.64 18.34
N HIS A 495 14.25 3.66 17.70
CA HIS A 495 13.80 5.05 17.80
C HIS A 495 12.40 5.25 17.16
N ILE A 496 11.34 5.10 17.97
CA ILE A 496 9.93 5.11 17.52
C ILE A 496 9.58 6.35 16.66
N PRO A 497 9.91 7.60 17.04
CA PRO A 497 9.58 8.77 16.21
C PRO A 497 10.22 8.72 14.81
N ALA A 498 11.42 8.16 14.69
CA ALA A 498 12.11 8.04 13.41
C ALA A 498 11.50 6.92 12.55
N LEU A 499 11.15 5.78 13.16
CA LEU A 499 10.40 4.72 12.48
C LEU A 499 9.07 5.24 11.94
N GLN A 500 8.31 5.98 12.76
CA GLN A 500 7.01 6.52 12.40
C GLN A 500 7.12 7.52 11.26
N ASN A 501 7.99 8.54 11.39
CA ASN A 501 8.12 9.58 10.38
C ASN A 501 8.70 9.05 9.07
N CYS A 502 9.69 8.14 9.13
CA CYS A 502 10.25 7.51 7.93
C CYS A 502 9.17 6.67 7.23
N GLY A 503 8.38 5.91 7.98
CA GLY A 503 7.22 5.18 7.44
C GLY A 503 6.21 6.10 6.75
N ILE A 504 5.90 7.26 7.35
CA ILE A 504 4.96 8.24 6.75
C ILE A 504 5.53 8.80 5.43
N VAL A 505 6.81 9.17 5.41
CA VAL A 505 7.45 9.69 4.21
C VAL A 505 7.47 8.61 3.11
N LEU A 506 7.82 7.37 3.45
CA LEU A 506 7.82 6.24 2.52
C LEU A 506 6.43 5.93 1.96
N ASP A 507 5.39 5.94 2.79
CA ASP A 507 4.00 5.79 2.33
C ASP A 507 3.59 6.93 1.38
N LYS A 508 3.97 8.19 1.69
CA LYS A 508 3.72 9.36 0.83
C LYS A 508 4.38 9.20 -0.54
N ILE A 509 5.61 8.69 -0.61
CA ILE A 509 6.32 8.43 -1.86
C ILE A 509 6.01 7.05 -2.46
N GLY A 510 5.03 6.31 -1.95
CA GLY A 510 4.55 5.06 -2.55
C GLY A 510 5.32 3.79 -2.21
N TYR A 511 6.36 3.84 -1.37
CA TYR A 511 7.10 2.65 -0.91
C TYR A 511 6.40 1.98 0.28
N ILE A 512 5.17 1.53 0.05
CA ILE A 512 4.24 1.06 1.10
C ILE A 512 4.78 -0.18 1.82
N HIS A 513 5.43 -1.12 1.12
CA HIS A 513 5.95 -2.31 1.78
C HIS A 513 7.04 -2.00 2.79
N GLU A 514 7.90 -1.03 2.50
CA GLU A 514 8.93 -0.58 3.44
C GLU A 514 8.31 0.18 4.61
N ALA A 515 7.31 1.03 4.35
CA ALA A 515 6.55 1.71 5.39
C ALA A 515 5.88 0.74 6.36
N ILE A 516 5.22 -0.32 5.85
CA ILE A 516 4.61 -1.39 6.66
C ILE A 516 5.63 -2.03 7.59
N ALA A 517 6.85 -2.32 7.10
CA ALA A 517 7.89 -2.92 7.91
C ALA A 517 8.28 -2.04 9.11
N TYR A 518 8.36 -0.72 8.92
CA TYR A 518 8.60 0.21 10.03
C TYR A 518 7.43 0.28 11.01
N TYR A 519 6.19 0.35 10.53
CA TYR A 519 5.03 0.36 11.44
C TYR A 519 4.87 -0.95 12.22
N GLN A 520 5.12 -2.10 11.58
CA GLN A 520 5.14 -3.39 12.26
C GLN A 520 6.26 -3.44 13.31
N LYS A 521 7.45 -2.91 13.00
CA LYS A 521 8.54 -2.81 13.98
C LYS A 521 8.14 -1.98 15.20
N ILE A 522 7.45 -0.85 15.00
CA ILE A 522 6.90 -0.06 16.12
C ILE A 522 6.00 -0.94 16.98
N LEU A 523 5.10 -1.72 16.39
CA LEU A 523 4.21 -2.62 17.15
C LEU A 523 4.92 -3.78 17.85
N THR A 524 6.14 -4.14 17.45
CA THR A 524 6.96 -5.09 18.23
C THR A 524 7.58 -4.46 19.48
N ILE A 525 7.77 -3.13 19.48
CA ILE A 525 8.35 -2.36 20.58
C ILE A 525 7.24 -1.89 21.53
N ASP A 526 6.23 -1.24 20.97
CA ASP A 526 5.02 -0.77 21.63
C ASP A 526 3.82 -1.34 20.89
N ASN A 527 3.32 -2.48 21.39
CA ASN A 527 2.17 -3.14 20.80
C ASN A 527 0.97 -2.21 20.74
N ASP A 528 0.80 -1.27 21.67
CA ASP A 528 -0.38 -0.41 21.78
C ASP A 528 -0.27 0.93 21.03
N HIS A 529 0.80 1.13 20.26
CA HIS A 529 1.03 2.35 19.49
C HIS A 529 -0.07 2.62 18.43
N LEU A 530 -0.94 3.59 18.72
CA LEU A 530 -2.13 3.90 17.93
C LEU A 530 -1.79 4.42 16.52
N SER A 531 -0.86 5.37 16.41
CA SER A 531 -0.51 5.99 15.11
C SER A 531 0.04 4.96 14.11
N ALA A 532 0.82 3.99 14.58
CA ALA A 532 1.36 2.94 13.72
C ALA A 532 0.26 2.00 13.23
N ARG A 533 -0.73 1.67 14.08
CA ARG A 533 -1.90 0.89 13.65
C ARG A 533 -2.76 1.64 12.65
N LYS A 534 -3.00 2.94 12.84
CA LYS A 534 -3.74 3.80 11.90
C LYS A 534 -3.05 3.79 10.53
N SER A 535 -1.73 3.94 10.50
CA SER A 535 -0.95 3.85 9.27
C SER A 535 -1.02 2.45 8.62
N LEU A 536 -0.96 1.36 9.40
CA LEU A 536 -1.11 0.00 8.88
C LEU A 536 -2.50 -0.27 8.31
N ALA A 537 -3.56 0.26 8.94
CA ALA A 537 -4.92 0.14 8.44
C ALA A 537 -5.07 0.83 7.07
N SER A 538 -4.54 2.05 6.94
CA SER A 538 -4.47 2.79 5.66
C SER A 538 -3.64 2.05 4.60
N CYS A 539 -2.45 1.54 4.94
CA CYS A 539 -1.63 0.77 4.00
C CYS A 539 -2.33 -0.54 3.56
N ALA A 540 -3.02 -1.23 4.48
CA ALA A 540 -3.78 -2.43 4.15
C ALA A 540 -4.94 -2.13 3.19
N GLU A 541 -5.66 -1.03 3.41
CA GLU A 541 -6.75 -0.58 2.53
C GLU A 541 -6.25 -0.25 1.12
N LYS A 542 -5.17 0.52 0.99
CA LYS A 542 -4.54 0.86 -0.31
C LYS A 542 -4.13 -0.38 -1.10
N LEU A 543 -3.71 -1.44 -0.40
CA LEU A 543 -3.29 -2.72 -0.99
C LEU A 543 -4.46 -3.69 -1.25
N GLY A 544 -5.72 -3.28 -1.07
CA GLY A 544 -6.90 -4.15 -1.26
C GLY A 544 -7.10 -5.19 -0.15
N LYS A 545 -6.32 -5.14 0.93
CA LYS A 545 -6.43 -6.05 2.09
C LYS A 545 -7.44 -5.51 3.10
N ILE A 546 -8.68 -5.32 2.65
CA ILE A 546 -9.74 -4.62 3.41
C ILE A 546 -10.05 -5.32 4.75
N ALA A 547 -10.08 -6.66 4.78
CA ALA A 547 -10.28 -7.41 6.03
C ALA A 547 -9.20 -7.11 7.09
N ASN A 548 -7.93 -7.00 6.67
CA ASN A 548 -6.85 -6.62 7.58
C ASN A 548 -6.99 -5.19 8.08
N ALA A 549 -7.46 -4.27 7.23
CA ALA A 549 -7.75 -2.89 7.64
C ALA A 549 -8.83 -2.86 8.72
N VAL A 550 -9.91 -3.63 8.56
CA VAL A 550 -10.97 -3.82 9.57
C VAL A 550 -10.42 -4.35 10.90
N ASP A 551 -9.55 -5.36 10.87
CA ASP A 551 -8.92 -5.89 12.09
C ASP A 551 -8.10 -4.84 12.85
N TYR A 552 -7.35 -4.01 12.12
CA TYR A 552 -6.63 -2.89 12.74
C TYR A 552 -7.60 -1.85 13.33
N CYS A 553 -8.67 -1.51 12.62
CA CYS A 553 -9.68 -0.56 13.09
C CYS A 553 -10.37 -1.06 14.37
N HIS A 554 -10.75 -2.33 14.44
CA HIS A 554 -11.33 -2.90 15.66
C HIS A 554 -10.37 -2.84 16.85
N LYS A 555 -9.07 -3.08 16.64
CA LYS A 555 -8.05 -2.92 17.70
C LYS A 555 -7.90 -1.46 18.12
N ILE A 556 -7.91 -0.52 17.17
CA ILE A 556 -7.88 0.92 17.45
C ILE A 556 -9.10 1.31 18.29
N MET A 557 -10.30 0.88 17.91
CA MET A 557 -11.53 1.19 18.65
C MET A 557 -11.60 0.56 20.05
N GLN A 558 -10.88 -0.54 20.29
CA GLN A 558 -10.76 -1.11 21.65
C GLN A 558 -9.89 -0.24 22.56
N LEU A 559 -8.87 0.40 22.01
CA LEU A 559 -7.94 1.26 22.75
C LEU A 559 -8.44 2.70 22.86
N GLU A 560 -9.02 3.23 21.78
CA GLU A 560 -9.50 4.61 21.66
C GLU A 560 -10.92 4.63 21.03
N PRO A 561 -11.98 4.32 21.81
CA PRO A 561 -13.36 4.24 21.30
C PRO A 561 -13.93 5.58 20.79
N HIS A 562 -13.30 6.70 21.14
CA HIS A 562 -13.75 8.06 20.82
C HIS A 562 -13.10 8.62 19.53
N ASP A 563 -12.27 7.83 18.83
CA ASP A 563 -11.71 8.23 17.56
C ASP A 563 -12.77 8.14 16.44
N CYS A 564 -13.40 9.28 16.15
CA CYS A 564 -14.44 9.36 15.12
C CYS A 564 -13.91 9.10 13.72
N GLY A 565 -12.67 9.48 13.42
CA GLY A 565 -12.05 9.29 12.11
C GLY A 565 -11.82 7.81 11.81
N ASN A 566 -11.29 7.05 12.77
CA ASN A 566 -11.11 5.62 12.60
C ASN A 566 -12.43 4.85 12.61
N HIS A 567 -13.43 5.29 13.36
CA HIS A 567 -14.76 4.68 13.28
C HIS A 567 -15.39 4.90 11.89
N SER A 568 -15.30 6.11 11.32
CA SER A 568 -15.71 6.35 9.93
C SER A 568 -14.90 5.51 8.93
N PHE A 569 -13.59 5.37 9.13
CA PHE A 569 -12.73 4.54 8.28
C PHE A 569 -13.10 3.04 8.34
N LEU A 570 -13.51 2.53 9.52
CA LEU A 570 -14.08 1.18 9.64
C LEU A 570 -15.33 1.01 8.76
N LEU A 571 -16.26 1.96 8.83
CA LEU A 571 -17.51 1.94 8.07
C LEU A 571 -17.27 2.08 6.56
N TRP A 572 -16.24 2.83 6.18
CA TRP A 572 -15.74 2.87 4.80
C TRP A 572 -15.27 1.49 4.32
N CYS A 573 -14.50 0.77 5.14
CA CYS A 573 -14.05 -0.58 4.81
C CYS A 573 -15.21 -1.60 4.75
N PHE A 574 -16.23 -1.46 5.60
CA PHE A 574 -17.37 -2.38 5.64
C PHE A 574 -18.15 -2.43 4.33
N GLY A 575 -18.37 -1.28 3.69
CA GLY A 575 -19.05 -1.21 2.40
C GLY A 575 -18.37 -2.03 1.30
N ALA A 576 -17.05 -2.18 1.36
CA ALA A 576 -16.25 -2.89 0.36
C ALA A 576 -16.13 -4.41 0.63
N LEU A 577 -16.80 -4.95 1.65
CA LEU A 577 -16.75 -6.37 2.02
C LEU A 577 -18.12 -7.04 1.79
N THR A 578 -18.13 -8.17 1.09
CA THR A 578 -19.34 -9.01 0.88
C THR A 578 -19.74 -9.78 2.14
N ILE A 579 -18.79 -10.06 3.03
CA ILE A 579 -19.04 -10.81 4.27
C ILE A 579 -19.80 -9.99 5.33
N VAL A 580 -19.81 -8.65 5.21
CA VAL A 580 -20.50 -7.76 6.16
C VAL A 580 -21.95 -7.59 5.72
N SER A 581 -22.88 -8.00 6.56
CA SER A 581 -24.32 -7.93 6.27
C SER A 581 -24.85 -6.49 6.33
N PRO A 582 -25.95 -6.15 5.61
CA PRO A 582 -26.60 -4.84 5.71
C PRO A 582 -26.93 -4.41 7.15
N GLN A 583 -27.36 -5.36 7.99
CA GLN A 583 -27.64 -5.11 9.40
C GLN A 583 -26.38 -4.73 10.19
N GLU A 584 -25.23 -5.37 9.93
CA GLU A 584 -23.97 -5.02 10.61
C GLU A 584 -23.46 -3.64 10.21
N ILE A 585 -23.68 -3.23 8.95
CA ILE A 585 -23.38 -1.87 8.48
C ILE A 585 -24.25 -0.87 9.24
N LEU A 586 -25.58 -1.05 9.24
CA LEU A 586 -26.49 -0.17 9.96
C LEU A 586 -26.20 -0.12 11.47
N ASP A 587 -26.01 -1.27 12.12
CA ASP A 587 -25.70 -1.36 13.55
C ASP A 587 -24.41 -0.58 13.87
N SER A 588 -23.38 -0.69 13.02
CA SER A 588 -22.10 -0.02 13.21
C SER A 588 -22.16 1.47 12.91
N SER A 589 -22.87 1.88 11.86
CA SER A 589 -23.10 3.29 11.56
C SER A 589 -23.92 3.96 12.68
N TYR A 590 -24.93 3.29 13.22
CA TYR A 590 -25.68 3.80 14.37
C TYR A 590 -24.81 3.90 15.62
N LEU A 591 -23.91 2.94 15.85
CA LEU A 591 -22.91 3.04 16.92
C LEU A 591 -22.03 4.27 16.77
N TRP A 592 -21.67 4.65 15.55
CA TRP A 592 -20.92 5.88 15.29
C TRP A 592 -21.67 7.09 15.83
N TYR A 593 -22.96 7.22 15.50
CA TYR A 593 -23.81 8.29 16.01
C TYR A 593 -23.88 8.30 17.53
N ILE A 594 -24.08 7.14 18.16
CA ILE A 594 -24.16 7.03 19.61
C ILE A 594 -22.84 7.46 20.29
N TYR A 595 -21.68 7.03 19.80
CA TYR A 595 -20.40 7.33 20.43
C TYR A 595 -19.93 8.77 20.22
N HIS A 596 -20.20 9.32 19.04
CA HIS A 596 -19.57 10.57 18.61
C HIS A 596 -20.52 11.77 18.66
N VAL A 597 -21.83 11.55 18.77
CA VAL A 597 -22.84 12.60 18.92
C VAL A 597 -23.50 12.50 20.29
N VAL A 598 -24.20 11.39 20.56
CA VAL A 598 -25.04 11.24 21.77
C VAL A 598 -24.20 11.22 23.05
N LYS A 599 -23.18 10.36 23.13
CA LYS A 599 -22.31 10.27 24.32
C LYS A 599 -21.46 11.51 24.55
N GLN A 600 -21.16 12.26 23.49
CA GLN A 600 -20.48 13.55 23.60
C GLN A 600 -21.42 14.66 24.08
N SER A 601 -22.72 14.36 24.25
CA SER A 601 -23.75 15.33 24.66
C SER A 601 -23.77 16.56 23.77
N LEU A 602 -23.52 16.39 22.46
CA LEU A 602 -23.67 17.48 21.51
C LEU A 602 -25.14 17.93 21.50
N PRO A 603 -25.42 19.24 21.57
CA PRO A 603 -26.78 19.73 21.66
C PRO A 603 -27.53 19.46 20.36
N THR A 604 -28.83 19.19 20.44
CA THR A 604 -29.71 19.32 19.27
C THR A 604 -30.17 20.78 19.20
N LEU A 605 -29.89 21.46 18.09
CA LEU A 605 -30.30 22.85 17.93
C LEU A 605 -31.77 22.93 17.53
N LYS A 606 -32.49 23.91 18.08
CA LYS A 606 -33.84 24.24 17.61
C LYS A 606 -33.72 25.09 16.35
N TYR A 607 -33.96 24.50 15.18
CA TYR A 607 -33.94 25.22 13.91
C TYR A 607 -34.93 26.39 13.88
N HIS A 608 -34.67 27.37 13.01
CA HIS A 608 -35.52 28.55 12.88
C HIS A 608 -36.92 28.18 12.37
N GLN A 609 -37.96 28.64 13.06
CA GLN A 609 -39.34 28.58 12.56
C GLN A 609 -39.55 29.74 11.58
N ARG A 610 -39.22 29.53 10.30
CA ARG A 610 -39.68 30.42 9.23
C ARG A 610 -41.18 30.27 9.04
N GLN A 611 -41.83 31.30 8.48
CA GLN A 611 -43.23 31.16 8.10
C GLN A 611 -43.37 30.00 7.10
N PRO A 612 -44.36 29.11 7.29
CA PRO A 612 -44.59 27.98 6.40
C PRO A 612 -45.10 28.50 5.05
N ASP A 613 -44.18 28.83 4.17
CA ASP A 613 -44.44 29.20 2.78
C ASP A 613 -43.91 28.06 1.89
N PRO A 614 -44.77 27.33 1.16
CA PRO A 614 -44.33 26.26 0.28
C PRO A 614 -43.53 26.79 -0.94
N ASP A 615 -43.73 28.05 -1.30
CA ASP A 615 -43.24 28.64 -2.55
C ASP A 615 -42.07 29.62 -2.33
N HIS A 616 -41.54 29.75 -1.10
CA HIS A 616 -40.43 30.67 -0.85
C HIS A 616 -39.14 30.20 -1.54
N ARG A 617 -38.20 31.13 -1.74
CA ARG A 617 -36.85 30.81 -2.24
C ARG A 617 -36.13 29.93 -1.21
N LEU A 618 -35.89 28.66 -1.53
CA LEU A 618 -35.31 27.66 -0.62
C LEU A 618 -33.81 27.87 -0.44
N ARG A 619 -33.33 27.81 0.80
CA ARG A 619 -31.89 27.86 1.11
C ARG A 619 -31.32 26.46 1.20
N ILE A 620 -30.47 26.12 0.24
CA ILE A 620 -29.82 24.81 0.17
C ILE A 620 -28.36 24.95 0.60
N GLY A 621 -27.96 24.20 1.63
CA GLY A 621 -26.58 24.14 2.08
C GLY A 621 -25.93 22.84 1.64
N TYR A 622 -24.80 22.90 0.95
CA TYR A 622 -23.95 21.73 0.66
C TYR A 622 -22.72 21.76 1.56
N ILE A 623 -22.47 20.68 2.32
CA ILE A 623 -21.29 20.57 3.19
C ILE A 623 -20.34 19.51 2.68
N SER A 624 -19.07 19.87 2.44
CA SER A 624 -18.10 18.94 1.85
C SER A 624 -16.63 19.34 2.12
N PRO A 625 -15.73 18.35 2.36
CA PRO A 625 -14.29 18.52 2.27
C PRO A 625 -13.74 18.44 0.83
N ASP A 626 -14.61 18.13 -0.14
CA ASP A 626 -14.20 17.73 -1.49
C ASP A 626 -14.46 18.79 -2.56
N PHE A 627 -14.74 20.05 -2.17
CA PHE A 627 -14.81 21.21 -3.08
C PHE A 627 -13.41 21.64 -3.57
N ARG A 628 -12.73 20.71 -4.23
CA ARG A 628 -11.39 20.78 -4.81
C ARG A 628 -11.30 19.72 -5.90
N ARG A 629 -10.15 19.56 -6.55
CA ARG A 629 -9.92 18.48 -7.53
C ARG A 629 -10.03 17.11 -6.85
N HIS A 630 -11.24 16.57 -6.89
CA HIS A 630 -11.67 15.32 -6.30
C HIS A 630 -12.79 14.73 -7.14
N SER A 631 -13.00 13.40 -7.07
CA SER A 631 -14.03 12.73 -7.86
C SER A 631 -15.44 13.27 -7.61
N CYS A 632 -15.76 13.63 -6.37
CA CYS A 632 -17.04 14.26 -6.00
C CYS A 632 -17.30 15.54 -6.81
N SER A 633 -16.27 16.37 -7.00
CA SER A 633 -16.36 17.63 -7.75
C SER A 633 -16.72 17.46 -9.22
N PHE A 634 -16.47 16.30 -9.83
CA PHE A 634 -16.86 16.04 -11.21
C PHE A 634 -18.38 15.88 -11.40
N PHE A 635 -19.11 15.64 -10.31
CA PHE A 635 -20.56 15.46 -10.33
C PHE A 635 -21.31 16.61 -9.65
N ILE A 636 -20.82 17.12 -8.52
CA ILE A 636 -21.53 18.20 -7.82
C ILE A 636 -21.38 19.55 -8.53
N LYS A 637 -20.22 19.85 -9.13
CA LYS A 637 -19.99 21.11 -9.83
C LYS A 637 -21.03 21.37 -10.95
N PRO A 638 -21.26 20.46 -11.91
CA PRO A 638 -22.28 20.68 -12.94
C PRO A 638 -23.70 20.86 -12.37
N LEU A 639 -24.04 20.22 -11.25
CA LEU A 639 -25.31 20.48 -10.55
C LEU A 639 -25.36 21.92 -10.01
N LEU A 640 -24.33 22.34 -9.27
CA LEU A 640 -24.23 23.69 -8.70
C LEU A 640 -24.27 24.78 -9.78
N GLU A 641 -23.67 24.54 -10.95
CA GLU A 641 -23.68 25.46 -12.10
C GLU A 641 -25.06 25.68 -12.72
N ASN A 642 -26.01 24.78 -12.49
CA ASN A 642 -27.31 24.76 -13.18
C ASN A 642 -28.51 24.95 -12.25
N HIS A 643 -28.29 25.23 -10.96
CA HIS A 643 -29.38 25.59 -10.05
C HIS A 643 -30.09 26.87 -10.49
N HIS A 644 -31.40 26.91 -10.35
CA HIS A 644 -32.23 28.09 -10.57
C HIS A 644 -32.12 29.04 -9.37
N HIS A 645 -31.12 29.93 -9.42
CA HIS A 645 -30.81 30.83 -8.32
C HIS A 645 -31.95 31.81 -7.96
N ASP A 646 -32.98 31.99 -8.79
CA ASP A 646 -34.17 32.76 -8.42
C ASP A 646 -35.11 32.00 -7.46
N GLN A 647 -35.11 30.67 -7.53
CA GLN A 647 -35.94 29.78 -6.70
C GLN A 647 -35.16 29.13 -5.56
N PHE A 648 -33.84 29.01 -5.69
CA PHE A 648 -32.95 28.39 -4.72
C PHE A 648 -31.78 29.33 -4.41
N GLU A 649 -31.38 29.40 -3.14
CA GLU A 649 -30.20 30.14 -2.68
C GLU A 649 -29.17 29.13 -2.19
N ILE A 650 -28.01 29.07 -2.85
CA ILE A 650 -27.04 27.99 -2.71
C ILE A 650 -25.87 28.40 -1.81
N PHE A 651 -25.68 27.66 -0.74
CA PHE A 651 -24.60 27.81 0.23
C PHE A 651 -23.63 26.63 0.14
N ALA A 652 -22.33 26.91 0.12
CA ALA A 652 -21.28 25.91 0.24
C ALA A 652 -20.52 26.05 1.56
N TYR A 653 -20.58 25.01 2.39
CA TYR A 653 -19.81 24.86 3.63
C TYR A 653 -18.58 23.99 3.36
N ALA A 654 -17.43 24.66 3.17
CA ALA A 654 -16.23 24.07 2.61
C ALA A 654 -15.16 23.76 3.66
N GLU A 655 -14.88 22.46 3.86
CA GLU A 655 -13.78 21.95 4.70
C GLU A 655 -12.51 21.76 3.85
N VAL A 656 -12.07 22.82 3.18
CA VAL A 656 -10.96 22.78 2.21
C VAL A 656 -9.76 23.59 2.75
N GLU A 657 -8.76 22.91 3.30
CA GLU A 657 -7.55 23.56 3.84
C GLU A 657 -6.68 24.22 2.75
N LYS A 658 -6.59 23.60 1.57
CA LYS A 658 -5.79 24.08 0.43
C LYS A 658 -6.64 24.01 -0.83
N GLY A 659 -7.15 25.17 -1.26
CA GLY A 659 -7.93 25.28 -2.49
C GLY A 659 -7.09 25.09 -3.76
N ASP A 660 -7.77 24.70 -4.83
CA ASP A 660 -7.22 24.62 -6.19
C ASP A 660 -8.16 25.29 -7.20
N GLN A 661 -7.85 25.17 -8.49
CA GLN A 661 -8.66 25.77 -9.56
C GLN A 661 -10.10 25.26 -9.61
N ILE A 662 -10.37 24.04 -9.12
CA ILE A 662 -11.74 23.51 -9.03
C ILE A 662 -12.47 24.16 -7.85
N THR A 663 -11.78 24.37 -6.73
CA THR A 663 -12.32 25.15 -5.59
C THR A 663 -12.79 26.52 -6.04
N GLU A 664 -11.96 27.26 -6.79
CA GLU A 664 -12.31 28.59 -7.31
C GLU A 664 -13.55 28.55 -8.23
N LYS A 665 -13.66 27.53 -9.08
CA LYS A 665 -14.81 27.34 -9.97
C LYS A 665 -16.10 27.06 -9.19
N ILE A 666 -16.06 26.17 -8.20
CA ILE A 666 -17.23 25.85 -7.36
C ILE A 666 -17.62 27.07 -6.51
N GLN A 667 -16.64 27.79 -5.98
CA GLN A 667 -16.90 29.00 -5.21
C GLN A 667 -17.64 30.06 -6.05
N ALA A 668 -17.29 30.19 -7.33
CA ALA A 668 -17.93 31.14 -8.24
C ALA A 668 -19.37 30.79 -8.62
N THR A 669 -19.81 29.54 -8.42
CA THR A 669 -21.17 29.08 -8.77
C THR A 669 -22.14 29.13 -7.59
N CYS A 670 -21.65 29.27 -6.37
CA CYS A 670 -22.48 29.34 -5.17
C CYS A 670 -22.86 30.80 -4.85
N ASP A 671 -24.07 31.04 -4.33
CA ASP A 671 -24.45 32.37 -3.83
C ASP A 671 -23.60 32.75 -2.60
N HIS A 672 -23.28 31.77 -1.75
CA HIS A 672 -22.51 31.96 -0.53
C HIS A 672 -21.45 30.86 -0.34
N TRP A 673 -20.23 31.29 -0.04
CA TRP A 673 -19.14 30.40 0.35
C TRP A 673 -18.78 30.60 1.83
N ARG A 674 -18.76 29.52 2.59
CA ARG A 674 -18.44 29.48 4.03
C ARG A 674 -17.29 28.51 4.25
N SER A 675 -16.12 29.00 4.65
CA SER A 675 -15.04 28.11 5.07
C SER A 675 -15.33 27.60 6.48
N THR A 676 -15.25 26.28 6.67
CA THR A 676 -15.41 25.63 7.98
C THR A 676 -14.08 25.22 8.61
N VAL A 677 -12.96 25.46 7.91
CA VAL A 677 -11.62 25.13 8.36
C VAL A 677 -11.29 25.87 9.65
N GLY A 678 -10.88 25.12 10.67
CA GLY A 678 -10.54 25.66 11.99
C GLY A 678 -11.75 25.94 12.90
N LEU A 679 -12.98 25.78 12.42
CA LEU A 679 -14.18 25.87 13.25
C LEU A 679 -14.51 24.50 13.88
N SER A 680 -14.99 24.55 15.12
CA SER A 680 -15.55 23.39 15.82
C SER A 680 -16.89 22.95 15.20
N ASP A 681 -17.28 21.69 15.42
CA ASP A 681 -18.55 21.16 14.89
C ASP A 681 -19.77 21.98 15.40
N LEU A 682 -19.71 22.52 16.61
CA LEU A 682 -20.77 23.39 17.14
C LEU A 682 -20.80 24.76 16.45
N GLU A 683 -19.65 25.41 16.25
CA GLU A 683 -19.58 26.70 15.55
C GLU A 683 -20.07 26.58 14.10
N VAL A 684 -19.78 25.47 13.43
CA VAL A 684 -20.31 25.20 12.08
C VAL A 684 -21.83 25.01 12.12
N ALA A 685 -22.36 24.28 13.11
CA ALA A 685 -23.80 24.11 13.28
C ALA A 685 -24.52 25.44 13.57
N GLU A 686 -23.96 26.29 14.41
CA GLU A 686 -24.46 27.64 14.70
C GLU A 686 -24.41 28.56 13.47
N LEU A 687 -23.35 28.46 12.66
CA LEU A 687 -23.24 29.19 11.39
C LEU A 687 -24.34 28.78 10.41
N ILE A 688 -24.57 27.48 10.22
CA ILE A 688 -25.63 26.95 9.37
C ILE A 688 -27.01 27.44 9.84
N GLN A 689 -27.23 27.44 11.16
CA GLN A 689 -28.45 27.96 11.74
C GLN A 689 -28.61 29.46 11.47
N ALA A 690 -27.55 30.25 11.67
CA ALA A 690 -27.57 31.70 11.41
C ALA A 690 -27.85 32.04 9.94
N ASP A 691 -27.34 31.22 9.01
CA ASP A 691 -27.63 31.32 7.58
C ASP A 691 -29.08 30.87 7.23
N GLN A 692 -29.81 30.27 8.19
CA GLN A 692 -31.19 29.79 8.06
C GLN A 692 -31.37 28.80 6.90
N ILE A 693 -30.49 27.80 6.84
CA ILE A 693 -30.58 26.75 5.82
C ILE A 693 -31.87 25.94 5.99
N ASP A 694 -32.63 25.78 4.90
CA ASP A 694 -33.86 24.99 4.87
C ASP A 694 -33.53 23.50 4.68
N ILE A 695 -32.62 23.19 3.74
CA ILE A 695 -32.17 21.82 3.46
C ILE A 695 -30.64 21.79 3.48
N LEU A 696 -30.08 20.96 4.36
CA LEU A 696 -28.63 20.74 4.44
C LEU A 696 -28.27 19.38 3.83
N VAL A 697 -27.36 19.37 2.87
CA VAL A 697 -26.96 18.21 2.08
C VAL A 697 -25.51 17.86 2.40
N ASP A 698 -25.31 16.72 3.04
CA ASP A 698 -24.00 16.11 3.25
C ASP A 698 -23.50 15.47 1.95
N LEU A 699 -22.27 15.81 1.56
CA LEU A 699 -21.60 15.27 0.37
C LEU A 699 -20.45 14.32 0.68
N ALA A 700 -20.23 13.97 1.95
CA ALA A 700 -19.05 13.21 2.37
C ALA A 700 -19.38 11.88 3.04
N GLY A 701 -20.46 11.79 3.83
CA GLY A 701 -20.75 10.63 4.67
C GLY A 701 -19.56 10.23 5.54
N HIS A 702 -19.23 8.94 5.63
CA HIS A 702 -18.09 8.45 6.42
C HIS A 702 -16.73 8.55 5.70
N THR A 703 -16.60 9.37 4.66
CA THR A 703 -15.29 9.61 4.01
C THR A 703 -14.40 10.58 4.82
N ALA A 704 -13.13 10.73 4.42
CA ALA A 704 -12.16 11.53 5.16
C ALA A 704 -12.51 13.02 5.16
N GLY A 705 -12.36 13.69 6.30
CA GLY A 705 -12.65 15.13 6.43
C GLY A 705 -14.14 15.47 6.55
N ASN A 706 -15.02 14.48 6.72
CA ASN A 706 -16.45 14.69 6.89
C ASN A 706 -16.79 15.55 8.12
N ARG A 707 -18.00 16.11 8.11
CA ARG A 707 -18.60 16.89 9.21
C ARG A 707 -19.88 16.23 9.74
N LEU A 708 -19.96 14.90 9.77
CA LEU A 708 -21.17 14.17 10.22
C LEU A 708 -21.63 14.54 11.64
N LYS A 709 -20.73 14.97 12.53
CA LYS A 709 -21.12 15.46 13.87
C LYS A 709 -21.98 16.73 13.80
N VAL A 710 -21.74 17.59 12.81
CA VAL A 710 -22.58 18.76 12.52
C VAL A 710 -23.98 18.29 12.14
N LEU A 711 -24.11 17.31 11.24
CA LEU A 711 -25.40 16.73 10.88
C LEU A 711 -26.07 16.01 12.07
N GLY A 712 -25.29 15.45 13.00
CA GLY A 712 -25.77 14.89 14.26
C GLY A 712 -26.41 15.92 15.21
N ILE A 713 -26.02 17.20 15.11
CA ILE A 713 -26.60 18.32 15.87
C ILE A 713 -27.94 18.80 15.28
N LYS A 714 -28.24 18.40 14.04
CA LYS A 714 -29.42 18.77 13.25
C LYS A 714 -29.64 20.30 13.14
N PRO A 715 -28.67 21.08 12.61
CA PRO A 715 -28.79 22.54 12.48
C PRO A 715 -29.81 23.03 11.44
N ALA A 716 -30.20 22.19 10.48
CA ALA A 716 -31.24 22.47 9.49
C ALA A 716 -32.48 21.58 9.75
N PRO A 717 -33.70 22.04 9.41
CA PRO A 717 -34.92 21.27 9.63
C PRO A 717 -34.95 19.98 8.82
N ILE A 718 -34.49 20.04 7.57
CA ILE A 718 -34.33 18.88 6.68
C ILE A 718 -32.85 18.68 6.41
N GLN A 719 -32.40 17.44 6.52
CA GLN A 719 -31.03 17.04 6.18
C GLN A 719 -31.06 15.85 5.24
N ALA A 720 -30.19 15.86 4.24
CA ALA A 720 -30.03 14.77 3.31
C ALA A 720 -28.56 14.38 3.16
N THR A 721 -28.30 13.14 2.79
CA THR A 721 -26.98 12.70 2.30
C THR A 721 -27.06 12.39 0.81
N TYR A 722 -26.04 12.83 0.07
CA TYR A 722 -25.94 12.66 -1.37
C TYR A 722 -24.47 12.51 -1.80
N LEU A 723 -24.25 11.64 -2.78
CA LEU A 723 -23.02 11.50 -3.58
C LEU A 723 -21.79 10.82 -2.94
N GLY A 724 -21.19 11.38 -1.90
CA GLY A 724 -19.80 11.03 -1.54
C GLY A 724 -19.58 9.67 -0.86
N TYR A 725 -20.63 9.09 -0.28
CA TYR A 725 -20.58 7.84 0.48
C TYR A 725 -21.71 6.90 0.05
N PHE A 726 -21.41 5.60 -0.01
CA PHE A 726 -22.22 4.59 -0.70
C PHE A 726 -22.80 3.54 0.25
N ALA A 727 -23.09 3.95 1.48
CA ALA A 727 -23.74 3.17 2.53
C ALA A 727 -24.49 4.14 3.48
N THR A 728 -25.34 3.59 4.36
CA THR A 728 -26.05 4.39 5.38
C THR A 728 -25.10 5.18 6.27
N THR A 729 -25.40 6.45 6.54
CA THR A 729 -24.66 7.24 7.55
C THR A 729 -24.97 6.77 8.97
N GLY A 730 -26.08 6.06 9.19
CA GLY A 730 -26.53 5.62 10.51
C GLY A 730 -26.99 6.74 11.43
N LEU A 731 -27.11 7.97 10.93
CA LEU A 731 -27.55 9.12 11.71
C LEU A 731 -29.08 9.27 11.58
N PRO A 732 -29.85 9.10 12.67
CA PRO A 732 -31.30 9.33 12.65
C PRO A 732 -31.67 10.80 12.45
N THR A 733 -30.70 11.71 12.48
CA THR A 733 -30.89 13.14 12.22
C THR A 733 -30.80 13.50 10.74
N ILE A 734 -30.31 12.60 9.89
CA ILE A 734 -30.33 12.74 8.43
C ILE A 734 -31.62 12.09 7.93
N ASP A 735 -32.49 12.90 7.30
CA ASP A 735 -33.85 12.51 6.97
C ASP A 735 -33.91 11.69 5.68
N TYR A 736 -33.10 12.08 4.68
CA TYR A 736 -33.15 11.48 3.34
C TYR A 736 -31.78 11.04 2.81
N TRP A 737 -31.77 9.94 2.05
CA TRP A 737 -30.65 9.55 1.19
C TRP A 737 -31.07 9.61 -0.27
N ILE A 738 -30.50 10.57 -1.01
CA ILE A 738 -30.84 10.82 -2.41
C ILE A 738 -30.11 9.83 -3.34
N THR A 739 -30.86 9.13 -4.16
CA THR A 739 -30.43 8.01 -5.04
C THR A 739 -31.33 7.94 -6.28
N ASP A 740 -31.27 6.84 -7.05
CA ASP A 740 -32.23 6.45 -8.09
C ASP A 740 -32.68 4.97 -7.94
N GLU A 741 -33.63 4.54 -8.79
CA GLU A 741 -34.20 3.17 -8.79
C GLU A 741 -33.19 2.09 -9.19
N ASP A 742 -32.23 2.41 -10.06
CA ASP A 742 -31.28 1.42 -10.57
C ASP A 742 -30.13 1.17 -9.60
N LEU A 743 -29.72 2.22 -8.88
CA LEU A 743 -28.73 2.19 -7.81
C LEU A 743 -29.30 1.60 -6.52
N HIS A 744 -30.52 2.00 -6.14
CA HIS A 744 -31.24 1.48 -4.98
C HIS A 744 -32.63 0.96 -5.41
N PRO A 745 -32.73 -0.29 -5.88
CA PRO A 745 -34.02 -0.89 -6.23
C PRO A 745 -35.02 -0.84 -5.08
N SER A 746 -36.31 -0.79 -5.41
CA SER A 746 -37.39 -0.79 -4.41
C SER A 746 -37.39 -2.02 -3.49
N ASP A 747 -36.84 -3.14 -3.95
CA ASP A 747 -36.67 -4.40 -3.21
C ASP A 747 -35.26 -4.60 -2.64
N THR A 748 -34.45 -3.53 -2.53
CA THR A 748 -33.10 -3.62 -1.99
C THR A 748 -33.07 -4.24 -0.58
N PRO A 749 -32.14 -5.18 -0.29
CA PRO A 749 -31.91 -5.70 1.05
C PRO A 749 -31.14 -4.72 1.96
N GLU A 750 -30.72 -3.55 1.45
CA GLU A 750 -29.97 -2.57 2.22
C GLU A 750 -30.84 -1.90 3.29
N LEU A 751 -30.27 -1.75 4.49
CA LEU A 751 -30.94 -1.15 5.64
C LEU A 751 -30.33 0.22 5.92
N THR A 752 -31.18 1.23 6.10
CA THR A 752 -30.77 2.63 6.24
C THR A 752 -31.39 3.26 7.48
N SER A 753 -30.75 4.30 8.01
CA SER A 753 -31.37 5.18 9.01
C SER A 753 -32.23 6.26 8.35
N GLU A 754 -31.84 6.64 7.14
CA GLU A 754 -32.42 7.66 6.30
C GLU A 754 -33.57 7.07 5.48
N THR A 755 -34.52 7.91 5.10
CA THR A 755 -35.53 7.56 4.10
C THR A 755 -34.92 7.63 2.70
N ILE A 756 -35.01 6.53 1.94
CA ILE A 756 -34.47 6.48 0.57
C ILE A 756 -35.32 7.36 -0.35
N TRP A 757 -34.70 8.38 -0.96
CA TRP A 757 -35.32 9.27 -1.94
C TRP A 757 -34.82 8.97 -3.34
N ARG A 758 -35.69 8.43 -4.20
CA ARG A 758 -35.34 8.03 -5.57
C ARG A 758 -35.70 9.14 -6.57
N LEU A 759 -34.69 9.64 -7.27
CA LEU A 759 -34.89 10.53 -8.40
C LEU A 759 -35.46 9.73 -9.59
N PRO A 760 -36.31 10.36 -10.43
CA PRO A 760 -36.94 9.69 -11.58
C PRO A 760 -36.00 9.55 -12.80
N ARG A 761 -34.69 9.59 -12.56
CA ARG A 761 -33.59 9.60 -13.54
C ARG A 761 -32.33 9.10 -12.85
N CYS A 762 -31.24 8.90 -13.60
CA CYS A 762 -29.93 8.64 -12.99
C CYS A 762 -29.58 9.74 -11.96
N TYR A 763 -29.12 9.34 -10.76
CA TYR A 763 -28.85 10.25 -9.64
C TYR A 763 -27.61 11.15 -9.84
N LEU A 764 -26.85 10.94 -10.92
CA LEU A 764 -25.62 11.65 -11.25
C LEU A 764 -25.76 12.49 -12.51
N THR A 765 -25.02 13.59 -12.52
CA THR A 765 -24.58 14.27 -13.73
C THR A 765 -23.07 14.39 -13.69
N TYR A 766 -22.39 14.29 -14.84
CA TYR A 766 -20.94 14.20 -14.92
C TYR A 766 -20.37 15.20 -15.93
N ASN A 767 -19.31 15.92 -15.52
CA ASN A 767 -18.61 16.85 -16.39
C ASN A 767 -17.12 16.96 -16.02
N ASN A 768 -16.26 16.23 -16.75
CA ASN A 768 -14.80 16.22 -16.54
C ASN A 768 -14.01 16.08 -17.86
N TYR A 769 -14.45 16.73 -18.93
CA TYR A 769 -14.00 16.44 -20.30
C TYR A 769 -13.03 17.44 -20.94
N LEU A 770 -12.53 18.40 -20.17
CA LEU A 770 -11.59 19.39 -20.70
C LEU A 770 -10.31 18.66 -21.16
N ASP A 771 -9.97 18.82 -22.44
CA ASP A 771 -8.72 18.36 -23.07
C ASP A 771 -8.47 16.83 -23.09
N THR A 772 -9.52 16.03 -23.31
CA THR A 772 -9.37 14.56 -23.49
C THR A 772 -8.95 14.16 -24.92
N PRO A 773 -8.13 13.11 -25.11
CA PRO A 773 -7.72 12.62 -26.43
C PRO A 773 -8.87 12.01 -27.23
N ALA A 774 -8.67 11.87 -28.54
CA ALA A 774 -9.61 11.17 -29.43
C ALA A 774 -9.74 9.69 -29.05
N VAL A 775 -10.94 9.12 -29.26
CA VAL A 775 -11.17 7.67 -29.15
C VAL A 775 -10.39 6.98 -30.27
N SER A 776 -9.51 6.05 -29.94
CA SER A 776 -8.81 5.25 -30.95
C SER A 776 -9.72 4.18 -31.57
N PRO A 777 -9.38 3.62 -32.74
CA PRO A 777 -9.91 2.32 -33.18
C PRO A 777 -9.70 1.23 -32.11
N LEU A 778 -10.43 0.11 -32.25
CA LEU A 778 -10.38 -1.00 -31.32
C LEU A 778 -8.93 -1.54 -31.18
N PRO A 779 -8.33 -1.54 -29.97
CA PRO A 779 -6.94 -1.99 -29.77
C PRO A 779 -6.64 -3.38 -30.35
N PHE A 780 -7.60 -4.31 -30.27
CA PHE A 780 -7.53 -5.64 -30.87
C PHE A 780 -7.12 -5.62 -32.36
N GLU A 781 -7.55 -4.63 -33.15
CA GLU A 781 -7.22 -4.54 -34.57
C GLU A 781 -5.71 -4.38 -34.82
N LYS A 782 -4.99 -3.80 -33.85
CA LYS A 782 -3.54 -3.59 -33.93
C LYS A 782 -2.76 -4.74 -33.31
N THR A 783 -3.26 -5.30 -32.21
CA THR A 783 -2.52 -6.26 -31.38
C THR A 783 -2.84 -7.71 -31.68
N GLY A 784 -4.02 -8.00 -32.26
CA GLY A 784 -4.57 -9.35 -32.38
C GLY A 784 -4.93 -10.01 -31.04
N LEU A 785 -4.92 -9.25 -29.94
CA LEU A 785 -5.15 -9.73 -28.57
C LEU A 785 -6.22 -8.87 -27.90
N ILE A 786 -7.18 -9.51 -27.23
CA ILE A 786 -8.18 -8.80 -26.45
C ILE A 786 -7.52 -8.24 -25.18
N THR A 787 -7.65 -6.94 -24.94
CA THR A 787 -7.17 -6.28 -23.74
C THR A 787 -8.35 -5.99 -22.83
N PHE A 788 -8.50 -6.81 -21.80
CA PHE A 788 -9.33 -6.44 -20.65
C PHE A 788 -8.57 -5.40 -19.82
N GLY A 789 -9.27 -4.43 -19.23
CA GLY A 789 -8.63 -3.42 -18.41
C GLY A 789 -9.47 -2.95 -17.24
N SER A 790 -8.83 -2.55 -16.14
CA SER A 790 -9.48 -1.85 -15.05
C SER A 790 -8.58 -0.75 -14.52
N LEU A 791 -9.08 0.49 -14.59
CA LEU A 791 -8.36 1.67 -14.10
C LEU A 791 -8.85 2.11 -12.71
N ASN A 792 -9.59 1.23 -12.04
CA ASN A 792 -10.03 1.38 -10.67
C ASN A 792 -8.85 1.37 -9.68
N ASN A 793 -9.08 1.94 -8.50
CA ASN A 793 -8.11 1.90 -7.41
C ASN A 793 -7.90 0.44 -6.94
N THR A 794 -6.65 0.07 -6.65
CA THR A 794 -6.25 -1.26 -6.15
C THR A 794 -7.04 -1.70 -4.92
N ARG A 795 -7.50 -0.76 -4.09
CA ARG A 795 -8.36 -1.07 -2.94
C ARG A 795 -9.67 -1.78 -3.33
N LYS A 796 -10.15 -1.60 -4.56
CA LYS A 796 -11.38 -2.23 -5.08
C LYS A 796 -11.14 -3.65 -5.61
N LEU A 797 -9.88 -4.05 -5.77
CA LEU A 797 -9.51 -5.37 -6.28
C LEU A 797 -9.50 -6.38 -5.14
N THR A 798 -10.69 -6.87 -4.78
CA THR A 798 -10.81 -7.91 -3.74
C THR A 798 -10.41 -9.29 -4.29
N PRO A 799 -10.08 -10.27 -3.42
CA PRO A 799 -9.77 -11.63 -3.85
C PRO A 799 -10.86 -12.25 -4.75
N GLU A 800 -12.13 -11.97 -4.46
CA GLU A 800 -13.28 -12.47 -5.23
C GLU A 800 -13.33 -11.88 -6.65
N THR A 801 -13.05 -10.59 -6.81
CA THR A 801 -12.89 -9.96 -8.13
C THR A 801 -11.76 -10.62 -8.92
N LEU A 802 -10.59 -10.82 -8.28
CA LEU A 802 -9.42 -11.41 -8.92
C LEU A 802 -9.69 -12.84 -9.39
N ASP A 803 -10.42 -13.64 -8.60
CA ASP A 803 -10.79 -15.01 -8.95
C ASP A 803 -11.65 -15.06 -10.21
N VAL A 804 -12.65 -14.19 -10.33
CA VAL A 804 -13.53 -14.11 -11.51
C VAL A 804 -12.77 -13.60 -12.73
N TRP A 805 -11.93 -12.59 -12.59
CA TRP A 805 -11.10 -12.11 -13.71
C TRP A 805 -10.10 -13.16 -14.19
N CYS A 806 -9.54 -13.97 -13.29
CA CYS A 806 -8.72 -15.12 -13.66
C CYS A 806 -9.50 -16.16 -14.47
N GLN A 807 -10.79 -16.37 -14.19
CA GLN A 807 -11.65 -17.25 -14.99
C GLN A 807 -11.84 -16.70 -16.41
N ILE A 808 -12.07 -15.40 -16.56
CA ILE A 808 -12.14 -14.73 -17.87
C ILE A 808 -10.85 -14.93 -18.67
N LEU A 809 -9.69 -14.65 -18.05
CA LEU A 809 -8.40 -14.78 -18.72
C LEU A 809 -8.08 -16.24 -19.11
N LYS A 810 -8.56 -17.24 -18.35
CA LYS A 810 -8.47 -18.65 -18.73
C LYS A 810 -9.39 -18.99 -19.91
N ALA A 811 -10.62 -18.46 -19.90
CA ALA A 811 -11.61 -18.70 -20.94
C ALA A 811 -11.27 -17.99 -22.27
N VAL A 812 -10.49 -16.91 -22.22
CA VAL A 812 -9.99 -16.18 -23.39
C VAL A 812 -8.45 -16.21 -23.43
N PRO A 813 -7.81 -17.28 -23.95
CA PRO A 813 -6.36 -17.44 -23.89
C PRO A 813 -5.57 -16.34 -24.62
N ASN A 814 -6.10 -15.82 -25.73
CA ASN A 814 -5.53 -14.73 -26.52
C ASN A 814 -5.96 -13.35 -25.98
N SER A 815 -5.81 -13.16 -24.68
CA SER A 815 -6.12 -11.88 -24.03
C SER A 815 -5.06 -11.47 -23.00
N ARG A 816 -5.08 -10.21 -22.62
CA ARG A 816 -4.24 -9.63 -21.57
C ARG A 816 -5.08 -8.75 -20.64
N LEU A 817 -4.54 -8.45 -19.47
CA LEU A 817 -5.16 -7.60 -18.46
C LEU A 817 -4.31 -6.36 -18.19
N PHE A 818 -4.91 -5.18 -18.34
CA PHE A 818 -4.31 -3.89 -18.04
C PHE A 818 -4.87 -3.32 -16.73
N LEU A 819 -4.04 -3.15 -15.71
CA LEU A 819 -4.44 -2.66 -14.39
C LEU A 819 -3.74 -1.35 -14.05
N LYS A 820 -4.48 -0.41 -13.46
CA LYS A 820 -3.89 0.77 -12.81
C LYS A 820 -3.55 0.44 -11.34
N ALA A 821 -2.28 0.50 -10.97
CA ALA A 821 -1.83 0.44 -9.59
C ALA A 821 -1.56 1.86 -9.06
N ILE A 822 -2.34 2.31 -8.09
CA ILE A 822 -2.30 3.70 -7.61
C ILE A 822 -1.19 3.88 -6.57
N HIS A 823 -0.11 4.55 -6.96
CA HIS A 823 0.86 5.15 -6.02
C HIS A 823 1.38 6.49 -6.55
N GLN A 824 1.49 7.48 -5.66
CA GLN A 824 1.78 8.87 -6.03
C GLN A 824 3.15 9.11 -6.70
N ALA A 825 4.06 8.13 -6.65
CA ALA A 825 5.42 8.21 -7.22
C ALA A 825 5.82 6.98 -8.08
N GLY A 826 4.85 6.29 -8.70
CA GLY A 826 5.08 5.06 -9.47
C GLY A 826 4.78 3.80 -8.67
N VAL A 827 4.75 2.62 -9.32
CA VAL A 827 4.39 1.37 -8.64
C VAL A 827 5.57 0.87 -7.82
N ASP A 828 5.39 0.66 -6.51
CA ASP A 828 6.35 -0.08 -5.69
C ASP A 828 6.58 -1.45 -6.35
N PRO A 829 7.82 -1.80 -6.74
CA PRO A 829 8.11 -3.06 -7.43
C PRO A 829 7.57 -4.28 -6.69
N ARG A 830 7.52 -4.23 -5.35
CA ARG A 830 6.96 -5.32 -4.53
C ARG A 830 5.44 -5.39 -4.61
N VAL A 831 4.75 -4.25 -4.74
CA VAL A 831 3.30 -4.22 -4.97
C VAL A 831 2.99 -4.80 -6.34
N GLN A 832 3.75 -4.41 -7.37
CA GLN A 832 3.62 -4.97 -8.71
C GLN A 832 3.86 -6.48 -8.71
N GLU A 833 4.94 -6.92 -8.08
CA GLU A 833 5.29 -8.34 -7.95
C GLU A 833 4.19 -9.12 -7.20
N ASN A 834 3.62 -8.56 -6.13
CA ASN A 834 2.54 -9.21 -5.38
C ASN A 834 1.27 -9.36 -6.23
N ILE A 835 0.86 -8.32 -6.96
CA ILE A 835 -0.30 -8.42 -7.87
C ILE A 835 -0.02 -9.50 -8.93
N ILE A 836 1.16 -9.48 -9.56
CA ILE A 836 1.54 -10.51 -10.54
C ILE A 836 1.50 -11.90 -9.90
N ASN A 837 2.05 -12.06 -8.69
CA ASN A 837 2.06 -13.31 -7.97
C ASN A 837 0.66 -13.83 -7.63
N ASP A 838 -0.28 -12.96 -7.28
CA ASP A 838 -1.67 -13.34 -7.02
C ASP A 838 -2.34 -13.94 -8.27
N PHE A 839 -2.05 -13.40 -9.46
CA PHE A 839 -2.53 -13.93 -10.74
C PHE A 839 -1.77 -15.19 -11.19
N THR A 840 -0.44 -15.25 -11.03
CA THR A 840 0.36 -16.42 -11.44
C THR A 840 0.07 -17.64 -10.58
N GLN A 841 -0.16 -17.47 -9.28
CA GLN A 841 -0.63 -18.56 -8.39
C GLN A 841 -1.99 -19.12 -8.83
N ARG A 842 -2.82 -18.28 -9.47
CA ARG A 842 -4.11 -18.67 -10.07
C ARG A 842 -3.98 -19.22 -11.48
N GLY A 843 -2.76 -19.37 -12.01
CA GLY A 843 -2.48 -19.97 -13.31
C GLY A 843 -2.54 -19.00 -14.50
N ILE A 844 -2.42 -17.68 -14.27
CA ILE A 844 -2.30 -16.67 -15.33
C ILE A 844 -0.84 -16.31 -15.53
N SER A 845 -0.35 -16.40 -16.77
CA SER A 845 1.05 -16.09 -17.07
C SER A 845 1.35 -14.59 -16.90
N ALA A 846 2.53 -14.26 -16.36
CA ALA A 846 2.91 -12.88 -16.03
C ALA A 846 2.99 -11.96 -17.26
N ASP A 847 3.34 -12.49 -18.44
CA ASP A 847 3.37 -11.76 -19.73
C ASP A 847 1.99 -11.27 -20.19
N ARG A 848 0.91 -11.77 -19.58
CA ARG A 848 -0.47 -11.32 -19.85
C ARG A 848 -0.91 -10.17 -18.96
N LEU A 849 -0.08 -9.71 -18.02
CA LEU A 849 -0.43 -8.72 -17.02
C LEU A 849 0.36 -7.42 -17.24
N PHE A 850 -0.35 -6.31 -17.39
CA PHE A 850 0.21 -4.99 -17.60
C PHE A 850 -0.24 -4.09 -16.47
N ILE A 851 0.69 -3.74 -15.58
CA ILE A 851 0.40 -2.92 -14.40
C ILE A 851 1.02 -1.55 -14.60
N GLN A 852 0.17 -0.52 -14.65
CA GLN A 852 0.56 0.86 -14.88
C GLN A 852 0.49 1.66 -13.57
N GLY A 853 1.53 2.45 -13.30
CA GLY A 853 1.58 3.36 -12.15
C GLY A 853 0.82 4.66 -12.36
N LYS A 854 1.16 5.67 -11.57
CA LYS A 854 0.62 7.02 -11.73
C LYS A 854 0.97 7.60 -13.11
N PHE A 855 -0.02 8.23 -13.72
CA PHE A 855 0.13 9.02 -14.93
C PHE A 855 0.67 10.41 -14.61
N LEU A 856 1.49 10.96 -15.52
CA LEU A 856 2.11 12.28 -15.37
C LEU A 856 1.05 13.39 -15.28
N ASP A 857 0.01 13.28 -16.11
CA ASP A 857 -1.09 14.22 -16.25
C ASP A 857 -2.39 13.51 -16.64
N ASP A 858 -3.48 14.28 -16.77
CA ASP A 858 -4.78 13.75 -17.18
C ASP A 858 -4.76 13.21 -18.61
N GLN A 859 -3.98 13.82 -19.51
CA GLN A 859 -3.90 13.39 -20.91
C GLN A 859 -3.32 11.98 -21.03
N ALA A 860 -2.26 11.68 -20.27
CA ALA A 860 -1.69 10.34 -20.17
C ALA A 860 -2.67 9.34 -19.53
N HIS A 861 -3.42 9.75 -18.49
CA HIS A 861 -4.46 8.92 -17.87
C HIS A 861 -5.56 8.57 -18.88
N PHE A 862 -6.16 9.55 -19.56
CA PHE A 862 -7.20 9.29 -20.55
C PHE A 862 -6.69 8.52 -21.77
N SER A 863 -5.46 8.79 -22.23
CA SER A 863 -4.85 8.07 -23.35
C SER A 863 -4.67 6.58 -23.06
N SER A 864 -4.51 6.19 -21.79
CA SER A 864 -4.33 4.79 -21.44
C SER A 864 -5.56 3.92 -21.71
N TYR A 865 -6.77 4.49 -21.67
CA TYR A 865 -8.00 3.80 -22.08
C TYR A 865 -8.00 3.40 -23.56
N ASN A 866 -7.22 4.08 -24.41
CA ASN A 866 -7.05 3.70 -25.82
C ASN A 866 -6.22 2.42 -26.01
N ASN A 867 -5.78 1.77 -24.93
CA ASN A 867 -5.16 0.45 -24.96
C ASN A 867 -6.10 -0.68 -24.50
N VAL A 868 -7.34 -0.36 -24.09
CA VAL A 868 -8.30 -1.30 -23.50
C VAL A 868 -9.46 -1.55 -24.45
N ASP A 869 -9.80 -2.82 -24.68
CA ASP A 869 -10.94 -3.23 -25.51
C ASP A 869 -12.22 -3.33 -24.67
N ILE A 870 -12.13 -3.94 -23.48
CA ILE A 870 -13.25 -4.11 -22.54
C ILE A 870 -12.80 -3.68 -21.14
N HIS A 871 -13.55 -2.77 -20.54
CA HIS A 871 -13.32 -2.38 -19.14
C HIS A 871 -14.05 -3.37 -18.20
N LEU A 872 -13.29 -3.97 -17.29
CA LEU A 872 -13.81 -4.85 -16.25
C LEU A 872 -14.01 -4.05 -14.97
N ASP A 873 -15.27 -3.98 -14.53
CA ASP A 873 -15.62 -3.32 -13.28
C ASP A 873 -15.41 -4.27 -12.09
N PRO A 874 -14.73 -3.84 -11.02
CA PRO A 874 -14.58 -4.65 -9.81
C PRO A 874 -15.89 -4.70 -9.01
N PHE A 875 -16.00 -5.72 -8.15
CA PHE A 875 -17.11 -5.91 -7.22
C PHE A 875 -16.59 -6.49 -5.88
N PRO A 876 -17.25 -6.25 -4.73
CA PRO A 876 -18.53 -5.57 -4.55
C PRO A 876 -18.45 -4.05 -4.72
N TYR A 877 -17.27 -3.46 -4.81
CA TYR A 877 -17.16 -2.01 -5.02
C TYR A 877 -16.99 -1.66 -6.49
N GLY A 878 -18.11 -1.34 -7.14
CA GLY A 878 -18.17 -0.87 -8.53
C GLY A 878 -17.45 0.45 -8.82
N GLY A 879 -17.16 0.68 -10.09
CA GLY A 879 -16.70 1.95 -10.64
C GLY A 879 -17.75 3.07 -10.53
N CYS A 880 -17.29 4.31 -10.60
CA CYS A 880 -18.16 5.47 -10.73
C CYS A 880 -17.51 6.44 -11.72
N THR A 881 -16.63 7.33 -11.26
CA THR A 881 -15.83 8.19 -12.14
C THR A 881 -15.07 7.40 -13.20
N THR A 882 -14.40 6.31 -12.81
CA THR A 882 -13.64 5.44 -13.72
C THR A 882 -14.50 4.79 -14.81
N THR A 883 -15.77 4.49 -14.51
CA THR A 883 -16.75 3.98 -15.47
C THR A 883 -17.16 5.08 -16.44
N CYS A 884 -17.46 6.29 -15.95
CA CYS A 884 -17.73 7.45 -16.82
C CYS A 884 -16.55 7.78 -17.74
N GLU A 885 -15.32 7.71 -17.23
CA GLU A 885 -14.08 7.91 -18.01
C GLU A 885 -13.90 6.81 -19.07
N ALA A 886 -14.12 5.54 -18.73
CA ALA A 886 -14.05 4.42 -19.67
C ALA A 886 -15.04 4.61 -20.83
N LEU A 887 -16.31 4.87 -20.51
CA LEU A 887 -17.36 5.11 -21.50
C LEU A 887 -17.02 6.33 -22.39
N TRP A 888 -16.55 7.43 -21.80
CA TRP A 888 -16.13 8.62 -22.56
C TRP A 888 -14.96 8.34 -23.52
N MET A 889 -14.06 7.43 -23.15
CA MET A 889 -12.93 7.00 -23.96
C MET A 889 -13.25 5.83 -24.90
N GLY A 890 -14.53 5.52 -25.11
CA GLY A 890 -14.94 4.49 -26.06
C GLY A 890 -14.81 3.06 -25.54
N VAL A 891 -14.58 2.86 -24.24
CA VAL A 891 -14.36 1.53 -23.67
C VAL A 891 -15.65 1.07 -22.99
N PRO A 892 -16.37 0.07 -23.53
CA PRO A 892 -17.53 -0.47 -22.87
C PRO A 892 -17.15 -1.13 -21.54
N THR A 893 -17.98 -0.97 -20.53
CA THR A 893 -17.73 -1.47 -19.17
C THR A 893 -18.69 -2.60 -18.85
N LEU A 894 -18.15 -3.75 -18.45
CA LEU A 894 -18.91 -4.89 -17.92
C LEU A 894 -18.93 -4.79 -16.39
N THR A 895 -20.11 -4.87 -15.78
CA THR A 895 -20.28 -4.81 -14.32
C THR A 895 -21.11 -5.99 -13.79
N LEU A 896 -20.98 -6.27 -12.49
CA LEU A 896 -21.78 -7.26 -11.76
C LEU A 896 -22.74 -6.52 -10.83
N ALA A 897 -24.04 -6.70 -11.05
CA ALA A 897 -25.07 -6.09 -10.21
C ALA A 897 -25.18 -6.82 -8.87
N GLY A 898 -24.86 -6.12 -7.78
CA GLY A 898 -25.13 -6.61 -6.42
C GLY A 898 -26.45 -6.11 -5.84
N GLY A 899 -26.63 -6.31 -4.52
CA GLY A 899 -27.83 -5.95 -3.79
C GLY A 899 -27.76 -4.60 -3.06
N ARG A 900 -26.55 -4.06 -2.86
CA ARG A 900 -26.29 -2.81 -2.11
C ARG A 900 -25.91 -1.66 -3.03
N ASN A 901 -26.05 -0.41 -2.58
CA ASN A 901 -25.71 0.82 -3.28
C ASN A 901 -24.32 0.75 -3.94
N MET A 902 -23.30 0.45 -3.12
CA MET A 902 -21.90 0.41 -3.55
C MET A 902 -21.65 -0.63 -4.67
N GLU A 903 -22.47 -1.68 -4.72
CA GLU A 903 -22.41 -2.77 -5.72
C GLU A 903 -23.16 -2.44 -7.01
N ARG A 904 -23.86 -1.30 -7.06
CA ARG A 904 -24.72 -0.91 -8.19
C ARG A 904 -24.33 0.44 -8.79
N LEU A 905 -23.20 1.02 -8.38
CA LEU A 905 -22.72 2.31 -8.89
C LEU A 905 -22.56 2.32 -10.41
N SER A 906 -21.92 1.29 -11.00
CA SER A 906 -21.82 1.19 -12.45
C SER A 906 -23.14 0.80 -13.13
N VAL A 907 -24.04 0.12 -12.42
CA VAL A 907 -25.33 -0.34 -12.96
C VAL A 907 -26.18 0.85 -13.40
N THR A 908 -26.37 1.83 -12.52
CA THR A 908 -27.12 3.06 -12.87
C THR A 908 -26.48 3.82 -14.04
N LEU A 909 -25.15 3.89 -14.09
CA LEU A 909 -24.43 4.55 -15.20
C LEU A 909 -24.63 3.84 -16.54
N LEU A 910 -24.55 2.50 -16.56
CA LEU A 910 -24.73 1.72 -17.78
C LEU A 910 -26.16 1.79 -18.29
N LYS A 911 -27.15 1.76 -17.40
CA LYS A 911 -28.56 1.94 -17.77
C LYS A 911 -28.86 3.32 -18.33
N ALA A 912 -28.30 4.38 -17.72
CA ALA A 912 -28.45 5.74 -18.24
C ALA A 912 -27.93 5.89 -19.69
N VAL A 913 -26.94 5.08 -20.06
CA VAL A 913 -26.31 5.06 -21.41
C VAL A 913 -26.94 3.98 -22.32
N GLY A 914 -27.88 3.19 -21.82
CA GLY A 914 -28.58 2.12 -22.55
C GLY A 914 -27.70 0.90 -22.86
N LEU A 915 -26.94 0.44 -21.87
CA LEU A 915 -26.06 -0.74 -21.93
C LEU A 915 -26.50 -1.84 -20.97
N ASP A 916 -27.80 -2.12 -20.91
CA ASP A 916 -28.39 -3.13 -20.04
C ASP A 916 -27.77 -4.52 -20.23
N GLU A 917 -27.36 -4.85 -21.46
CA GLU A 917 -26.72 -6.13 -21.78
C GLU A 917 -25.30 -6.29 -21.16
N TRP A 918 -24.69 -5.20 -20.72
CA TRP A 918 -23.38 -5.14 -20.07
C TRP A 918 -23.45 -5.24 -18.54
N ILE A 919 -24.62 -5.53 -17.99
CA ILE A 919 -24.83 -5.81 -16.58
C ILE A 919 -25.00 -7.33 -16.42
N ALA A 920 -24.19 -7.92 -15.55
CA ALA A 920 -24.28 -9.32 -15.18
C ALA A 920 -25.01 -9.48 -13.84
N ASP A 921 -25.74 -10.58 -13.68
CA ASP A 921 -26.48 -10.88 -12.43
C ASP A 921 -25.70 -11.81 -11.49
N THR A 922 -24.81 -12.63 -12.04
CA THR A 922 -23.96 -13.54 -11.25
C THR A 922 -22.51 -13.53 -11.74
N PRO A 923 -21.54 -13.97 -10.91
CA PRO A 923 -20.16 -14.13 -11.35
C PRO A 923 -20.01 -14.99 -12.62
N GLU A 924 -20.81 -16.05 -12.76
CA GLU A 924 -20.79 -16.92 -13.94
C GLU A 924 -21.30 -16.19 -15.19
N ASP A 925 -22.38 -15.42 -15.05
CA ASP A 925 -22.91 -14.58 -16.12
C ASP A 925 -21.90 -13.48 -16.52
N TYR A 926 -21.21 -12.90 -15.54
CA TYR A 926 -20.12 -11.95 -15.78
C TYR A 926 -19.00 -12.56 -16.63
N VAL A 927 -18.57 -13.79 -16.33
CA VAL A 927 -17.57 -14.51 -17.15
C VAL A 927 -18.13 -14.81 -18.55
N GLN A 928 -19.37 -15.28 -18.66
CA GLN A 928 -19.98 -15.63 -19.95
C GLN A 928 -20.10 -14.41 -20.87
N LYS A 929 -20.60 -13.28 -20.35
CA LYS A 929 -20.68 -12.01 -21.08
C LYS A 929 -19.30 -11.51 -21.50
N ALA A 930 -18.30 -11.55 -20.61
CA ALA A 930 -16.93 -11.17 -20.96
C ALA A 930 -16.38 -12.00 -22.14
N VAL A 931 -16.59 -13.32 -22.13
CA VAL A 931 -16.19 -14.22 -23.21
C VAL A 931 -16.96 -13.94 -24.50
N GLN A 932 -18.27 -13.75 -24.41
CA GLN A 932 -19.12 -13.46 -25.55
C GLN A 932 -18.71 -12.16 -26.24
N PHE A 933 -18.57 -11.05 -25.49
CA PHE A 933 -18.20 -9.77 -26.05
C PHE A 933 -16.77 -9.77 -26.61
N ALA A 934 -15.83 -10.49 -25.98
CA ALA A 934 -14.47 -10.64 -26.49
C ALA A 934 -14.40 -11.39 -27.85
N GLN A 935 -15.43 -12.15 -28.23
CA GLN A 935 -15.48 -12.87 -29.50
C GLN A 935 -16.09 -12.03 -30.64
N ASP A 936 -16.92 -11.03 -30.33
CA ASP A 936 -17.58 -10.17 -31.33
C ASP A 936 -16.87 -8.82 -31.49
N THR A 937 -15.73 -8.85 -32.17
CA THR A 937 -14.87 -7.67 -32.36
C THR A 937 -15.51 -6.61 -33.26
N VAL A 938 -16.44 -7.00 -34.14
CA VAL A 938 -17.19 -6.06 -34.99
C VAL A 938 -18.17 -5.26 -34.15
N TYR A 939 -18.91 -5.94 -33.27
CA TYR A 939 -19.77 -5.25 -32.29
C TYR A 939 -18.96 -4.32 -31.38
N LEU A 940 -17.82 -4.79 -30.84
CA LEU A 940 -16.95 -3.95 -29.99
C LEU A 940 -16.43 -2.70 -30.72
N ALA A 941 -15.96 -2.83 -31.96
CA ALA A 941 -15.45 -1.70 -32.74
C ALA A 941 -16.55 -0.66 -33.01
N ASN A 942 -17.75 -1.10 -33.38
CA ASN A 942 -18.91 -0.21 -33.59
C ASN A 942 -19.35 0.48 -32.30
N LEU A 943 -19.40 -0.28 -31.20
CA LEU A 943 -19.78 0.25 -29.90
C LEU A 943 -18.77 1.30 -29.42
N ARG A 944 -17.47 1.00 -29.53
CA ARG A 944 -16.37 1.93 -29.20
C ARG A 944 -16.45 3.23 -29.99
N ALA A 945 -16.70 3.15 -31.30
CA ALA A 945 -16.77 4.32 -32.17
C ALA A 945 -17.95 5.26 -31.83
N THR A 946 -19.03 4.73 -31.23
CA THR A 946 -20.25 5.48 -30.94
C THR A 946 -20.45 5.81 -29.46
N MET A 947 -19.65 5.23 -28.56
CA MET A 947 -19.86 5.33 -27.11
C MET A 947 -19.77 6.75 -26.58
N ARG A 948 -18.82 7.57 -27.06
CA ARG A 948 -18.66 8.95 -26.60
C ARG A 948 -19.91 9.78 -26.91
N ASP A 949 -20.44 9.64 -28.13
CA ASP A 949 -21.67 10.32 -28.54
C ASP A 949 -22.89 9.80 -27.77
N ARG A 950 -22.95 8.49 -27.52
CA ARG A 950 -23.99 7.86 -26.71
C ARG A 950 -24.00 8.38 -25.28
N LEU A 951 -22.82 8.46 -24.64
CA LEU A 951 -22.69 9.06 -23.31
C LEU A 951 -23.07 10.54 -23.35
N ALA A 952 -22.62 11.30 -24.35
CA ALA A 952 -22.94 12.72 -24.48
C ALA A 952 -24.44 13.03 -24.65
N GLN A 953 -25.21 12.07 -25.18
CA GLN A 953 -26.67 12.18 -25.36
C GLN A 953 -27.47 11.59 -24.19
N SER A 954 -26.80 10.95 -23.23
CA SER A 954 -27.45 10.32 -22.07
C SER A 954 -27.81 11.33 -20.98
N GLU A 955 -28.61 10.86 -20.00
CA GLU A 955 -28.94 11.64 -18.79
C GLU A 955 -27.69 12.07 -18.01
N LEU A 956 -26.56 11.36 -18.13
CA LEU A 956 -25.35 11.70 -17.37
C LEU A 956 -24.75 13.05 -17.75
N LEU A 957 -24.87 13.52 -19.00
CA LEU A 957 -24.39 14.86 -19.39
C LEU A 957 -25.50 15.92 -19.39
N ASP A 958 -26.73 15.56 -19.02
CA ASP A 958 -27.83 16.50 -18.85
C ASP A 958 -27.82 17.12 -17.45
N ALA A 959 -26.90 18.07 -17.23
CA ALA A 959 -26.78 18.79 -15.97
C ALA A 959 -28.01 19.65 -15.63
N LYS A 960 -28.73 20.16 -16.64
CA LYS A 960 -29.93 20.98 -16.45
C LYS A 960 -31.09 20.14 -15.96
N GLY A 961 -31.36 18.99 -16.58
CA GLY A 961 -32.40 18.10 -16.10
C GLY A 961 -32.04 17.51 -14.73
N MET A 962 -30.76 17.32 -14.41
CA MET A 962 -30.34 16.88 -13.08
C MET A 962 -30.64 17.95 -12.03
N ALA A 963 -30.32 19.21 -12.32
CA ALA A 963 -30.68 20.34 -11.44
C ALA A 963 -32.20 20.43 -11.24
N ALA A 964 -32.99 20.34 -12.31
CA ALA A 964 -34.45 20.37 -12.22
C ALA A 964 -35.01 19.21 -11.38
N ALA A 965 -34.50 17.99 -11.55
CA ALA A 965 -34.94 16.82 -10.77
C ALA A 965 -34.56 16.94 -9.28
N MET A 966 -33.37 17.46 -8.99
CA MET A 966 -32.91 17.69 -7.62
C MET A 966 -33.72 18.78 -6.92
N GLU A 967 -34.00 19.87 -7.63
CA GLU A 967 -34.83 20.99 -7.14
C GLU A 967 -36.26 20.56 -6.86
N GLU A 968 -36.84 19.74 -7.74
CA GLU A 968 -38.16 19.14 -7.51
C GLU A 968 -38.16 18.23 -6.27
N ALA A 969 -37.11 17.41 -6.09
CA ALA A 969 -36.95 16.63 -4.87
C ALA A 969 -36.90 17.51 -3.61
N TYR A 970 -36.11 18.59 -3.63
CA TYR A 970 -36.06 19.55 -2.52
C TYR A 970 -37.41 20.20 -2.23
N ARG A 971 -38.16 20.57 -3.27
CA ARG A 971 -39.52 21.12 -3.11
C ARG A 971 -40.47 20.12 -2.46
N GLN A 972 -40.44 18.86 -2.88
CA GLN A 972 -41.28 17.81 -2.31
C GLN A 972 -40.89 17.50 -0.86
N MET A 973 -39.59 17.42 -0.55
CA MET A 973 -39.11 17.26 0.84
C MET A 973 -39.59 18.42 1.73
N TRP A 974 -39.50 19.66 1.23
CA TRP A 974 -40.01 20.84 1.94
C TRP A 974 -41.52 20.76 2.19
N GLN A 975 -42.30 20.36 1.19
CA GLN A 975 -43.75 20.19 1.33
C GLN A 975 -44.09 19.13 2.38
N ILE A 976 -43.44 17.97 2.36
CA ILE A 976 -43.61 16.91 3.37
C ILE A 976 -43.31 17.44 4.77
N TYR A 977 -42.20 18.16 4.94
CA TYR A 977 -41.84 18.78 6.21
C TYR A 977 -42.92 19.77 6.69
N LEU A 978 -43.44 20.62 5.81
CA LEU A 978 -44.52 21.55 6.16
C LEU A 978 -45.80 20.83 6.58
N GLU A 979 -46.17 19.75 5.89
CA GLU A 979 -47.32 18.92 6.25
C GLU A 979 -47.15 18.28 7.64
N GLU A 980 -45.96 17.77 7.95
CA GLU A 980 -45.63 17.22 9.26
C GLU A 980 -45.64 18.30 10.35
N GLN A 981 -45.07 19.47 10.09
CA GLN A 981 -45.14 20.61 11.01
C GLN A 981 -46.59 21.06 11.26
N ASN A 982 -47.46 21.02 10.25
CA ASN A 982 -48.89 21.33 10.42
C ASN A 982 -49.62 20.26 11.25
N LYS A 983 -49.23 18.98 11.13
CA LYS A 983 -49.72 17.91 12.01
C LYS A 983 -49.26 18.09 13.46
N VAL A 984 -48.03 18.59 13.70
CA VAL A 984 -47.46 18.81 15.03
C VAL A 984 -47.88 20.14 15.69
N ASN A 985 -48.09 21.20 14.90
CA ASN A 985 -48.53 22.53 15.35
C ASN A 985 -50.05 22.70 15.38
N SER A 986 -50.81 21.71 14.93
CA SER A 986 -52.16 21.50 15.44
C SER A 986 -52.02 21.31 16.95
N PRO A 987 -52.57 22.18 17.82
CA PRO A 987 -52.42 21.97 19.26
C PRO A 987 -52.89 20.55 19.56
N PRO A 988 -52.28 19.81 20.51
CA PRO A 988 -53.10 18.86 21.22
C PRO A 988 -54.17 19.75 21.83
N LEU A 989 -55.33 19.79 21.19
CA LEU A 989 -56.55 20.13 21.89
C LEU A 989 -56.43 19.37 23.22
N PRO A 990 -56.73 19.96 24.37
CA PRO A 990 -57.24 19.15 25.44
C PRO A 990 -58.52 18.56 24.85
N VAL A 991 -58.37 17.46 24.12
CA VAL A 991 -59.48 16.65 23.69
C VAL A 991 -59.90 16.09 25.03
N VAL A 992 -60.82 16.80 25.70
CA VAL A 992 -61.97 16.10 26.23
C VAL A 992 -62.46 15.35 25.00
N PRO A 993 -62.16 14.06 24.88
CA PRO A 993 -62.55 13.32 23.71
C PRO A 993 -64.04 13.59 23.52
N GLU A 994 -64.47 13.92 22.29
CA GLU A 994 -65.90 14.14 22.04
C GLU A 994 -66.67 13.04 22.77
N GLU A 995 -67.65 13.43 23.59
CA GLU A 995 -68.41 12.47 24.40
C GLU A 995 -68.85 11.34 23.46
N ASN A 996 -68.47 10.10 23.80
CA ASN A 996 -68.71 8.89 23.03
C ASN A 996 -67.78 8.59 21.83
N SER A 997 -66.61 9.23 21.70
CA SER A 997 -65.57 8.85 20.73
C SER A 997 -64.73 7.65 21.19
N ALA A 998 -64.02 6.98 20.27
CA ALA A 998 -63.15 5.85 20.63
C ALA A 998 -62.00 6.26 21.57
N ALA A 999 -61.43 7.45 21.38
CA ALA A 999 -60.45 8.03 22.27
C ALA A 999 -61.01 8.32 23.68
N TYR A 1000 -62.30 8.72 23.78
CA TYR A 1000 -63.01 8.91 25.06
C TYR A 1000 -63.04 7.64 25.88
N TYR A 1001 -63.57 6.59 25.27
CA TYR A 1001 -63.72 5.30 25.91
C TYR A 1001 -62.35 4.66 26.21
N HIS A 1002 -61.35 4.86 25.35
CA HIS A 1002 -59.98 4.43 25.64
C HIS A 1002 -59.39 5.11 26.88
N GLN A 1003 -59.57 6.42 27.01
CA GLN A 1003 -59.08 7.16 28.16
C GLN A 1003 -59.75 6.71 29.47
N LEU A 1004 -61.08 6.52 29.47
CA LEU A 1004 -61.81 5.95 30.61
C LEU A 1004 -61.33 4.54 30.95
N GLY A 1005 -61.06 3.70 29.94
CA GLY A 1005 -60.50 2.37 30.11
C GLY A 1005 -59.13 2.40 30.79
N ARG A 1006 -58.27 3.36 30.40
CA ARG A 1006 -56.95 3.56 30.99
C ARG A 1006 -57.03 4.04 32.43
N GLU A 1007 -57.90 5.01 32.72
CA GLU A 1007 -58.14 5.48 34.09
C GLU A 1007 -58.61 4.35 35.00
N LYS A 1008 -59.53 3.50 34.51
CA LYS A 1008 -60.02 2.33 35.25
C LYS A 1008 -58.98 1.22 35.42
N THR A 1009 -58.09 1.05 34.44
CA THR A 1009 -56.94 0.15 34.56
C THR A 1009 -56.00 0.62 35.68
N LEU A 1010 -55.74 1.94 35.76
CA LEU A 1010 -54.90 2.53 36.80
C LEU A 1010 -55.53 2.47 38.19
N THR A 1011 -56.86 2.51 38.31
CA THR A 1011 -57.56 2.32 39.59
C THR A 1011 -57.78 0.85 39.98
N GLY A 1012 -57.34 -0.10 39.14
CA GLY A 1012 -57.47 -1.54 39.37
C GLY A 1012 -58.87 -2.12 39.09
N GLU A 1013 -59.78 -1.33 38.52
CA GLU A 1013 -61.12 -1.77 38.12
C GLU A 1013 -61.09 -2.45 36.74
N LEU A 1014 -60.48 -3.64 36.66
CA LEU A 1014 -60.12 -4.31 35.39
C LEU A 1014 -61.33 -4.65 34.50
N GLU A 1015 -62.47 -5.05 35.08
CA GLU A 1015 -63.70 -5.32 34.32
C GLU A 1015 -64.32 -4.05 33.73
N SER A 1016 -64.34 -2.96 34.49
CA SER A 1016 -64.78 -1.66 33.98
C SER A 1016 -63.84 -1.18 32.86
N ALA A 1017 -62.53 -1.39 33.01
CA ALA A 1017 -61.54 -1.06 32.00
C ALA A 1017 -61.74 -1.86 30.71
N LYS A 1018 -61.93 -3.18 30.80
CA LYS A 1018 -62.24 -4.05 29.65
C LYS A 1018 -63.48 -3.56 28.91
N ASN A 1019 -64.56 -3.25 29.64
CA ASN A 1019 -65.79 -2.74 29.06
C ASN A 1019 -65.59 -1.41 28.31
N PHE A 1020 -64.82 -0.48 28.86
CA PHE A 1020 -64.53 0.79 28.19
C PHE A 1020 -63.64 0.62 26.95
N TYR A 1021 -62.62 -0.23 26.98
CA TYR A 1021 -61.87 -0.54 25.77
C TYR A 1021 -62.71 -1.25 24.70
N LEU A 1022 -63.64 -2.14 25.10
CA LEU A 1022 -64.62 -2.76 24.19
C LEU A 1022 -65.58 -1.72 23.58
N GLN A 1023 -65.99 -0.70 24.33
CA GLN A 1023 -66.76 0.42 23.76
C GLN A 1023 -65.91 1.24 22.78
N ALA A 1024 -64.63 1.46 23.08
CA ALA A 1024 -63.73 2.19 22.18
C ALA A 1024 -63.61 1.49 20.82
N ILE A 1025 -63.39 0.18 20.79
CA ILE A 1025 -63.33 -0.59 19.52
C ILE A 1025 -64.69 -0.72 18.84
N LYS A 1026 -65.80 -0.61 19.58
CA LYS A 1026 -67.15 -0.59 18.99
C LYS A 1026 -67.43 0.72 18.25
N VAL A 1027 -66.90 1.83 18.77
CA VAL A 1027 -67.00 3.15 18.15
C VAL A 1027 -66.06 3.27 16.95
N ASP A 1028 -64.82 2.79 17.10
CA ASP A 1028 -63.82 2.73 16.05
C ASP A 1028 -63.13 1.36 16.04
N PRO A 1029 -63.54 0.45 15.13
CA PRO A 1029 -62.93 -0.87 14.99
C PRO A 1029 -61.46 -0.86 14.56
N THR A 1030 -60.88 0.29 14.21
CA THR A 1030 -59.47 0.44 13.83
C THR A 1030 -58.60 1.03 14.94
N TYR A 1031 -59.15 1.20 16.15
CA TYR A 1031 -58.46 1.88 17.24
C TYR A 1031 -57.44 0.98 17.97
N ALA A 1032 -56.25 0.85 17.40
CA ALA A 1032 -55.18 -0.08 17.81
C ALA A 1032 -54.80 -0.01 19.30
N LYS A 1033 -54.79 1.18 19.91
CA LYS A 1033 -54.41 1.36 21.33
C LYS A 1033 -55.35 0.62 22.29
N SER A 1034 -56.65 0.54 21.97
CA SER A 1034 -57.62 -0.20 22.81
C SER A 1034 -57.47 -1.71 22.64
N TYR A 1035 -57.19 -2.19 21.43
CA TYR A 1035 -56.84 -3.59 21.20
C TYR A 1035 -55.57 -3.99 21.95
N HIS A 1036 -54.50 -3.18 21.89
CA HIS A 1036 -53.27 -3.41 22.66
C HIS A 1036 -53.56 -3.52 24.17
N ASN A 1037 -54.32 -2.60 24.74
CA ASN A 1037 -54.61 -2.61 26.18
C ASN A 1037 -55.57 -3.74 26.59
N LEU A 1038 -56.49 -4.18 25.71
CA LEU A 1038 -57.28 -5.39 25.91
C LEU A 1038 -56.40 -6.64 25.90
N GLY A 1039 -55.46 -6.73 24.96
CA GLY A 1039 -54.46 -7.80 24.92
C GLY A 1039 -53.62 -7.86 26.18
N PHE A 1040 -53.22 -6.70 26.71
CA PHE A 1040 -52.49 -6.59 27.97
C PHE A 1040 -53.30 -7.09 29.17
N LEU A 1041 -54.57 -6.68 29.29
CA LEU A 1041 -55.46 -7.15 30.36
C LEU A 1041 -55.71 -8.66 30.27
N ALA A 1042 -55.94 -9.18 29.07
CA ALA A 1042 -56.15 -10.62 28.84
C ALA A 1042 -54.90 -11.44 29.22
N ALA A 1043 -53.70 -10.98 28.83
CA ALA A 1043 -52.44 -11.62 29.19
C ALA A 1043 -52.22 -11.65 30.71
N GLN A 1044 -52.51 -10.56 31.42
CA GLN A 1044 -52.42 -10.50 32.89
C GLN A 1044 -53.40 -11.47 33.58
N GLN A 1045 -54.56 -11.73 32.98
CA GLN A 1045 -55.55 -12.69 33.48
C GLN A 1045 -55.24 -14.15 33.09
N GLY A 1046 -54.15 -14.39 32.36
CA GLY A 1046 -53.76 -15.72 31.85
C GLY A 1046 -54.57 -16.20 30.65
N GLN A 1047 -55.37 -15.33 30.03
CA GLN A 1047 -56.15 -15.61 28.82
C GLN A 1047 -55.29 -15.41 27.57
N LEU A 1048 -54.33 -16.31 27.35
CA LEU A 1048 -53.26 -16.13 26.36
C LEU A 1048 -53.77 -16.11 24.91
N GLU A 1049 -54.78 -16.92 24.57
CA GLU A 1049 -55.36 -16.96 23.23
C GLU A 1049 -56.16 -15.68 22.91
N GLU A 1050 -56.88 -15.13 23.89
CA GLU A 1050 -57.60 -13.86 23.74
C GLU A 1050 -56.60 -12.70 23.59
N ALA A 1051 -55.50 -12.74 24.35
CA ALA A 1051 -54.41 -11.77 24.24
C ALA A 1051 -53.76 -11.75 22.86
N ILE A 1052 -53.47 -12.92 22.29
CA ILE A 1052 -52.92 -13.04 20.93
C ILE A 1052 -53.87 -12.38 19.92
N SER A 1053 -55.17 -12.71 19.99
CA SER A 1053 -56.16 -12.16 19.08
C SER A 1053 -56.20 -10.64 19.14
N TYR A 1054 -56.22 -10.06 20.35
CA TYR A 1054 -56.22 -8.61 20.49
C TYR A 1054 -54.93 -7.94 20.03
N TYR A 1055 -53.75 -8.52 20.30
CA TYR A 1055 -52.50 -7.95 19.79
C TYR A 1055 -52.39 -8.04 18.27
N GLN A 1056 -52.86 -9.12 17.65
CA GLN A 1056 -52.93 -9.23 16.19
C GLN A 1056 -53.86 -8.17 15.59
N GLN A 1057 -55.03 -7.94 16.20
CA GLN A 1057 -55.94 -6.86 15.77
C GLN A 1057 -55.33 -5.47 15.96
N ALA A 1058 -54.54 -5.26 17.02
CA ALA A 1058 -53.80 -4.01 17.21
C ALA A 1058 -52.76 -3.79 16.10
N ILE A 1059 -52.07 -4.85 15.69
CA ILE A 1059 -51.06 -4.84 14.61
C ILE A 1059 -51.72 -4.66 13.23
N GLU A 1060 -52.85 -5.32 12.96
CA GLU A 1060 -53.61 -5.15 11.73
C GLU A 1060 -54.13 -3.72 11.59
N SER A 1061 -54.57 -3.13 12.70
CA SER A 1061 -55.05 -1.75 12.74
C SER A 1061 -53.93 -0.72 12.63
N GLN A 1062 -52.78 -1.00 13.25
CA GLN A 1062 -51.61 -0.15 13.25
C GLN A 1062 -50.33 -1.00 13.11
N PRO A 1063 -49.82 -1.20 11.87
CA PRO A 1063 -48.66 -2.04 11.62
C PRO A 1063 -47.35 -1.54 12.26
N ASP A 1064 -47.22 -0.25 12.55
CA ASP A 1064 -46.05 0.39 13.16
C ASP A 1064 -46.15 0.49 14.69
N TYR A 1065 -46.68 -0.54 15.36
CA TYR A 1065 -46.90 -0.54 16.81
C TYR A 1065 -45.94 -1.48 17.58
N PRO A 1066 -44.69 -1.04 17.90
CA PRO A 1066 -43.68 -1.89 18.51
C PRO A 1066 -44.10 -2.55 19.84
N SER A 1067 -44.83 -1.84 20.71
CA SER A 1067 -45.29 -2.40 21.98
C SER A 1067 -46.24 -3.59 21.82
N ALA A 1068 -47.04 -3.62 20.74
CA ALA A 1068 -47.93 -4.75 20.45
C ALA A 1068 -47.11 -5.99 20.03
N PHE A 1069 -46.09 -5.81 19.20
CA PHE A 1069 -45.18 -6.90 18.81
C PHE A 1069 -44.38 -7.43 20.00
N TYR A 1070 -43.84 -6.56 20.86
CA TYR A 1070 -43.12 -7.00 22.06
C TYR A 1070 -44.02 -7.81 22.99
N ASN A 1071 -45.22 -7.30 23.31
CA ASN A 1071 -46.13 -7.98 24.22
C ASN A 1071 -46.69 -9.28 23.62
N LEU A 1072 -46.91 -9.35 22.31
CA LEU A 1072 -47.25 -10.59 21.61
C LEU A 1072 -46.11 -11.61 21.70
N GLY A 1073 -44.86 -11.16 21.56
CA GLY A 1073 -43.68 -11.99 21.74
C GLY A 1073 -43.59 -12.62 23.14
N LEU A 1074 -43.89 -11.83 24.19
CA LEU A 1074 -43.95 -12.32 25.57
C LEU A 1074 -45.00 -13.43 25.76
N VAL A 1075 -46.18 -13.27 25.14
CA VAL A 1075 -47.25 -14.28 25.20
C VAL A 1075 -46.83 -15.56 24.46
N TYR A 1076 -46.21 -15.46 23.28
CA TYR A 1076 -45.69 -16.63 22.56
C TYR A 1076 -44.56 -17.33 23.32
N GLU A 1077 -43.72 -16.57 24.03
CA GLU A 1077 -42.69 -17.14 24.90
C GLU A 1077 -43.30 -17.93 26.07
N GLN A 1078 -44.36 -17.42 26.69
CA GLN A 1078 -45.09 -18.14 27.74
C GLN A 1078 -45.73 -19.44 27.23
N LEU A 1079 -46.19 -19.46 25.99
CA LEU A 1079 -46.70 -20.66 25.29
C LEU A 1079 -45.59 -21.60 24.79
N LYS A 1080 -44.31 -21.23 24.95
CA LYS A 1080 -43.13 -21.95 24.42
C LYS A 1080 -43.10 -22.02 22.89
N GLU A 1081 -43.77 -21.11 22.19
CA GLU A 1081 -43.71 -20.96 20.74
C GLU A 1081 -42.52 -20.08 20.33
N THR A 1082 -41.32 -20.62 20.53
CA THR A 1082 -40.04 -19.89 20.43
C THR A 1082 -39.84 -19.15 19.10
N GLU A 1083 -40.19 -19.75 17.96
CA GLU A 1083 -39.98 -19.13 16.64
C GLU A 1083 -40.89 -17.91 16.43
N LYS A 1084 -42.16 -17.99 16.87
CA LYS A 1084 -43.09 -16.86 16.79
C LYS A 1084 -42.70 -15.73 17.73
N ALA A 1085 -42.20 -16.06 18.92
CA ALA A 1085 -41.67 -15.07 19.85
C ALA A 1085 -40.47 -14.32 19.25
N ILE A 1086 -39.52 -15.03 18.63
CA ILE A 1086 -38.39 -14.41 17.93
C ILE A 1086 -38.85 -13.50 16.80
N ALA A 1087 -39.81 -13.94 15.98
CA ALA A 1087 -40.34 -13.13 14.88
C ALA A 1087 -40.96 -11.82 15.40
N CYS A 1088 -41.79 -11.91 16.45
CA CYS A 1088 -42.43 -10.74 17.06
C CYS A 1088 -41.40 -9.79 17.69
N TYR A 1089 -40.43 -10.30 18.44
CA TYR A 1089 -39.38 -9.46 19.02
C TYR A 1089 -38.48 -8.83 17.95
N SER A 1090 -38.15 -9.56 16.88
CA SER A 1090 -37.32 -9.03 15.78
C SER A 1090 -38.04 -7.87 15.09
N HIS A 1091 -39.35 -7.99 14.85
CA HIS A 1091 -40.13 -6.92 14.27
C HIS A 1091 -40.32 -5.73 15.23
N SER A 1092 -40.49 -6.00 16.53
CA SER A 1092 -40.48 -4.93 17.54
C SER A 1092 -39.18 -4.14 17.55
N VAL A 1093 -38.03 -4.79 17.36
CA VAL A 1093 -36.72 -4.13 17.27
C VAL A 1093 -36.58 -3.29 15.99
N GLN A 1094 -37.15 -3.75 14.88
CA GLN A 1094 -37.17 -2.99 13.62
C GLN A 1094 -37.94 -1.67 13.77
N LEU A 1095 -39.03 -1.70 14.55
CA LEU A 1095 -39.89 -0.53 14.80
C LEU A 1095 -39.37 0.37 15.95
N ASP A 1096 -38.79 -0.20 17.00
CA ASP A 1096 -38.19 0.52 18.12
C ASP A 1096 -36.88 -0.16 18.58
N SER A 1097 -35.76 0.44 18.16
CA SER A 1097 -34.41 -0.02 18.46
C SER A 1097 -33.89 0.46 19.82
N THR A 1098 -34.70 1.15 20.63
CA THR A 1098 -34.28 1.69 21.93
C THR A 1098 -34.68 0.81 23.12
N ASN A 1099 -35.51 -0.21 22.90
CA ASN A 1099 -36.03 -1.05 23.97
C ASN A 1099 -35.07 -2.19 24.34
N VAL A 1100 -34.35 -1.99 25.45
CA VAL A 1100 -33.37 -2.92 26.02
C VAL A 1100 -33.97 -4.30 26.32
N GLU A 1101 -35.23 -4.34 26.78
CA GLU A 1101 -35.87 -5.58 27.20
C GLU A 1101 -36.13 -6.52 26.01
N VAL A 1102 -36.39 -5.97 24.81
CA VAL A 1102 -36.57 -6.79 23.60
C VAL A 1102 -35.26 -7.47 23.21
N TYR A 1103 -34.14 -6.74 23.25
CA TYR A 1103 -32.82 -7.29 22.98
C TYR A 1103 -32.40 -8.33 24.02
N LYS A 1104 -32.72 -8.10 25.30
CA LYS A 1104 -32.49 -9.07 26.38
C LYS A 1104 -33.28 -10.35 26.12
N SER A 1105 -34.57 -10.26 25.81
CA SER A 1105 -35.42 -11.42 25.52
C SER A 1105 -34.94 -12.20 24.28
N LEU A 1106 -34.55 -11.52 23.20
CA LEU A 1106 -33.95 -12.15 22.02
C LEU A 1106 -32.65 -12.88 22.37
N ALA A 1107 -31.76 -12.24 23.13
CA ALA A 1107 -30.50 -12.84 23.53
C ALA A 1107 -30.72 -14.11 24.35
N GLN A 1108 -31.65 -14.10 25.30
CA GLN A 1108 -32.00 -15.24 26.14
C GLN A 1108 -32.68 -16.39 25.37
N LEU A 1109 -33.47 -16.09 24.35
CA LEU A 1109 -34.06 -17.11 23.48
C LEU A 1109 -32.98 -17.80 22.63
N TYR A 1110 -32.05 -17.03 22.05
CA TYR A 1110 -30.95 -17.60 21.28
C TYR A 1110 -29.93 -18.35 22.13
N ASP A 1111 -29.70 -17.89 23.37
CA ASP A 1111 -28.85 -18.58 24.36
C ASP A 1111 -29.42 -19.96 24.70
N ARG A 1112 -30.74 -20.06 24.94
CA ARG A 1112 -31.45 -21.35 25.13
C ARG A 1112 -31.44 -22.27 23.91
N GLN A 1113 -31.28 -21.72 22.72
CA GLN A 1113 -31.12 -22.50 21.48
C GLN A 1113 -29.66 -22.90 21.22
N GLU A 1114 -28.74 -22.60 22.15
CA GLU A 1114 -27.28 -22.77 21.98
C GLU A 1114 -26.73 -22.00 20.77
N ASN A 1115 -27.50 -21.02 20.24
CA ASN A 1115 -27.06 -20.12 19.19
C ASN A 1115 -26.31 -18.93 19.82
N TYR A 1116 -25.15 -19.26 20.39
CA TYR A 1116 -24.36 -18.32 21.18
C TYR A 1116 -23.91 -17.10 20.37
N ALA A 1117 -23.69 -17.23 19.06
CA ALA A 1117 -23.31 -16.12 18.19
C ALA A 1117 -24.41 -15.04 18.13
N LYS A 1118 -25.67 -15.43 17.93
CA LYS A 1118 -26.80 -14.50 17.96
C LYS A 1118 -27.08 -13.98 19.38
N ALA A 1119 -26.93 -14.83 20.40
CA ALA A 1119 -27.04 -14.41 21.79
C ALA A 1119 -26.01 -13.32 22.14
N GLU A 1120 -24.75 -13.49 21.73
CA GLU A 1120 -23.68 -12.49 21.90
C GLU A 1120 -24.08 -11.17 21.22
N LYS A 1121 -24.56 -11.22 19.98
CA LYS A 1121 -25.00 -10.04 19.24
C LYS A 1121 -26.02 -9.25 20.05
N TYR A 1122 -27.10 -9.89 20.47
CA TYR A 1122 -28.20 -9.19 21.14
C TYR A 1122 -27.86 -8.74 22.56
N TYR A 1123 -27.04 -9.50 23.32
CA TYR A 1123 -26.53 -9.02 24.61
C TYR A 1123 -25.63 -7.80 24.45
N ARG A 1124 -24.84 -7.71 23.37
CA ARG A 1124 -24.07 -6.50 23.06
C ARG A 1124 -24.99 -5.33 22.73
N CYS A 1125 -26.03 -5.52 21.91
CA CYS A 1125 -27.03 -4.48 21.64
C CYS A 1125 -27.69 -3.97 22.94
N ALA A 1126 -28.12 -4.87 23.83
CA ALA A 1126 -28.71 -4.50 25.10
C ALA A 1126 -27.71 -3.73 26.02
N LEU A 1127 -26.45 -4.15 26.06
CA LEU A 1127 -25.38 -3.46 26.81
C LEU A 1127 -24.98 -2.12 26.20
N LEU A 1128 -25.20 -1.90 24.91
CA LEU A 1128 -24.95 -0.61 24.29
C LEU A 1128 -25.96 0.44 24.77
N LEU A 1129 -27.22 0.04 24.94
CA LEU A 1129 -28.29 0.87 25.48
C LEU A 1129 -28.18 1.05 26.99
N GLN A 1130 -27.73 0.03 27.73
CA GLN A 1130 -27.46 0.12 29.18
C GLN A 1130 -26.03 -0.36 29.53
N PRO A 1131 -25.00 0.50 29.36
CA PRO A 1131 -23.59 0.13 29.55
C PRO A 1131 -23.24 -0.32 30.97
N HIS A 1132 -23.97 0.14 31.97
CA HIS A 1132 -23.71 -0.18 33.38
C HIS A 1132 -24.55 -1.35 33.90
N ASN A 1133 -25.36 -1.99 33.05
CA ASN A 1133 -26.15 -3.15 33.46
C ASN A 1133 -25.24 -4.37 33.68
N LEU A 1134 -25.04 -4.72 34.95
CA LEU A 1134 -24.16 -5.83 35.35
C LEU A 1134 -24.76 -7.20 35.02
N GLU A 1135 -26.08 -7.33 35.01
CA GLU A 1135 -26.78 -8.57 34.65
C GLU A 1135 -26.54 -8.92 33.18
N LEU A 1136 -26.73 -7.96 32.27
CA LEU A 1136 -26.46 -8.17 30.85
C LEU A 1136 -24.98 -8.48 30.59
N ARG A 1137 -24.07 -7.84 31.32
CA ARG A 1137 -22.62 -8.09 31.22
C ARG A 1137 -22.24 -9.48 31.72
N TYR A 1138 -22.92 -9.95 32.77
CA TYR A 1138 -22.74 -11.30 33.29
C TYR A 1138 -23.19 -12.34 32.25
N ASN A 1139 -24.40 -12.19 31.71
CA ASN A 1139 -24.94 -13.11 30.70
C ASN A 1139 -24.07 -13.11 29.43
N LEU A 1140 -23.60 -11.95 28.97
CA LEU A 1140 -22.63 -11.88 27.87
C LEU A 1140 -21.33 -12.63 28.20
N GLY A 1141 -20.81 -12.50 29.43
CA GLY A 1141 -19.62 -13.20 29.88
C GLY A 1141 -19.77 -14.72 29.84
N VAL A 1142 -20.94 -15.24 30.21
CA VAL A 1142 -21.28 -16.67 30.12
C VAL A 1142 -21.36 -17.12 28.67
N VAL A 1143 -22.11 -16.41 27.81
CA VAL A 1143 -22.21 -16.71 26.38
C VAL A 1143 -20.84 -16.72 25.70
N LEU A 1144 -19.96 -15.78 26.05
CA LEU A 1144 -18.59 -15.73 25.53
C LEU A 1144 -17.73 -16.91 26.01
N TYR A 1145 -17.98 -17.40 27.22
CA TYR A 1145 -17.32 -18.59 27.74
C TYR A 1145 -17.75 -19.85 26.99
N GLU A 1146 -19.06 -20.02 26.72
CA GLU A 1146 -19.58 -21.16 25.94
C GLU A 1146 -19.09 -21.16 24.48
N GLN A 1147 -18.75 -20.00 23.93
CA GLN A 1147 -18.09 -19.87 22.62
C GLN A 1147 -16.56 -20.10 22.65
N GLU A 1148 -16.00 -20.52 23.78
CA GLU A 1148 -14.55 -20.66 23.99
C GLU A 1148 -13.75 -19.35 23.84
N LYS A 1149 -14.43 -18.18 23.85
CA LYS A 1149 -13.81 -16.85 23.78
C LYS A 1149 -13.35 -16.39 25.16
N PHE A 1150 -12.49 -17.17 25.79
CA PHE A 1150 -12.14 -17.04 27.22
C PHE A 1150 -11.58 -15.65 27.60
N ASP A 1151 -10.77 -15.01 26.75
CA ASP A 1151 -10.21 -13.68 27.04
C ASP A 1151 -11.29 -12.60 27.16
N LYS A 1152 -12.32 -12.68 26.32
CA LYS A 1152 -13.44 -11.74 26.34
C LYS A 1152 -14.35 -12.01 27.55
N ALA A 1153 -14.54 -13.28 27.91
CA ALA A 1153 -15.25 -13.67 29.13
C ALA A 1153 -14.55 -13.13 30.39
N VAL A 1154 -13.22 -13.29 30.49
CA VAL A 1154 -12.38 -12.73 31.56
C VAL A 1154 -12.63 -11.22 31.70
N SER A 1155 -12.62 -10.47 30.60
CA SER A 1155 -12.86 -9.01 30.64
C SER A 1155 -14.25 -8.66 31.19
N CYS A 1156 -15.28 -9.43 30.83
CA CYS A 1156 -16.63 -9.21 31.33
C CYS A 1156 -16.71 -9.42 32.85
N PHE A 1157 -16.17 -10.53 33.36
CA PHE A 1157 -16.19 -10.83 34.79
C PHE A 1157 -15.31 -9.89 35.62
N GLN A 1158 -14.15 -9.46 35.09
CA GLN A 1158 -13.32 -8.44 35.75
C GLN A 1158 -14.06 -7.11 35.93
N LYS A 1159 -14.81 -6.66 34.92
CA LYS A 1159 -15.61 -5.43 35.03
C LYS A 1159 -16.75 -5.56 36.05
N ILE A 1160 -17.33 -6.75 36.19
CA ILE A 1160 -18.32 -7.02 37.24
C ILE A 1160 -17.65 -6.94 38.62
N ILE A 1161 -16.48 -7.56 38.79
CA ILE A 1161 -15.71 -7.51 40.04
C ILE A 1161 -15.25 -6.09 40.39
N GLN A 1162 -14.88 -5.28 39.41
CA GLN A 1162 -14.55 -3.86 39.63
C GLN A 1162 -15.75 -3.10 40.21
N ALA A 1163 -16.96 -3.37 39.70
CA ALA A 1163 -18.19 -2.73 40.19
C ALA A 1163 -18.72 -3.33 41.49
N LYS A 1164 -18.55 -4.65 41.68
CA LYS A 1164 -18.98 -5.43 42.83
C LYS A 1164 -17.83 -6.35 43.29
N PRO A 1165 -16.87 -5.84 44.08
CA PRO A 1165 -15.71 -6.62 44.54
C PRO A 1165 -16.04 -7.78 45.47
N GLN A 1166 -17.29 -7.91 45.92
CA GLN A 1166 -17.76 -8.97 46.81
C GLN A 1166 -18.64 -10.00 46.08
N ASP A 1167 -18.63 -10.01 44.74
CA ASP A 1167 -19.42 -10.95 43.94
C ASP A 1167 -18.71 -12.30 43.78
N ALA A 1168 -19.04 -13.27 44.64
CA ALA A 1168 -18.46 -14.61 44.63
C ALA A 1168 -18.71 -15.36 43.30
N ILE A 1169 -19.85 -15.13 42.65
CA ILE A 1169 -20.23 -15.76 41.38
C ILE A 1169 -19.33 -15.24 40.26
N ALA A 1170 -19.07 -13.94 40.21
CA ALA A 1170 -18.16 -13.35 39.23
C ALA A 1170 -16.71 -13.87 39.39
N TYR A 1171 -16.23 -14.04 40.63
CA TYR A 1171 -14.91 -14.65 40.89
C TYR A 1171 -14.85 -16.12 40.48
N LEU A 1172 -15.93 -16.89 40.68
CA LEU A 1172 -16.02 -18.27 40.19
C LEU A 1172 -15.88 -18.32 38.66
N HIS A 1173 -16.69 -17.57 37.93
CA HIS A 1173 -16.67 -17.58 36.46
C HIS A 1173 -15.38 -17.00 35.86
N LEU A 1174 -14.77 -16.00 36.51
CA LEU A 1174 -13.42 -15.53 36.18
C LEU A 1174 -12.38 -16.64 36.36
N GLY A 1175 -12.42 -17.37 37.48
CA GLY A 1175 -11.53 -18.48 37.76
C GLY A 1175 -11.69 -19.63 36.77
N ILE A 1176 -12.93 -19.98 36.40
CA ILE A 1176 -13.23 -21.00 35.38
C ILE A 1176 -12.64 -20.57 34.02
N SER A 1177 -12.80 -19.29 33.65
CA SER A 1177 -12.24 -18.77 32.40
C SER A 1177 -10.71 -18.85 32.37
N TYR A 1178 -10.02 -18.48 33.46
CA TYR A 1178 -8.56 -18.64 33.56
C TYR A 1178 -8.10 -20.10 33.57
N LYS A 1179 -8.89 -21.01 34.14
CA LYS A 1179 -8.61 -22.44 34.12
C LYS A 1179 -8.57 -22.97 32.68
N GLN A 1180 -9.53 -22.58 31.83
CA GLN A 1180 -9.54 -22.99 30.41
C GLN A 1180 -8.35 -22.43 29.62
N GLN A 1181 -7.88 -21.23 29.98
CA GLN A 1181 -6.65 -20.65 29.43
C GLN A 1181 -5.36 -21.30 29.96
N LYS A 1182 -5.45 -22.35 30.80
CA LYS A 1182 -4.31 -22.99 31.49
C LYS A 1182 -3.53 -22.05 32.43
N LEU A 1183 -4.11 -20.90 32.81
CA LEU A 1183 -3.52 -19.96 33.76
C LEU A 1183 -3.86 -20.36 35.21
N LEU A 1184 -3.38 -21.56 35.60
CA LEU A 1184 -3.78 -22.25 36.83
C LEU A 1184 -3.55 -21.43 38.10
N THR A 1185 -2.50 -20.61 38.17
CA THR A 1185 -2.20 -19.75 39.33
C THR A 1185 -3.22 -18.64 39.51
N LYS A 1186 -3.67 -18.02 38.41
CA LYS A 1186 -4.72 -16.98 38.45
C LYS A 1186 -6.08 -17.60 38.75
N ALA A 1187 -6.37 -18.76 38.16
CA ALA A 1187 -7.59 -19.53 38.43
C ALA A 1187 -7.69 -19.89 39.92
N LYS A 1188 -6.60 -20.43 40.50
CA LYS A 1188 -6.50 -20.74 41.92
C LYS A 1188 -6.84 -19.54 42.80
N SER A 1189 -6.19 -18.39 42.57
CA SER A 1189 -6.43 -17.18 43.36
C SER A 1189 -7.89 -16.70 43.27
N CYS A 1190 -8.52 -16.83 42.09
CA CYS A 1190 -9.94 -16.48 41.94
C CYS A 1190 -10.86 -17.43 42.72
N PHE A 1191 -10.59 -18.74 42.70
CA PHE A 1191 -11.40 -19.70 43.48
C PHE A 1191 -11.21 -19.55 44.99
N GLU A 1192 -9.98 -19.30 45.46
CA GLU A 1192 -9.71 -18.98 46.86
C GLU A 1192 -10.46 -17.71 47.29
N LYS A 1193 -10.51 -16.68 46.42
CA LYS A 1193 -11.29 -15.48 46.70
C LYS A 1193 -12.80 -15.73 46.70
N ALA A 1194 -13.31 -16.55 45.78
CA ALA A 1194 -14.72 -16.94 45.78
C ALA A 1194 -15.11 -17.68 47.07
N ILE A 1195 -14.24 -18.55 47.58
CA ILE A 1195 -14.42 -19.27 48.86
C ILE A 1195 -14.32 -18.33 50.07
N GLU A 1196 -13.41 -17.35 50.04
CA GLU A 1196 -13.31 -16.34 51.10
C GLU A 1196 -14.60 -15.51 51.20
N LEU A 1197 -15.21 -15.19 50.06
CA LEU A 1197 -16.45 -14.42 49.98
C LEU A 1197 -17.70 -15.27 50.32
N ASP A 1198 -17.71 -16.54 49.91
CA ASP A 1198 -18.76 -17.51 50.22
C ASP A 1198 -18.14 -18.87 50.63
N PRO A 1199 -17.96 -19.12 51.94
CA PRO A 1199 -17.39 -20.36 52.46
C PRO A 1199 -18.22 -21.62 52.21
N ASP A 1200 -19.48 -21.49 51.79
CA ASP A 1200 -20.35 -22.62 51.44
C ASP A 1200 -20.44 -22.82 49.91
N TYR A 1201 -19.61 -22.13 49.12
CA TYR A 1201 -19.68 -22.21 47.66
C TYR A 1201 -19.06 -23.50 47.10
N ALA A 1202 -19.86 -24.56 47.06
CA ALA A 1202 -19.44 -25.90 46.64
C ALA A 1202 -18.71 -25.94 45.29
N MET A 1203 -19.13 -25.15 44.31
CA MET A 1203 -18.52 -25.11 42.96
C MET A 1203 -17.13 -24.47 42.94
N ALA A 1204 -16.83 -23.54 43.87
CA ALA A 1204 -15.51 -22.95 44.00
C ALA A 1204 -14.51 -23.97 44.58
N TYR A 1205 -14.91 -24.72 45.60
CA TYR A 1205 -14.11 -25.84 46.13
C TYR A 1205 -13.86 -26.95 45.11
N TYR A 1206 -14.88 -27.31 44.32
CA TYR A 1206 -14.72 -28.28 43.23
C TYR A 1206 -13.67 -27.80 42.22
N ASN A 1207 -13.81 -26.59 41.69
CA ASN A 1207 -12.89 -26.07 40.69
C ASN A 1207 -11.46 -25.86 41.23
N LEU A 1208 -11.33 -25.48 42.50
CA LEU A 1208 -10.02 -25.40 43.18
C LEU A 1208 -9.37 -26.80 43.30
N GLY A 1209 -10.15 -27.82 43.65
CA GLY A 1209 -9.69 -29.22 43.67
C GLY A 1209 -9.19 -29.70 42.31
N VAL A 1210 -9.90 -29.36 41.23
CA VAL A 1210 -9.47 -29.65 39.85
C VAL A 1210 -8.13 -28.99 39.54
N VAL A 1211 -7.93 -27.73 39.94
CA VAL A 1211 -6.64 -27.02 39.75
C VAL A 1211 -5.50 -27.72 40.51
N TYR A 1212 -5.73 -28.19 41.74
CA TYR A 1212 -4.72 -28.93 42.51
C TYR A 1212 -4.39 -30.29 41.89
N SER A 1213 -5.35 -31.00 41.32
CA SER A 1213 -5.11 -32.25 40.57
C SER A 1213 -4.22 -32.04 39.34
N CYS A 1214 -4.25 -30.86 38.71
CA CYS A 1214 -3.33 -30.51 37.63
C CYS A 1214 -1.91 -30.13 38.12
N GLN A 1215 -1.69 -29.94 39.43
CA GLN A 1215 -0.44 -29.48 40.05
C GLN A 1215 0.26 -30.56 40.92
N PRO A 1216 0.14 -31.84 40.56
CA PRO A 1216 0.44 -33.02 41.38
C PRO A 1216 0.23 -32.98 42.92
N ASP A 1217 -0.67 -32.14 43.45
CA ASP A 1217 -0.94 -32.05 44.89
C ASP A 1217 -2.24 -32.81 45.23
N GLU A 1218 -2.19 -34.13 45.08
CA GLU A 1218 -3.37 -35.01 45.18
C GLU A 1218 -4.07 -34.94 46.54
N LYS A 1219 -3.31 -34.69 47.62
CA LYS A 1219 -3.86 -34.56 48.98
C LYS A 1219 -4.74 -33.31 49.11
N LYS A 1220 -4.27 -32.15 48.63
CA LYS A 1220 -5.09 -30.92 48.64
C LYS A 1220 -6.30 -31.00 47.70
N ALA A 1221 -6.17 -31.71 46.57
CA ALA A 1221 -7.29 -31.95 45.67
C ALA A 1221 -8.41 -32.74 46.37
N VAL A 1222 -8.06 -33.84 47.06
CA VAL A 1222 -9.01 -34.65 47.85
C VAL A 1222 -9.69 -33.81 48.93
N ASP A 1223 -8.95 -32.97 49.65
CA ASP A 1223 -9.51 -32.10 50.68
C ASP A 1223 -10.51 -31.09 50.11
N CYS A 1224 -10.19 -30.48 48.96
CA CYS A 1224 -11.10 -29.57 48.26
C CYS A 1224 -12.36 -30.28 47.77
N PHE A 1225 -12.27 -31.49 47.22
CA PHE A 1225 -13.45 -32.24 46.80
C PHE A 1225 -14.31 -32.70 47.98
N ARG A 1226 -13.70 -33.12 49.10
CA ARG A 1226 -14.42 -33.44 50.33
C ARG A 1226 -15.15 -32.21 50.88
N GLN A 1227 -14.53 -31.03 50.81
CA GLN A 1227 -15.16 -29.79 51.25
C GLN A 1227 -16.30 -29.37 50.31
N SER A 1228 -16.12 -29.49 48.99
CA SER A 1228 -17.18 -29.30 48.00
C SER A 1228 -18.42 -30.16 48.30
N LEU A 1229 -18.21 -31.44 48.67
CA LEU A 1229 -19.28 -32.37 49.05
C LEU A 1229 -19.88 -32.14 50.44
N ARG A 1230 -19.17 -31.43 51.33
CA ARG A 1230 -19.75 -30.98 52.60
C ARG A 1230 -20.71 -29.81 52.37
N CYS A 1231 -20.32 -28.88 51.51
CA CYS A 1231 -21.14 -27.73 51.11
C CYS A 1231 -22.36 -28.16 50.28
N ASP A 1232 -22.16 -29.05 49.29
CA ASP A 1232 -23.23 -29.65 48.49
C ASP A 1232 -23.02 -31.17 48.35
N PRO A 1233 -23.69 -31.98 49.20
CA PRO A 1233 -23.64 -33.44 49.11
C PRO A 1233 -24.14 -34.01 47.78
N ALA A 1234 -24.91 -33.25 47.00
CA ALA A 1234 -25.46 -33.65 45.70
C ALA A 1234 -24.53 -33.32 44.51
N ASN A 1235 -23.38 -32.65 44.73
CA ASN A 1235 -22.47 -32.26 43.66
C ASN A 1235 -21.83 -33.49 42.97
N LYS A 1236 -22.42 -33.91 41.84
CA LYS A 1236 -22.01 -35.08 41.07
C LYS A 1236 -20.59 -34.97 40.52
N LEU A 1237 -20.18 -33.76 40.14
CA LEU A 1237 -18.84 -33.49 39.61
C LEU A 1237 -17.78 -33.72 40.70
N ALA A 1238 -18.06 -33.27 41.93
CA ALA A 1238 -17.17 -33.45 43.07
C ALA A 1238 -17.08 -34.93 43.53
N HIS A 1239 -18.18 -35.69 43.53
CA HIS A 1239 -18.13 -37.14 43.83
C HIS A 1239 -17.25 -37.89 42.83
N THR A 1240 -17.37 -37.57 41.54
CA THR A 1240 -16.59 -38.22 40.48
C THR A 1240 -15.11 -37.85 40.58
N ALA A 1241 -14.81 -36.57 40.79
CA ALA A 1241 -13.43 -36.09 40.92
C ALA A 1241 -12.74 -36.61 42.20
N LEU A 1242 -13.47 -36.73 43.31
CA LEU A 1242 -12.97 -37.31 44.54
C LEU A 1242 -12.57 -38.78 44.36
N LEU A 1243 -13.40 -39.57 43.68
CA LEU A 1243 -13.12 -40.98 43.43
C LEU A 1243 -11.85 -41.17 42.58
N PHE A 1244 -11.71 -40.35 41.53
CA PHE A 1244 -10.51 -40.36 40.69
C PHE A 1244 -9.26 -39.98 41.48
N ALA A 1245 -9.32 -38.90 42.27
CA ALA A 1245 -8.20 -38.44 43.08
C ALA A 1245 -7.77 -39.46 44.15
N LEU A 1246 -8.73 -40.14 44.82
CA LEU A 1246 -8.42 -41.19 45.81
C LEU A 1246 -7.75 -42.42 45.19
N SER A 1247 -8.08 -42.75 43.94
CA SER A 1247 -7.48 -43.90 43.24
C SER A 1247 -6.02 -43.68 42.81
N GLY A 1248 -5.56 -42.42 42.75
CA GLY A 1248 -4.17 -42.06 42.42
C GLY A 1248 -3.19 -42.15 43.59
N ILE A 1249 -3.68 -42.05 44.83
CA ILE A 1249 -2.83 -41.98 46.04
C ILE A 1249 -2.54 -43.41 46.57
N LYS A 1250 -1.27 -43.84 46.50
CA LYS A 1250 -0.81 -45.17 46.96
C LYS A 1250 -1.05 -45.48 48.44
N GLU A 1251 -1.27 -44.46 49.27
CA GLU A 1251 -1.37 -44.54 50.73
C GLU A 1251 -2.82 -44.64 51.24
N VAL A 1252 -3.81 -44.55 50.35
CA VAL A 1252 -5.26 -44.59 50.70
C VAL A 1252 -5.71 -46.05 50.88
N SER A 1253 -6.52 -46.31 51.92
CA SER A 1253 -7.01 -47.66 52.20
C SER A 1253 -8.08 -48.09 51.20
N SER A 1254 -8.15 -49.40 50.92
CA SER A 1254 -9.19 -50.00 50.07
C SER A 1254 -10.61 -49.70 50.57
N GLU A 1255 -10.76 -49.49 51.88
CA GLU A 1255 -12.02 -49.17 52.56
C GLU A 1255 -12.49 -47.74 52.28
N GLU A 1256 -11.58 -46.76 52.24
CA GLU A 1256 -11.90 -45.37 51.87
C GLU A 1256 -12.35 -45.24 50.41
N ILE A 1257 -11.69 -45.96 49.49
CA ILE A 1257 -12.07 -45.98 48.07
C ILE A 1257 -13.45 -46.64 47.90
N TYR A 1258 -13.74 -47.71 48.65
CA TYR A 1258 -15.03 -48.39 48.63
C TYR A 1258 -16.18 -47.51 49.15
N ASP A 1259 -15.98 -46.76 50.23
CA ASP A 1259 -17.00 -45.84 50.78
C ASP A 1259 -17.27 -44.67 49.81
N ALA A 1260 -16.22 -44.06 49.24
CA ALA A 1260 -16.37 -43.01 48.21
C ALA A 1260 -17.10 -43.53 46.96
N SER A 1261 -16.77 -44.73 46.48
CA SER A 1261 -17.44 -45.39 45.35
C SER A 1261 -18.92 -45.67 45.64
N SER A 1262 -19.24 -46.11 46.86
CA SER A 1262 -20.61 -46.41 47.28
C SER A 1262 -21.48 -45.16 47.37
N ARG A 1263 -20.92 -44.03 47.83
CA ARG A 1263 -21.60 -42.73 47.86
C ARG A 1263 -21.84 -42.16 46.47
N TRP A 1264 -20.85 -42.26 45.58
CA TRP A 1264 -20.99 -41.91 44.15
C TRP A 1264 -22.09 -42.72 43.48
N TYR A 1265 -22.14 -44.05 43.70
CA TYR A 1265 -23.14 -44.95 43.13
C TYR A 1265 -24.57 -44.66 43.62
N ARG A 1266 -24.76 -44.37 44.92
CA ARG A 1266 -26.07 -43.97 45.47
C ARG A 1266 -26.60 -42.67 44.87
N ASN A 1267 -25.72 -41.69 44.67
CA ASN A 1267 -26.08 -40.40 44.07
C ASN A 1267 -26.45 -40.53 42.59
N LYS A 1268 -25.80 -41.46 41.87
CA LYS A 1268 -26.11 -41.77 40.46
C LYS A 1268 -27.46 -42.46 40.24
N ILE A 1269 -28.00 -43.15 41.25
CA ILE A 1269 -29.29 -43.87 41.17
C ILE A 1269 -30.48 -42.99 41.59
N GLN A 1270 -30.26 -41.97 42.43
CA GLN A 1270 -31.33 -41.08 42.92
C GLN A 1270 -31.76 -39.98 41.92
N THR A 1271 -31.08 -39.87 40.77
CA THR A 1271 -31.39 -38.92 39.68
C THR A 1271 -31.58 -39.67 38.38
#